data_AF-A0A817R141-F1
#
_entry.id   AF-A0A817R141-F1
#
_cell.length_a   1.000
_cell.length_b   1.000
_cell.length_c   1.000
_cell.angle_alpha   90.00
_cell.angle_beta   90.00
_cell.angle_gamma   90.00
#
_symmetry.space_group_name_H-M   'P 1'
#
loop_
_entity.id
_entity.type
_entity.pdbx_description
1 polymer ?
#
loop_
_entity_poly.entity_id
_entity_poly.type
_entity_poly.pdbx_seq_one_letter_code
_entity_poly.pdbx_strand_id
1 'polypeptide(L)'
;MDRTTNKEDITLIWFDSKIYSSNLAEQIKKQLSQINDYVVFHTELQSCITFIRSIYNEKIIFVSSIYDASQILLHIASLHQIDSIFVFNWDKADNEYSVFQHSKLIGIYDQLNLLCLSIRDQVDFLDQHLLTCSFFDQDEHLTKDLSKHTADLLWFQLYHDVLFQLTYDKEAKQGMINACRSYYRDNTKELEVIEKFENEYRSEKALQWYSKKSFLSKIIKKALRTKDFDQLYTFRYFMKDLTKIFVREHQNMVQSGKEILFTYRGMKLTSDQVEKFKENKGKLVSINGFFTTTILRSTALNQAMKPSKQPDLIPVLLEIQCNLQYLSNSVIVADIIQFNEIRYEEQEEILFNSNVTYRLDSVKMKEDIWLIEMSASNEGKLIKEKYIIDSHRHMKNLSIEILFGRLMCDMGQWEQSQHFFEYLLNNSNRYNEDLAKIEYSLGEVLQWKGEWREARKYYDRAYERIMNAKLAHIKDSANILFNIGEILYLEGKYEEALNYYERAFTLRKENYSSTKVDRPCLPIHQHSTLLSRAHASFWLVLFKFGGFFQSSFRWFWTKHFLGVFCWFRSKCVANRMELVHEHSNNNYLQQICRNLQETDWLLMREIHLNDHVPIATSLRSFGKILFRQIKYDEALIFHKQSLALLEEYYQSPHIDVAVTLMHTGSVFLHQKKYNEALDFCKRAMLIYTKYYPNGHVYIASTLNQIGNILYRKGKHEKALKVYEGALAMQQKHYPFGHVDIADSLFGIWHVHCGQKKYGEAMTFYKQALNILQKYYFPGHDYIVNALNNIGYIQKKQRKYDLALDFHRQALALQEKYYPSYFANIANTLNYISGVLLRQVKYNEALCYCQRALMMQECYFPAGNASMTLSLNNISIILDKQGKYNEAVDCLRRALAAVKNHSPSDYSTIAFYTNKIGLILFKQEKYDEALDYHRRALAIQEKHCSSCQHDIANTLDYIGKLLMKRGKFDKTLKFYERALKIQDKYYPNGHINIATALLHMGRKFRQQKESEKAIEYDQKPLETQDKYYSLVSVIVTNNINLIGHVLYEERKYDVAIDYYRQALSIQENFYPRDHIETSYTLSFIGNTLYKQQKYDEALEAHQKALSIQEKHHKFLDVDIAKSLNSIGNVLCCQQKYDEAIEFYQRSLAIRKIFRPFDYADIATVVNNIGNALNGQRKYDEVLVFYKHALKIYEKCYPSNPLDIANSLRNIGLTLRQQEKDEEALDFCQRAMTIYEQYYPSADENVANCLGTIGF
;
A
#
# COMPACT_ATOMS: atom_id res chain seq x y z
N MET A 1 10.66 -36.86 15.08
CA MET A 1 9.64 -35.93 15.60
C MET A 1 9.86 -35.81 17.09
N ASP A 2 10.27 -34.63 17.50
CA ASP A 2 10.88 -34.36 18.80
C ASP A 2 9.92 -34.60 19.97
N ARG A 3 10.51 -35.16 21.03
CA ARG A 3 9.95 -35.27 22.37
C ARG A 3 9.65 -33.85 22.89
N THR A 4 8.38 -33.52 23.15
CA THR A 4 7.88 -32.56 24.17
C THR A 4 6.38 -32.35 24.03
N THR A 5 5.56 -33.40 24.18
CA THR A 5 4.16 -33.22 24.58
C THR A 5 4.12 -33.22 26.11
N ASN A 6 4.07 -32.00 26.65
CA ASN A 6 4.19 -31.66 28.08
C ASN A 6 3.19 -32.40 28.97
N LYS A 7 3.68 -32.83 30.13
CA LYS A 7 3.11 -33.92 30.92
C LYS A 7 2.17 -33.51 32.06
N GLU A 8 1.89 -32.23 32.33
CA GLU A 8 0.97 -31.83 33.43
C GLU A 8 0.18 -30.53 33.21
N ASP A 9 -0.87 -30.31 34.00
CA ASP A 9 -1.70 -29.08 34.00
C ASP A 9 -1.01 -27.89 34.69
N ILE A 10 -0.04 -28.20 35.55
CA ILE A 10 0.81 -27.30 36.31
C ILE A 10 2.25 -27.81 36.11
N THR A 11 3.16 -26.95 35.68
CA THR A 11 4.58 -27.30 35.59
C THR A 11 5.32 -26.74 36.79
N LEU A 12 5.99 -27.62 37.55
CA LEU A 12 6.82 -27.22 38.69
C LEU A 12 8.27 -27.05 38.22
N ILE A 13 8.78 -25.83 38.32
CA ILE A 13 10.14 -25.47 37.92
C ILE A 13 10.95 -25.11 39.15
N TRP A 14 12.11 -25.75 39.30
CA TRP A 14 13.11 -25.39 40.30
C TRP A 14 14.33 -24.77 39.62
N PHE A 15 14.65 -23.53 39.96
CA PHE A 15 15.87 -22.85 39.53
C PHE A 15 16.82 -22.64 40.71
N ASP A 16 18.02 -23.19 40.58
CA ASP A 16 19.08 -22.99 41.56
C ASP A 16 20.44 -23.10 40.86
N SER A 17 21.18 -21.99 40.84
CA SER A 17 22.50 -21.91 40.21
C SER A 17 23.59 -22.68 40.99
N LYS A 18 23.32 -23.05 42.24
CA LYS A 18 24.29 -23.66 43.18
C LYS A 18 23.97 -25.11 43.56
N ILE A 19 22.95 -25.73 42.97
CA ILE A 19 22.55 -27.12 43.29
C ILE A 19 23.55 -28.15 42.71
N TYR A 20 24.76 -28.21 43.28
CA TYR A 20 25.92 -28.94 42.72
C TYR A 20 26.11 -30.37 43.24
N SER A 21 25.21 -30.92 44.06
CA SER A 21 25.27 -32.34 44.47
C SER A 21 24.13 -33.15 43.82
N SER A 22 24.51 -34.12 42.98
CA SER A 22 23.56 -35.01 42.28
C SER A 22 22.59 -35.72 43.24
N ASN A 23 23.07 -36.10 44.43
CA ASN A 23 22.26 -36.79 45.44
C ASN A 23 21.17 -35.89 46.08
N LEU A 24 21.46 -34.62 46.35
CA LEU A 24 20.49 -33.71 46.99
C LEU A 24 19.43 -33.27 45.98
N ALA A 25 19.84 -32.97 44.74
CA ALA A 25 18.93 -32.67 43.65
C ALA A 25 18.00 -33.86 43.34
N GLU A 26 18.52 -35.10 43.33
CA GLU A 26 17.70 -36.30 43.17
C GLU A 26 16.74 -36.53 44.35
N GLN A 27 17.16 -36.26 45.59
CA GLN A 27 16.31 -36.39 46.77
C GLN A 27 15.15 -35.36 46.75
N ILE A 28 15.45 -34.10 46.40
CA ILE A 28 14.44 -33.04 46.24
C ILE A 28 13.50 -33.38 45.09
N LYS A 29 14.05 -33.80 43.94
CA LYS A 29 13.26 -34.25 42.79
C LYS A 29 12.32 -35.38 43.16
N LYS A 30 12.77 -36.36 43.97
CA LYS A 30 11.96 -37.49 44.45
C LYS A 30 10.86 -37.07 45.44
N GLN A 31 11.06 -36.00 46.20
CA GLN A 31 10.02 -35.47 47.10
C GLN A 31 9.01 -34.61 46.35
N LEU A 32 9.46 -33.73 45.45
CA LEU A 32 8.59 -32.90 44.61
C LEU A 32 7.83 -33.75 43.59
N SER A 33 8.40 -34.85 43.11
CA SER A 33 7.71 -35.82 42.25
C SER A 33 6.57 -36.57 42.95
N GLN A 34 6.44 -36.45 44.28
CA GLN A 34 5.26 -36.94 45.01
C GLN A 34 4.14 -35.91 45.04
N ILE A 35 4.40 -34.67 44.60
CA ILE A 35 3.45 -33.56 44.57
C ILE A 35 2.99 -33.30 43.13
N ASN A 36 3.93 -33.30 42.19
CA ASN A 36 3.70 -33.05 40.77
C ASN A 36 4.58 -34.01 39.97
N ASP A 37 3.99 -34.75 39.03
CA ASP A 37 4.68 -35.80 38.25
C ASP A 37 5.69 -35.19 37.26
N TYR A 38 5.62 -33.88 36.96
CA TYR A 38 6.52 -33.15 36.07
C TYR A 38 7.27 -32.01 36.77
N VAL A 39 8.45 -32.35 37.30
CA VAL A 39 9.37 -31.40 37.93
C VAL A 39 10.60 -31.15 37.04
N VAL A 40 10.82 -29.89 36.67
CA VAL A 40 11.95 -29.47 35.82
C VAL A 40 12.96 -28.68 36.64
N PHE A 41 14.23 -29.07 36.57
CA PHE A 41 15.34 -28.39 37.22
C PHE A 41 16.16 -27.61 36.19
N HIS A 42 16.47 -26.36 36.49
CA HIS A 42 17.40 -25.55 35.71
C HIS A 42 18.51 -25.00 36.61
N THR A 43 19.74 -25.03 36.10
CA THR A 43 20.92 -24.43 36.74
C THR A 43 21.37 -23.16 36.01
N GLU A 44 20.97 -22.98 34.75
CA GLU A 44 21.31 -21.82 33.93
C GLU A 44 20.10 -20.90 33.69
N LEU A 45 20.29 -19.61 33.97
CA LEU A 45 19.24 -18.59 33.92
C LEU A 45 18.57 -18.47 32.53
N GLN A 46 19.37 -18.39 31.45
CA GLN A 46 18.82 -18.20 30.10
C GLN A 46 18.08 -19.43 29.59
N SER A 47 18.57 -20.63 29.92
CA SER A 47 17.88 -21.88 29.65
C SER A 47 16.52 -21.92 30.35
N CYS A 48 16.48 -21.53 31.64
CA CYS A 48 15.23 -21.46 32.41
C CYS A 48 14.22 -20.47 31.82
N ILE A 49 14.65 -19.25 31.46
CA ILE A 49 13.77 -18.23 30.86
C ILE A 49 13.24 -18.70 29.49
N THR A 50 14.09 -19.30 28.66
CA THR A 50 13.69 -19.80 27.35
C THR A 50 12.67 -20.93 27.49
N PHE A 51 12.87 -21.82 28.46
CA PHE A 51 11.93 -22.90 28.76
C PHE A 51 10.59 -22.37 29.28
N ILE A 52 10.59 -21.43 30.24
CA ILE A 52 9.37 -20.78 30.73
C ILE A 52 8.58 -20.14 29.58
N ARG A 53 9.26 -19.45 28.66
CA ARG A 53 8.64 -18.81 27.50
C ARG A 53 8.11 -19.81 26.47
N SER A 54 8.62 -21.05 26.44
CA SER A 54 8.12 -22.11 25.57
C SER A 54 6.81 -22.75 26.07
N ILE A 55 6.44 -22.54 27.33
CA ILE A 55 5.21 -23.06 27.94
C ILE A 55 4.08 -22.05 27.73
N TYR A 56 3.11 -22.36 26.87
CA TYR A 56 2.02 -21.41 26.53
C TYR A 56 0.70 -21.66 27.27
N ASN A 57 0.38 -22.92 27.59
CA ASN A 57 -0.97 -23.31 28.06
C ASN A 57 -1.00 -23.89 29.49
N GLU A 58 0.09 -23.78 30.24
CA GLU A 58 0.20 -24.35 31.59
C GLU A 58 0.50 -23.26 32.63
N LYS A 59 0.06 -23.49 33.87
CA LYS A 59 0.42 -22.64 35.00
C LYS A 59 1.74 -23.13 35.58
N ILE A 60 2.64 -22.20 35.88
CA ILE A 60 3.95 -22.53 36.39
C ILE A 60 4.00 -22.22 37.89
N ILE A 61 4.36 -23.24 38.67
CA ILE A 61 4.80 -23.08 40.05
C ILE A 61 6.33 -22.99 40.02
N PHE A 62 6.84 -21.85 40.42
CA PHE A 62 8.26 -21.55 40.34
C PHE A 62 8.91 -21.60 41.71
N VAL A 63 10.00 -22.33 41.85
CA VAL A 63 10.83 -22.37 43.05
C VAL A 63 12.21 -21.82 42.71
N SER A 64 12.68 -20.84 43.48
CA SER A 64 14.03 -20.27 43.33
C SER A 64 14.82 -20.42 44.62
N SER A 65 16.13 -20.58 44.52
CA SER A 65 17.02 -20.31 45.65
C SER A 65 16.96 -18.82 46.03
N ILE A 66 17.18 -18.48 47.31
CA ILE A 66 17.23 -17.09 47.77
C ILE A 66 18.35 -16.28 47.10
N TYR A 67 19.44 -16.94 46.71
CA TYR A 67 20.58 -16.33 46.02
C TYR A 67 20.25 -15.86 44.61
N ASP A 68 19.35 -16.59 43.94
CA ASP A 68 18.99 -16.37 42.54
C ASP A 68 17.68 -15.60 42.37
N ALA A 69 16.85 -15.55 43.43
CA ALA A 69 15.51 -14.99 43.40
C ALA A 69 15.47 -13.54 42.88
N SER A 70 16.37 -12.66 43.33
CA SER A 70 16.37 -11.25 42.92
C SER A 70 16.60 -11.07 41.41
N GLN A 71 17.47 -11.87 40.81
CA GLN A 71 17.83 -11.77 39.39
C GLN A 71 16.75 -12.36 38.49
N ILE A 72 16.19 -13.52 38.86
CA ILE A 72 15.21 -14.21 38.01
C ILE A 72 13.83 -13.53 38.09
N LEU A 73 13.43 -13.01 39.25
CA LEU A 73 12.12 -12.38 39.43
C LEU A 73 11.93 -11.15 38.54
N LEU A 74 12.99 -10.38 38.25
CA LEU A 74 12.96 -9.26 37.29
C LEU A 74 12.50 -9.69 35.88
N HIS A 75 12.71 -10.95 35.51
CA HIS A 75 12.45 -11.45 34.17
C HIS A 75 11.15 -12.25 34.05
N ILE A 76 10.74 -12.94 35.12
CA ILE A 76 9.63 -13.91 35.07
C ILE A 76 8.36 -13.40 35.77
N ALA A 77 8.46 -12.46 36.69
CA ALA A 77 7.35 -12.16 37.59
C ALA A 77 6.15 -11.49 36.89
N SER A 78 6.41 -10.76 35.78
CA SER A 78 5.38 -10.19 34.90
C SER A 78 4.78 -11.18 33.89
N LEU A 79 5.31 -12.40 33.77
CA LEU A 79 4.80 -13.39 32.83
C LEU A 79 3.48 -13.98 33.33
N HIS A 80 2.46 -14.03 32.46
CA HIS A 80 1.13 -14.53 32.82
C HIS A 80 1.13 -16.05 33.11
N GLN A 81 2.11 -16.80 32.59
CA GLN A 81 2.23 -18.24 32.83
C GLN A 81 2.70 -18.57 34.26
N ILE A 82 3.50 -17.68 34.89
CA ILE A 82 3.93 -17.83 36.28
C ILE A 82 2.75 -17.52 37.19
N ASP A 83 2.31 -18.54 37.93
CA ASP A 83 1.21 -18.43 38.88
C ASP A 83 1.72 -18.07 40.27
N SER A 84 2.65 -18.89 40.77
CA SER A 84 3.07 -18.90 42.17
C SER A 84 4.57 -19.05 42.26
N ILE A 85 5.18 -18.27 43.16
CA ILE A 85 6.62 -18.22 43.36
C ILE A 85 6.92 -18.60 44.81
N PHE A 86 7.87 -19.52 44.97
CA PHE A 86 8.39 -19.98 46.25
C PHE A 86 9.89 -19.71 46.29
N VAL A 87 10.39 -19.22 47.42
CA VAL A 87 11.83 -19.02 47.62
C VAL A 87 12.32 -19.98 48.69
N PHE A 88 13.37 -20.73 48.38
CA PHE A 88 14.01 -21.66 49.32
C PHE A 88 15.32 -21.07 49.84
N ASN A 89 15.47 -21.03 51.16
CA ASN A 89 16.66 -20.54 51.84
C ASN A 89 17.46 -21.71 52.44
N TRP A 90 18.69 -21.88 51.96
CA TRP A 90 19.61 -22.92 52.43
C TRP A 90 20.25 -22.59 53.78
N ASP A 91 20.54 -21.31 54.01
CA ASP A 91 21.29 -20.84 55.17
C ASP A 91 20.34 -20.04 56.06
N LYS A 92 20.00 -20.57 57.23
CA LYS A 92 19.05 -20.01 58.23
C LYS A 92 19.39 -18.59 58.78
N ALA A 93 20.22 -17.82 58.09
CA ALA A 93 20.60 -16.47 58.46
C ALA A 93 19.47 -15.48 58.14
N ASP A 94 19.06 -14.73 59.16
CA ASP A 94 18.19 -13.56 59.08
C ASP A 94 18.87 -12.46 58.25
N ASN A 95 18.66 -12.47 56.94
CA ASN A 95 18.91 -11.31 56.10
C ASN A 95 17.57 -10.67 55.75
N GLU A 96 17.48 -9.35 55.90
CA GLU A 96 16.28 -8.52 55.75
C GLU A 96 15.37 -8.97 54.58
N TYR A 97 14.30 -9.69 54.92
CA TYR A 97 13.28 -10.19 53.98
C TYR A 97 12.40 -9.06 53.37
N SER A 98 12.71 -7.80 53.66
CA SER A 98 11.93 -6.62 53.29
C SER A 98 11.95 -6.29 51.79
N VAL A 99 12.82 -6.93 50.99
CA VAL A 99 13.06 -6.59 49.57
C VAL A 99 12.12 -7.34 48.59
N PHE A 100 11.39 -8.38 49.03
CA PHE A 100 10.54 -9.17 48.14
C PHE A 100 9.04 -8.92 48.35
N GLN A 101 8.56 -7.71 47.99
CA GLN A 101 7.11 -7.48 47.84
C GLN A 101 6.69 -7.73 46.39
N HIS A 102 6.33 -8.98 46.07
CA HIS A 102 5.75 -9.34 44.78
C HIS A 102 4.43 -10.08 44.96
N SER A 103 3.39 -9.71 44.21
CA SER A 103 2.02 -10.24 44.37
C SER A 103 1.90 -11.77 44.17
N LYS A 104 2.84 -12.36 43.43
CA LYS A 104 2.92 -13.81 43.15
C LYS A 104 3.83 -14.60 44.10
N LEU A 105 4.52 -13.94 45.04
CA LEU A 105 5.37 -14.63 46.02
C LEU A 105 4.50 -15.22 47.14
N ILE A 106 4.47 -16.55 47.23
CA ILE A 106 3.65 -17.29 48.20
C ILE A 106 4.34 -17.42 49.56
N GLY A 107 5.68 -17.48 49.57
CA GLY A 107 6.45 -17.52 50.82
C GLY A 107 7.92 -17.87 50.63
N ILE A 108 8.68 -17.66 51.70
CA ILE A 108 10.09 -18.01 51.83
C ILE A 108 10.20 -19.14 52.86
N TYR A 109 10.90 -20.21 52.53
CA TYR A 109 10.96 -21.44 53.32
C TYR A 109 12.41 -21.85 53.58
N ASP A 110 12.70 -22.26 54.81
CA ASP A 110 14.01 -22.77 55.26
C ASP A 110 14.00 -24.30 55.47
N GLN A 111 12.83 -24.93 55.38
CA GLN A 111 12.63 -26.37 55.50
C GLN A 111 11.93 -26.95 54.26
N LEU A 112 12.55 -27.96 53.66
CA LEU A 112 12.04 -28.60 52.44
C LEU A 112 10.65 -29.22 52.65
N ASN A 113 10.37 -29.80 53.82
CA ASN A 113 9.05 -30.39 54.11
C ASN A 113 7.94 -29.33 54.13
N LEU A 114 8.20 -28.14 54.71
CA LEU A 114 7.23 -27.04 54.75
C LEU A 114 7.02 -26.43 53.36
N LEU A 115 8.09 -26.29 52.58
CA LEU A 115 8.01 -25.89 51.18
C LEU A 115 7.14 -26.89 50.39
N CYS A 116 7.44 -28.18 50.48
CA CYS A 116 6.69 -29.25 49.83
C CYS A 116 5.20 -29.26 50.23
N LEU A 117 4.89 -29.05 51.52
CA LEU A 117 3.50 -28.91 51.98
C LEU A 117 2.82 -27.70 51.35
N SER A 118 3.46 -26.53 51.37
CA SER A 118 2.83 -25.33 50.79
C SER A 118 2.73 -25.39 49.26
N ILE A 119 3.66 -26.06 48.57
CA ILE A 119 3.55 -26.33 47.14
C ILE A 119 2.36 -27.27 46.90
N ARG A 120 2.20 -28.33 47.69
CA ARG A 120 1.07 -29.25 47.58
C ARG A 120 -0.26 -28.51 47.77
N ASP A 121 -0.35 -27.67 48.79
CA ASP A 121 -1.54 -26.84 49.03
C ASP A 121 -1.84 -25.93 47.83
N GLN A 122 -0.80 -25.36 47.19
CA GLN A 122 -0.96 -24.50 46.02
C GLN A 122 -1.33 -25.27 44.75
N VAL A 123 -0.81 -26.49 44.55
CA VAL A 123 -1.21 -27.39 43.46
C VAL A 123 -2.67 -27.80 43.64
N ASP A 124 -3.05 -28.27 44.84
CA ASP A 124 -4.43 -28.63 45.16
C ASP A 124 -5.38 -27.42 45.01
N PHE A 125 -4.92 -26.21 45.36
CA PHE A 125 -5.65 -24.96 45.14
C PHE A 125 -5.86 -24.70 43.66
N LEU A 126 -4.82 -24.73 42.84
CA LEU A 126 -4.91 -24.47 41.40
C LEU A 126 -5.80 -25.49 40.69
N ASP A 127 -5.66 -26.78 40.99
CA ASP A 127 -6.50 -27.84 40.43
C ASP A 127 -7.99 -27.64 40.76
N GLN A 128 -8.31 -27.06 41.92
CA GLN A 128 -9.68 -26.74 42.32
C GLN A 128 -10.26 -25.46 41.68
N HIS A 129 -9.38 -24.56 41.20
CA HIS A 129 -9.72 -23.20 40.75
C HIS A 129 -9.53 -22.97 39.24
N LEU A 130 -8.96 -23.93 38.51
CA LEU A 130 -8.73 -23.91 37.05
C LEU A 130 -10.01 -24.07 36.20
N LEU A 131 -11.14 -23.52 36.66
CA LEU A 131 -12.40 -23.57 35.94
C LEU A 131 -12.36 -22.60 34.74
N THR A 132 -12.46 -23.14 33.52
CA THR A 132 -12.59 -22.31 32.31
C THR A 132 -14.05 -22.30 31.88
N CYS A 133 -14.64 -21.09 31.88
CA CYS A 133 -16.03 -20.84 31.48
C CYS A 133 -16.06 -20.07 30.15
N SER A 134 -16.97 -20.45 29.27
CA SER A 134 -17.28 -19.74 28.03
C SER A 134 -18.70 -19.21 28.09
N PHE A 135 -18.91 -17.93 27.76
CA PHE A 135 -20.20 -17.24 27.81
C PHE A 135 -20.76 -17.05 26.40
N PHE A 136 -22.05 -17.29 26.21
CA PHE A 136 -22.67 -17.36 24.89
C PHE A 136 -23.92 -16.47 24.77
N ASP A 137 -23.97 -15.64 23.72
CA ASP A 137 -25.05 -14.69 23.43
C ASP A 137 -26.03 -15.24 22.37
N GLN A 138 -27.31 -15.35 22.71
CA GLN A 138 -28.35 -15.90 21.83
C GLN A 138 -28.55 -15.08 20.54
N ASP A 139 -28.15 -13.81 20.49
CA ASP A 139 -28.26 -12.98 19.28
C ASP A 139 -27.06 -13.14 18.31
N GLU A 140 -25.96 -13.78 18.73
CA GLU A 140 -24.76 -14.04 17.90
C GLU A 140 -24.95 -15.18 16.88
N HIS A 141 -26.07 -15.89 16.91
CA HIS A 141 -26.38 -17.03 16.01
C HIS A 141 -26.57 -16.67 14.52
N LEU A 142 -26.42 -15.40 14.13
CA LEU A 142 -26.67 -14.91 12.77
C LEU A 142 -25.40 -14.81 11.91
N THR A 143 -24.22 -15.16 12.43
CA THR A 143 -22.94 -15.08 11.72
C THR A 143 -22.33 -16.46 11.44
N LYS A 144 -21.74 -16.63 10.25
CA LYS A 144 -20.93 -17.81 9.90
C LYS A 144 -19.62 -17.88 10.69
N ASP A 145 -19.08 -16.75 11.11
CA ASP A 145 -17.99 -16.71 12.09
C ASP A 145 -18.57 -17.04 13.46
N LEU A 146 -18.24 -18.23 13.95
CA LEU A 146 -18.48 -18.59 15.34
C LEU A 146 -17.57 -17.71 16.20
N SER A 147 -18.14 -16.89 17.09
CA SER A 147 -17.34 -16.27 18.14
C SER A 147 -16.57 -17.38 18.88
N LYS A 148 -15.35 -17.10 19.35
CA LYS A 148 -14.52 -18.09 20.08
C LYS A 148 -15.33 -18.84 21.14
N HIS A 149 -16.27 -18.15 21.80
CA HIS A 149 -17.14 -18.73 22.81
C HIS A 149 -18.23 -19.65 22.26
N THR A 150 -18.82 -19.33 21.10
CA THR A 150 -19.78 -20.22 20.42
C THR A 150 -19.09 -21.49 19.91
N ALA A 151 -17.88 -21.34 19.36
CA ALA A 151 -17.11 -22.47 18.89
C ALA A 151 -16.73 -23.41 20.04
N ASP A 152 -16.35 -22.86 21.19
CA ASP A 152 -16.08 -23.63 22.42
C ASP A 152 -17.30 -24.42 22.90
N LEU A 153 -18.49 -23.81 22.90
CA LEU A 153 -19.72 -24.50 23.24
C LEU A 153 -19.99 -25.64 22.24
N LEU A 154 -19.96 -25.35 20.94
CA LEU A 154 -20.21 -26.33 19.89
C LEU A 154 -19.18 -27.47 19.88
N TRP A 155 -17.95 -27.20 20.30
CA TRP A 155 -16.87 -28.18 20.37
C TRP A 155 -17.26 -29.36 21.25
N PHE A 156 -17.64 -29.11 22.50
CA PHE A 156 -18.01 -30.18 23.42
C PHE A 156 -19.31 -30.88 23.01
N GLN A 157 -20.25 -30.13 22.42
CA GLN A 157 -21.51 -30.67 21.91
C GLN A 157 -21.30 -31.64 20.74
N LEU A 158 -20.48 -31.27 19.75
CA LEU A 158 -20.19 -32.11 18.58
C LEU A 158 -19.17 -33.21 18.89
N TYR A 159 -18.14 -32.94 19.70
CA TYR A 159 -17.16 -33.94 20.12
C TYR A 159 -17.85 -35.15 20.77
N HIS A 160 -18.83 -34.88 21.63
CA HIS A 160 -19.61 -35.93 22.27
C HIS A 160 -20.35 -36.80 21.24
N ASP A 161 -21.00 -36.19 20.23
CA ASP A 161 -21.67 -36.94 19.17
C ASP A 161 -20.68 -37.78 18.32
N VAL A 162 -19.50 -37.23 18.00
CA VAL A 162 -18.42 -37.95 17.31
C VAL A 162 -17.94 -39.13 18.16
N LEU A 163 -17.74 -38.93 19.47
CA LEU A 163 -17.29 -39.96 20.40
C LEU A 163 -18.22 -41.19 20.40
N PHE A 164 -19.54 -40.99 20.29
CA PHE A 164 -20.50 -42.10 20.18
C PHE A 164 -20.35 -42.91 18.89
N GLN A 165 -19.87 -42.29 17.81
CA GLN A 165 -19.70 -42.92 16.49
C GLN A 165 -18.34 -43.61 16.31
N LEU A 166 -17.33 -43.25 17.11
CA LEU A 166 -16.01 -43.87 17.05
C LEU A 166 -16.01 -45.36 17.44
N THR A 167 -15.04 -46.10 16.88
CA THR A 167 -14.84 -47.53 17.16
C THR A 167 -14.59 -47.75 18.66
N TYR A 168 -15.35 -48.69 19.21
CA TYR A 168 -15.37 -49.05 20.61
C TYR A 168 -15.03 -50.54 20.70
N ASP A 169 -13.75 -50.86 20.57
CA ASP A 169 -13.22 -52.22 20.45
C ASP A 169 -12.08 -52.48 21.47
N LYS A 170 -11.58 -53.72 21.50
CA LYS A 170 -10.48 -54.11 22.39
C LYS A 170 -9.17 -53.39 22.05
N GLU A 171 -8.96 -53.03 20.79
CA GLU A 171 -7.78 -52.27 20.36
C GLU A 171 -7.78 -50.86 20.93
N ALA A 172 -8.92 -50.17 20.96
CA ALA A 172 -9.08 -48.89 21.62
C ALA A 172 -8.74 -48.96 23.13
N LYS A 173 -9.22 -50.02 23.81
CA LYS A 173 -8.89 -50.27 25.23
C LYS A 173 -7.38 -50.47 25.41
N GLN A 174 -6.74 -51.29 24.58
CA GLN A 174 -5.30 -51.56 24.69
C GLN A 174 -4.45 -50.33 24.33
N GLY A 175 -4.83 -49.59 23.29
CA GLY A 175 -4.17 -48.36 22.86
C GLY A 175 -4.16 -47.31 23.97
N MET A 176 -5.29 -47.14 24.67
CA MET A 176 -5.39 -46.28 25.85
C MET A 176 -4.41 -46.71 26.96
N ILE A 177 -4.37 -47.99 27.30
CA ILE A 177 -3.49 -48.52 28.37
C ILE A 177 -2.02 -48.34 28.00
N ASN A 178 -1.64 -48.62 26.75
CA ASN A 178 -0.29 -48.42 26.25
C ASN A 178 0.11 -46.94 26.27
N ALA A 179 -0.82 -46.03 25.96
CA ALA A 179 -0.60 -44.59 26.08
C ALA A 179 -0.38 -44.18 27.55
N CYS A 180 -1.13 -44.73 28.50
CA CYS A 180 -0.91 -44.50 29.94
C CYS A 180 0.49 -44.97 30.38
N ARG A 181 0.91 -46.17 29.95
CA ARG A 181 2.27 -46.70 30.22
C ARG A 181 3.36 -45.80 29.65
N SER A 182 3.16 -45.29 28.44
CA SER A 182 4.08 -44.34 27.82
C SER A 182 4.14 -43.01 28.57
N TYR A 183 2.98 -42.51 28.99
CA TYR A 183 2.84 -41.24 29.73
C TYR A 183 3.57 -41.29 31.07
N TYR A 184 3.35 -42.36 31.85
CA TYR A 184 3.92 -42.58 33.18
C TYR A 184 5.15 -43.49 33.19
N ARG A 185 5.89 -43.57 32.07
CA ARG A 185 7.04 -44.48 31.92
C ARG A 185 8.08 -44.40 33.05
N ASP A 186 8.24 -43.21 33.64
CA ASP A 186 9.24 -42.92 34.67
C ASP A 186 8.64 -42.89 36.10
N ASN A 187 7.33 -43.15 36.27
CA ASN A 187 6.64 -43.14 37.57
C ASN A 187 6.21 -44.56 37.96
N THR A 188 7.00 -45.22 38.81
CA THR A 188 6.79 -46.62 39.21
C THR A 188 5.47 -46.86 39.94
N LYS A 189 4.99 -45.89 40.74
CA LYS A 189 3.72 -46.01 41.46
C LYS A 189 2.53 -46.02 40.52
N GLU A 190 2.51 -45.10 39.55
CA GLU A 190 1.42 -45.03 38.58
C GLU A 190 1.43 -46.23 37.62
N LEU A 191 2.61 -46.78 37.29
CA LEU A 191 2.70 -48.01 36.50
C LEU A 191 2.05 -49.22 37.19
N GLU A 192 2.24 -49.39 38.51
CA GLU A 192 1.55 -50.44 39.29
C GLU A 192 0.02 -50.24 39.27
N VAL A 193 -0.45 -49.00 39.37
CA VAL A 193 -1.88 -48.67 39.30
C VAL A 193 -2.43 -48.92 37.89
N ILE A 194 -1.65 -48.68 36.84
CA ILE A 194 -2.01 -48.99 35.44
C ILE A 194 -2.12 -50.50 35.20
N GLU A 195 -1.22 -51.30 35.76
CA GLU A 195 -1.31 -52.77 35.69
C GLU A 195 -2.57 -53.29 36.39
N LYS A 196 -2.87 -52.71 37.55
CA LYS A 196 -4.10 -53.03 38.27
C LYS A 196 -5.35 -52.62 37.47
N PHE A 197 -5.31 -51.46 36.83
CA PHE A 197 -6.36 -50.99 35.93
C PHE A 197 -6.57 -51.93 34.72
N GLU A 198 -5.50 -52.38 34.04
CA GLU A 198 -5.61 -53.28 32.89
C GLU A 198 -6.33 -54.59 33.25
N ASN A 199 -6.02 -55.14 34.43
CA ASN A 199 -6.58 -56.40 34.92
C ASN A 199 -8.01 -56.28 35.50
N GLU A 200 -8.29 -55.19 36.23
CA GLU A 200 -9.55 -55.05 36.98
C GLU A 200 -10.62 -54.18 36.28
N TYR A 201 -10.25 -53.40 35.27
CA TYR A 201 -11.17 -52.45 34.63
C TYR A 201 -12.28 -53.13 33.82
N ARG A 202 -13.51 -52.83 34.21
CA ARG A 202 -14.76 -53.14 33.51
C ARG A 202 -15.53 -51.86 33.26
N SER A 203 -16.28 -51.79 32.16
CA SER A 203 -17.02 -50.59 31.75
C SER A 203 -17.94 -50.04 32.83
N GLU A 204 -18.56 -50.89 33.65
CA GLU A 204 -19.44 -50.51 34.77
C GLU A 204 -18.71 -49.76 35.92
N LYS A 205 -17.39 -49.86 35.98
CA LYS A 205 -16.55 -49.20 37.00
C LYS A 205 -15.91 -47.90 36.50
N ALA A 206 -16.27 -47.38 35.32
CA ALA A 206 -15.58 -46.20 34.78
C ALA A 206 -15.73 -44.96 35.68
N LEU A 207 -16.91 -44.74 36.26
CA LEU A 207 -17.14 -43.63 37.20
C LEU A 207 -16.30 -43.79 38.48
N GLN A 208 -16.17 -45.02 39.00
CA GLN A 208 -15.31 -45.33 40.15
C GLN A 208 -13.82 -45.05 39.86
N TRP A 209 -13.34 -45.38 38.66
CA TRP A 209 -11.95 -45.12 38.28
C TRP A 209 -11.69 -43.64 37.99
N TYR A 210 -12.71 -42.91 37.52
CA TYR A 210 -12.64 -41.45 37.35
C TYR A 210 -12.69 -40.70 38.69
N SER A 211 -13.47 -41.18 39.66
CA SER A 211 -13.63 -40.53 40.97
C SER A 211 -12.44 -40.74 41.90
N LYS A 212 -11.73 -41.88 41.79
CA LYS A 212 -10.41 -42.04 42.42
C LYS A 212 -9.50 -40.93 41.89
N LYS A 213 -8.75 -40.24 42.77
CA LYS A 213 -7.63 -39.35 42.39
C LYS A 213 -6.54 -40.18 41.69
N SER A 214 -6.82 -40.60 40.46
CA SER A 214 -6.09 -41.58 39.66
C SER A 214 -5.48 -40.89 38.44
N PHE A 215 -4.48 -41.55 37.84
CA PHE A 215 -3.85 -41.11 36.60
C PHE A 215 -4.83 -40.79 35.46
N LEU A 216 -5.95 -41.51 35.37
CA LEU A 216 -7.00 -41.33 34.35
C LEU A 216 -7.72 -39.99 34.50
N SER A 217 -8.10 -39.63 35.73
CA SER A 217 -8.81 -38.39 36.00
C SER A 217 -7.97 -37.16 35.62
N LYS A 218 -6.65 -37.21 35.88
CA LYS A 218 -5.70 -36.15 35.52
C LYS A 218 -5.58 -35.97 34.00
N ILE A 219 -5.30 -37.06 33.26
CA ILE A 219 -5.14 -37.00 31.80
C ILE A 219 -6.42 -36.50 31.13
N ILE A 220 -7.58 -37.01 31.54
CA ILE A 220 -8.85 -36.65 30.92
C ILE A 220 -9.22 -35.19 31.21
N LYS A 221 -9.03 -34.70 32.45
CA LYS A 221 -9.27 -33.30 32.80
C LYS A 221 -8.39 -32.37 31.98
N LYS A 222 -7.09 -32.69 31.86
CA LYS A 222 -6.14 -31.97 31.01
C LYS A 222 -6.64 -31.92 29.56
N ALA A 223 -6.90 -33.09 28.98
CA ALA A 223 -7.28 -33.21 27.57
C ALA A 223 -8.59 -32.47 27.24
N LEU A 224 -9.59 -32.48 28.14
CA LEU A 224 -10.83 -31.72 27.98
C LEU A 224 -10.60 -30.21 28.08
N ARG A 225 -9.74 -29.77 29.01
CA ARG A 225 -9.42 -28.35 29.21
C ARG A 225 -8.61 -27.77 28.05
N THR A 226 -7.62 -28.53 27.56
CA THR A 226 -6.76 -28.14 26.43
C THR A 226 -7.39 -28.43 25.07
N LYS A 227 -8.52 -29.14 25.03
CA LYS A 227 -9.17 -29.65 23.81
C LYS A 227 -8.20 -30.47 22.95
N ASP A 228 -7.35 -31.25 23.60
CA ASP A 228 -6.38 -32.14 22.94
C ASP A 228 -7.12 -33.34 22.34
N PHE A 229 -7.45 -33.24 21.06
CA PHE A 229 -8.19 -34.28 20.36
C PHE A 229 -7.47 -35.63 20.36
N ASP A 230 -6.13 -35.67 20.24
CA ASP A 230 -5.38 -36.93 20.15
C ASP A 230 -5.45 -37.71 21.46
N GLN A 231 -5.31 -37.02 22.59
CA GLN A 231 -5.52 -37.61 23.90
C GLN A 231 -6.99 -38.03 24.09
N LEU A 232 -7.94 -37.16 23.78
CA LEU A 232 -9.37 -37.46 23.88
C LEU A 232 -9.79 -38.66 23.00
N TYR A 233 -9.18 -38.83 21.83
CA TYR A 233 -9.38 -39.96 20.94
C TYR A 233 -8.72 -41.24 21.47
N THR A 234 -7.51 -41.14 22.02
CA THR A 234 -6.83 -42.29 22.64
C THR A 234 -7.63 -42.84 23.82
N PHE A 235 -8.23 -41.96 24.62
CA PHE A 235 -9.05 -42.32 25.77
C PHE A 235 -10.55 -42.50 25.45
N ARG A 236 -10.92 -42.56 24.16
CA ARG A 236 -12.32 -42.67 23.71
C ARG A 236 -13.08 -43.85 24.31
N TYR A 237 -12.39 -44.97 24.55
CA TYR A 237 -12.99 -46.17 25.14
C TYR A 237 -13.54 -45.86 26.54
N PHE A 238 -12.69 -45.31 27.41
CA PHE A 238 -13.06 -44.93 28.77
C PHE A 238 -14.09 -43.79 28.79
N MET A 239 -13.92 -42.78 27.93
CA MET A 239 -14.87 -41.65 27.84
C MET A 239 -16.28 -42.10 27.45
N LYS A 240 -16.40 -43.06 26.53
CA LYS A 240 -17.68 -43.64 26.12
C LYS A 240 -18.31 -44.48 27.23
N ASP A 241 -17.52 -45.23 28.00
CA ASP A 241 -17.99 -45.97 29.19
C ASP A 241 -18.49 -45.03 30.27
N LEU A 242 -17.70 -44.01 30.57
CA LEU A 242 -18.03 -43.00 31.57
C LEU A 242 -19.37 -42.33 31.22
N THR A 243 -19.53 -41.89 29.98
CA THR A 243 -20.77 -41.25 29.49
C THR A 243 -21.99 -42.19 29.58
N LYS A 244 -21.83 -43.48 29.26
CA LYS A 244 -22.91 -44.47 29.41
C LYS A 244 -23.35 -44.64 30.87
N ILE A 245 -22.40 -44.68 31.80
CA ILE A 245 -22.70 -44.78 33.24
C ILE A 245 -23.43 -43.53 33.72
N PHE A 246 -22.97 -42.34 33.30
CA PHE A 246 -23.67 -41.10 33.56
C PHE A 246 -25.16 -41.23 33.20
N VAL A 247 -25.49 -41.72 31.99
CA VAL A 247 -26.90 -41.84 31.55
C VAL A 247 -27.70 -42.72 32.50
N ARG A 248 -27.12 -43.85 32.90
CA ARG A 248 -27.73 -44.79 33.83
C ARG A 248 -27.97 -44.15 35.20
N GLU A 249 -26.97 -43.47 35.78
CA GLU A 249 -27.11 -42.86 37.10
C GLU A 249 -28.11 -41.70 37.10
N HIS A 250 -28.13 -40.89 36.05
CA HIS A 250 -29.14 -39.84 35.90
C HIS A 250 -30.56 -40.43 35.86
N GLN A 251 -30.77 -41.53 35.12
CA GLN A 251 -32.06 -42.22 35.09
C GLN A 251 -32.45 -42.78 36.46
N ASN A 252 -31.50 -43.36 37.21
CA ASN A 252 -31.72 -43.82 38.58
C ASN A 252 -32.17 -42.66 39.50
N MET A 253 -31.53 -41.48 39.37
CA MET A 253 -31.89 -40.29 40.14
C MET A 253 -33.29 -39.77 39.81
N VAL A 254 -33.68 -39.74 38.52
CA VAL A 254 -35.05 -39.36 38.11
C VAL A 254 -36.08 -40.35 38.66
N GLN A 255 -35.80 -41.65 38.62
CA GLN A 255 -36.69 -42.69 39.15
C GLN A 255 -36.85 -42.62 40.67
N SER A 256 -35.88 -42.04 41.40
CA SER A 256 -35.95 -41.86 42.85
C SER A 256 -36.94 -40.77 43.31
N GLY A 257 -37.60 -40.06 42.39
CA GLY A 257 -38.65 -39.07 42.69
C GLY A 257 -38.15 -37.65 42.99
N LYS A 258 -36.86 -37.37 42.80
CA LYS A 258 -36.29 -36.01 42.91
C LYS A 258 -36.56 -35.22 41.63
N GLU A 259 -37.43 -34.21 41.68
CA GLU A 259 -37.71 -33.35 40.50
C GLU A 259 -36.71 -32.21 40.32
N ILE A 260 -36.34 -31.54 41.42
CA ILE A 260 -35.40 -30.41 41.43
C ILE A 260 -34.26 -30.74 42.40
N LEU A 261 -33.03 -30.60 41.91
CA LEU A 261 -31.80 -30.76 42.67
C LEU A 261 -31.08 -29.41 42.74
N PHE A 262 -30.74 -28.96 43.95
CA PHE A 262 -29.84 -27.82 44.14
C PHE A 262 -28.45 -28.34 44.44
N THR A 263 -27.45 -27.83 43.73
CA THR A 263 -26.04 -28.10 44.00
C THR A 263 -25.26 -26.80 44.14
N TYR A 264 -24.19 -26.87 44.90
CA TYR A 264 -23.38 -25.75 45.32
C TYR A 264 -21.91 -26.01 45.02
N ARG A 265 -21.19 -24.96 44.63
CA ARG A 265 -19.72 -25.02 44.51
C ARG A 265 -19.12 -23.74 45.05
N GLY A 266 -18.31 -23.87 46.09
CA GLY A 266 -17.48 -22.78 46.57
C GLY A 266 -16.16 -22.73 45.82
N MET A 267 -15.75 -21.54 45.40
CA MET A 267 -14.46 -21.30 44.77
C MET A 267 -14.03 -19.85 44.98
N LYS A 268 -12.82 -19.52 44.52
CA LYS A 268 -12.38 -18.14 44.39
C LYS A 268 -12.14 -17.77 42.94
N LEU A 269 -12.56 -16.58 42.54
CA LEU A 269 -12.38 -16.03 41.20
C LEU A 269 -11.60 -14.71 41.26
N THR A 270 -10.87 -14.36 40.21
CA THR A 270 -10.26 -13.04 40.09
C THR A 270 -11.33 -11.95 39.90
N SER A 271 -10.99 -10.70 40.18
CA SER A 271 -11.85 -9.53 39.89
C SER A 271 -12.41 -9.57 38.47
N ASP A 272 -11.55 -9.83 37.49
CA ASP A 272 -11.89 -9.86 36.06
C ASP A 272 -12.87 -11.00 35.72
N GLN A 273 -12.72 -12.15 36.37
CA GLN A 273 -13.63 -13.27 36.19
C GLN A 273 -15.01 -12.94 36.77
N VAL A 274 -15.07 -12.35 37.97
CA VAL A 274 -16.34 -11.91 38.58
C VAL A 274 -17.01 -10.85 37.71
N GLU A 275 -16.26 -9.91 37.13
CA GLU A 275 -16.78 -8.90 36.21
C GLU A 275 -17.37 -9.53 34.95
N LYS A 276 -16.71 -10.53 34.35
CA LYS A 276 -17.27 -11.29 33.22
C LYS A 276 -18.60 -11.94 33.55
N PHE A 277 -18.75 -12.53 34.74
CA PHE A 277 -20.05 -13.07 35.16
C PHE A 277 -21.10 -11.96 35.26
N LYS A 278 -20.76 -10.76 35.76
CA LYS A 278 -21.70 -9.63 35.82
C LYS A 278 -22.14 -9.15 34.44
N GLU A 279 -21.19 -9.00 33.51
CA GLU A 279 -21.46 -8.52 32.14
C GLU A 279 -22.33 -9.48 31.33
N ASN A 280 -22.28 -10.78 31.64
CA ASN A 280 -22.96 -11.83 30.88
C ASN A 280 -24.21 -12.37 31.58
N LYS A 281 -24.83 -11.59 32.48
CA LYS A 281 -26.10 -11.96 33.12
C LYS A 281 -27.17 -12.28 32.07
N GLY A 282 -27.88 -13.39 32.24
CA GLY A 282 -28.92 -13.88 31.32
C GLY A 282 -28.40 -14.74 30.17
N LYS A 283 -27.08 -14.82 29.97
CA LYS A 283 -26.44 -15.59 28.89
C LYS A 283 -26.23 -17.06 29.30
N LEU A 284 -25.91 -17.89 28.30
CA LEU A 284 -25.51 -19.27 28.53
C LEU A 284 -24.03 -19.36 28.89
N VAL A 285 -23.69 -20.30 29.76
CA VAL A 285 -22.36 -20.59 30.27
C VAL A 285 -22.05 -22.06 29.99
N SER A 286 -20.93 -22.31 29.33
CA SER A 286 -20.36 -23.64 29.16
C SER A 286 -19.14 -23.76 30.07
N ILE A 287 -19.07 -24.85 30.86
CA ILE A 287 -17.90 -25.17 31.67
C ILE A 287 -17.11 -26.24 30.92
N ASN A 288 -15.82 -26.00 30.70
CA ASN A 288 -14.99 -26.92 29.92
C ASN A 288 -14.59 -28.14 30.76
N GLY A 289 -15.23 -29.28 30.51
CA GLY A 289 -14.94 -30.55 31.17
C GLY A 289 -15.94 -30.94 32.25
N PHE A 290 -15.67 -32.03 32.97
CA PHE A 290 -16.53 -32.51 34.05
C PHE A 290 -16.51 -31.55 35.23
N PHE A 291 -17.69 -31.23 35.77
CA PHE A 291 -17.84 -30.22 36.81
C PHE A 291 -18.38 -30.82 38.11
N THR A 292 -17.58 -30.76 39.18
CA THR A 292 -17.92 -31.29 40.51
C THR A 292 -18.59 -30.23 41.39
N THR A 293 -19.66 -30.63 42.07
CA THR A 293 -20.47 -29.78 42.97
C THR A 293 -20.85 -30.59 44.21
N THR A 294 -21.45 -29.95 45.21
CA THR A 294 -21.98 -30.64 46.40
C THR A 294 -23.43 -30.27 46.66
N ILE A 295 -24.20 -31.16 47.28
CA ILE A 295 -25.58 -30.86 47.71
C ILE A 295 -25.57 -30.02 49.01
N LEU A 296 -24.48 -30.07 49.78
CA LEU A 296 -24.34 -29.37 51.05
C LEU A 296 -23.82 -27.94 50.86
N ARG A 297 -24.71 -26.96 51.01
CA ARG A 297 -24.37 -25.52 50.92
C ARG A 297 -23.29 -25.09 51.92
N SER A 298 -23.29 -25.65 53.14
CA SER A 298 -22.30 -25.36 54.18
C SER A 298 -20.89 -25.79 53.76
N THR A 299 -20.75 -26.98 53.18
CA THR A 299 -19.48 -27.51 52.67
C THR A 299 -18.93 -26.62 51.55
N ALA A 300 -19.78 -26.21 50.60
CA ALA A 300 -19.39 -25.28 49.55
C ALA A 300 -18.98 -23.91 50.10
N LEU A 301 -19.70 -23.36 51.08
CA LEU A 301 -19.36 -22.07 51.68
C LEU A 301 -18.01 -22.11 52.41
N ASN A 302 -17.75 -23.19 53.15
CA ASN A 302 -16.45 -23.44 53.78
C ASN A 302 -15.31 -23.53 52.75
N GLN A 303 -15.57 -24.12 51.58
CA GLN A 303 -14.59 -24.16 50.48
C GLN A 303 -14.27 -22.76 49.93
N ALA A 304 -15.29 -21.93 49.68
CA ALA A 304 -15.10 -20.56 49.15
C ALA A 304 -14.35 -19.66 50.15
N MET A 305 -14.61 -19.83 51.45
CA MET A 305 -14.07 -18.98 52.51
C MET A 305 -12.66 -19.38 53.00
N LYS A 306 -12.07 -20.47 52.49
CA LYS A 306 -10.69 -20.85 52.83
C LYS A 306 -9.73 -19.68 52.55
N PRO A 307 -8.86 -19.29 53.48
CA PRO A 307 -7.94 -18.16 53.27
C PRO A 307 -7.02 -18.44 52.06
N SER A 308 -6.85 -17.44 51.17
CA SER A 308 -5.93 -17.51 50.03
C SER A 308 -4.76 -16.57 50.29
N LYS A 309 -3.56 -16.99 49.88
CA LYS A 309 -2.34 -16.17 49.95
C LYS A 309 -2.26 -15.13 48.81
N GLN A 310 -3.17 -15.19 47.83
CA GLN A 310 -3.28 -14.19 46.75
C GLN A 310 -4.37 -13.16 47.07
N PRO A 311 -4.06 -11.85 47.10
CA PRO A 311 -5.01 -10.80 47.50
C PRO A 311 -6.12 -10.53 46.47
N ASP A 312 -5.90 -10.85 45.18
CA ASP A 312 -6.83 -10.53 44.09
C ASP A 312 -7.98 -11.54 43.91
N LEU A 313 -8.05 -12.56 44.77
CA LEU A 313 -9.01 -13.65 44.67
C LEU A 313 -10.20 -13.44 45.60
N ILE A 314 -11.37 -13.35 44.98
CA ILE A 314 -12.64 -13.03 45.63
C ILE A 314 -13.41 -14.34 45.86
N PRO A 315 -13.92 -14.60 47.08
CA PRO A 315 -14.76 -15.76 47.34
C PRO A 315 -16.08 -15.69 46.55
N VAL A 316 -16.45 -16.81 45.96
CA VAL A 316 -17.64 -16.98 45.12
C VAL A 316 -18.35 -18.28 45.48
N LEU A 317 -19.67 -18.21 45.63
CA LEU A 317 -20.53 -19.37 45.76
C LEU A 317 -21.39 -19.50 44.49
N LEU A 318 -21.20 -20.59 43.75
CA LEU A 318 -22.09 -20.98 42.66
C LEU A 318 -23.26 -21.77 43.25
N GLU A 319 -24.47 -21.34 42.96
CA GLU A 319 -25.72 -22.04 43.30
C GLU A 319 -26.41 -22.46 42.00
N ILE A 320 -26.59 -23.77 41.84
CA ILE A 320 -27.02 -24.35 40.57
C ILE A 320 -28.31 -25.11 40.78
N GLN A 321 -29.37 -24.64 40.12
CA GLN A 321 -30.66 -25.30 40.06
C GLN A 321 -30.69 -26.28 38.89
N CYS A 322 -31.07 -27.53 39.17
CA CYS A 322 -31.16 -28.59 38.17
C CYS A 322 -32.56 -29.23 38.21
N ASN A 323 -33.33 -29.07 37.14
CA ASN A 323 -34.61 -29.77 36.98
C ASN A 323 -34.37 -31.11 36.27
N LEU A 324 -34.33 -32.20 37.02
CA LEU A 324 -33.91 -33.51 36.52
C LEU A 324 -34.87 -34.08 35.45
N GLN A 325 -36.16 -33.73 35.47
CA GLN A 325 -37.12 -34.15 34.45
C GLN A 325 -36.97 -33.37 33.13
N TYR A 326 -36.80 -32.05 33.19
CA TYR A 326 -36.63 -31.19 32.00
C TYR A 326 -35.29 -31.42 31.29
N LEU A 327 -34.27 -31.91 32.03
CA LEU A 327 -32.93 -32.20 31.51
C LEU A 327 -32.82 -33.51 30.71
N SER A 328 -33.91 -34.26 30.54
CA SER A 328 -33.96 -35.62 29.97
C SER A 328 -33.07 -35.90 28.74
N ASN A 329 -32.47 -37.10 28.73
CA ASN A 329 -31.60 -37.74 27.71
C ASN A 329 -30.40 -36.94 27.15
N SER A 330 -30.11 -35.73 27.63
CA SER A 330 -29.09 -34.86 27.03
C SER A 330 -28.11 -34.22 28.03
N VAL A 331 -28.58 -33.86 29.22
CA VAL A 331 -27.74 -33.35 30.32
C VAL A 331 -27.69 -34.39 31.42
N ILE A 332 -26.47 -34.85 31.73
CA ILE A 332 -26.30 -36.06 32.52
C ILE A 332 -25.50 -35.77 33.79
N VAL A 333 -26.11 -36.12 34.92
CA VAL A 333 -25.62 -35.88 36.28
C VAL A 333 -25.46 -37.21 36.98
N ALA A 334 -24.35 -37.41 37.71
CA ALA A 334 -24.11 -38.61 38.49
C ALA A 334 -23.80 -38.25 39.95
N ASP A 335 -24.41 -39.00 40.86
CA ASP A 335 -24.04 -39.02 42.27
C ASP A 335 -22.86 -39.99 42.47
N ILE A 336 -21.72 -39.49 42.95
CA ILE A 336 -20.48 -40.28 43.07
C ILE A 336 -20.38 -40.97 44.43
N ILE A 337 -21.24 -40.64 45.40
CA ILE A 337 -21.13 -41.11 46.80
C ILE A 337 -21.03 -42.64 46.88
N GLN A 338 -21.75 -43.36 46.02
CA GLN A 338 -21.78 -44.83 46.00
C GLN A 338 -20.48 -45.49 45.54
N PHE A 339 -19.55 -44.73 44.94
CA PHE A 339 -18.35 -45.25 44.30
C PHE A 339 -17.06 -44.90 45.05
N ASN A 340 -17.14 -44.14 46.14
CA ASN A 340 -15.97 -43.81 46.97
C ASN A 340 -15.66 -44.95 47.96
N GLU A 341 -14.40 -45.42 47.99
CA GLU A 341 -13.95 -46.51 48.86
C GLU A 341 -13.84 -46.09 50.34
N ILE A 342 -13.86 -44.78 50.64
CA ILE A 342 -13.79 -44.21 51.99
C ILE A 342 -14.99 -43.28 52.17
N ARG A 343 -15.95 -43.67 53.03
CA ARG A 343 -17.06 -42.80 53.45
C ARG A 343 -16.52 -41.80 54.49
N TYR A 344 -16.02 -40.65 54.04
CA TYR A 344 -15.96 -39.49 54.92
C TYR A 344 -17.36 -38.89 55.00
N GLU A 345 -17.87 -38.66 56.22
CA GLU A 345 -19.24 -38.23 56.52
C GLU A 345 -19.64 -36.84 55.97
N GLU A 346 -18.78 -36.18 55.17
CA GLU A 346 -18.95 -34.76 54.79
C GLU A 346 -18.94 -34.46 53.27
N GLN A 347 -18.91 -35.46 52.38
CA GLN A 347 -18.80 -35.23 50.93
C GLN A 347 -19.94 -35.85 50.12
N GLU A 348 -21.07 -35.12 50.05
CA GLU A 348 -22.11 -35.38 49.05
C GLU A 348 -21.72 -34.71 47.72
N GLU A 349 -20.97 -35.42 46.86
CA GLU A 349 -20.47 -34.88 45.59
C GLU A 349 -21.33 -35.30 44.38
N ILE A 350 -21.76 -34.30 43.61
CA ILE A 350 -22.48 -34.44 42.35
C ILE A 350 -21.57 -34.01 41.21
N LEU A 351 -21.44 -34.87 40.19
CA LEU A 351 -20.66 -34.57 39.00
C LEU A 351 -21.57 -34.36 37.79
N PHE A 352 -21.27 -33.30 37.05
CA PHE A 352 -21.89 -32.96 35.78
C PHE A 352 -21.00 -33.40 34.62
N ASN A 353 -21.64 -33.92 33.57
CA ASN A 353 -20.98 -34.23 32.32
C ASN A 353 -20.40 -32.95 31.65
N SER A 354 -19.43 -33.12 30.76
CA SER A 354 -18.72 -32.02 30.07
C SER A 354 -19.56 -31.29 29.00
N ASN A 355 -20.75 -31.80 28.67
CA ASN A 355 -21.64 -31.23 27.67
C ASN A 355 -22.78 -30.39 28.27
N VAL A 356 -22.77 -30.14 29.58
CA VAL A 356 -23.84 -29.40 30.26
C VAL A 356 -23.67 -27.90 30.08
N THR A 357 -24.76 -27.23 29.68
CA THR A 357 -24.85 -25.76 29.64
C THR A 357 -25.67 -25.21 30.79
N TYR A 358 -25.26 -24.05 31.31
CA TYR A 358 -25.89 -23.37 32.43
C TYR A 358 -26.37 -21.99 32.00
N ARG A 359 -27.57 -21.60 32.37
CA ARG A 359 -28.05 -20.22 32.21
C ARG A 359 -27.64 -19.42 33.44
N LEU A 360 -27.04 -18.25 33.22
CA LEU A 360 -26.63 -17.36 34.29
C LEU A 360 -27.81 -16.48 34.73
N ASP A 361 -28.42 -16.79 35.87
CA ASP A 361 -29.66 -16.15 36.31
C ASP A 361 -29.39 -14.82 37.02
N SER A 362 -28.45 -14.82 37.99
CA SER A 362 -28.08 -13.60 38.69
C SER A 362 -26.68 -13.66 39.33
N VAL A 363 -26.09 -12.49 39.56
CA VAL A 363 -24.82 -12.30 40.26
C VAL A 363 -25.03 -11.23 41.33
N LYS A 364 -24.91 -11.59 42.60
CA LYS A 364 -25.21 -10.72 43.76
C LYS A 364 -24.09 -10.82 44.79
N MET A 365 -23.80 -9.74 45.50
CA MET A 365 -22.89 -9.77 46.66
C MET A 365 -23.73 -9.96 47.93
N LYS A 366 -23.32 -10.87 48.82
CA LYS A 366 -23.96 -11.10 50.11
C LYS A 366 -22.90 -11.46 51.14
N GLU A 367 -22.82 -10.75 52.28
CA GLU A 367 -21.96 -11.12 53.42
C GLU A 367 -20.51 -11.44 53.00
N ASP A 368 -19.89 -10.55 52.24
CA ASP A 368 -18.50 -10.66 51.73
C ASP A 368 -18.21 -11.81 50.75
N ILE A 369 -19.24 -12.49 50.23
CA ILE A 369 -19.13 -13.49 49.15
C ILE A 369 -20.00 -13.10 47.95
N TRP A 370 -19.53 -13.37 46.72
CA TRP A 370 -20.38 -13.25 45.53
C TRP A 370 -21.18 -14.53 45.32
N LEU A 371 -22.50 -14.41 45.31
CA LEU A 371 -23.44 -15.45 44.95
C LEU A 371 -23.72 -15.37 43.44
N ILE A 372 -23.47 -16.48 42.74
CA ILE A 372 -23.76 -16.65 41.32
C ILE A 372 -24.83 -17.74 41.18
N GLU A 373 -26.04 -17.34 40.84
CA GLU A 373 -27.19 -18.22 40.64
C GLU A 373 -27.24 -18.66 39.18
N MET A 374 -27.31 -19.97 38.93
CA MET A 374 -27.38 -20.55 37.60
C MET A 374 -28.40 -21.69 37.52
N SER A 375 -28.92 -21.93 36.32
CA SER A 375 -29.85 -23.03 36.04
C SER A 375 -29.29 -23.94 34.94
N ALA A 376 -29.22 -25.25 35.16
CA ALA A 376 -28.84 -26.19 34.11
C ALA A 376 -29.90 -26.18 32.97
N SER A 377 -29.45 -26.12 31.71
CA SER A 377 -30.31 -25.97 30.53
C SER A 377 -29.89 -26.90 29.38
N ASN A 378 -30.87 -27.27 28.54
CA ASN A 378 -30.70 -28.06 27.31
C ASN A 378 -30.47 -27.20 26.05
N GLU A 379 -30.39 -25.88 26.17
CA GLU A 379 -30.26 -24.97 25.02
C GLU A 379 -29.00 -25.21 24.18
N GLY A 380 -27.89 -25.63 24.78
CA GLY A 380 -26.68 -25.99 24.03
C GLY A 380 -26.92 -27.05 22.96
N LYS A 381 -27.82 -28.00 23.21
CA LYS A 381 -28.22 -29.02 22.22
C LYS A 381 -29.02 -28.41 21.07
N LEU A 382 -29.95 -27.52 21.35
CA LEU A 382 -30.74 -26.83 20.31
C LEU A 382 -29.83 -25.99 19.40
N ILE A 383 -28.82 -25.33 19.99
CA ILE A 383 -27.80 -24.57 19.27
C ILE A 383 -26.99 -25.48 18.35
N LYS A 384 -26.54 -26.65 18.84
CA LYS A 384 -25.87 -27.67 18.03
C LYS A 384 -26.76 -28.15 16.88
N GLU A 385 -28.01 -28.53 17.15
CA GLU A 385 -28.94 -29.04 16.13
C GLU A 385 -29.19 -27.99 15.04
N LYS A 386 -29.37 -26.73 15.44
CA LYS A 386 -29.50 -25.60 14.51
C LYS A 386 -28.22 -25.40 13.69
N TYR A 387 -27.03 -25.43 14.32
CA TYR A 387 -25.75 -25.35 13.63
C TYR A 387 -25.59 -26.48 12.60
N ILE A 388 -25.96 -27.71 12.96
CA ILE A 388 -25.96 -28.85 12.05
C ILE A 388 -26.89 -28.56 10.86
N ILE A 389 -28.13 -28.12 11.10
CA ILE A 389 -29.10 -27.78 10.05
C ILE A 389 -28.59 -26.67 9.12
N ASP A 390 -28.08 -25.57 9.69
CA ASP A 390 -27.57 -24.44 8.92
C ASP A 390 -26.31 -24.80 8.13
N SER A 391 -25.42 -25.62 8.71
CA SER A 391 -24.21 -26.13 8.02
C SER A 391 -24.56 -27.13 6.91
N HIS A 392 -25.61 -27.93 7.09
CA HIS A 392 -26.14 -28.88 6.09
C HIS A 392 -26.79 -28.20 4.87
N ARG A 393 -27.12 -26.91 4.94
CA ARG A 393 -27.67 -26.18 3.78
C ARG A 393 -26.65 -26.02 2.63
N HIS A 394 -25.35 -26.06 2.93
CA HIS A 394 -24.29 -25.85 1.94
C HIS A 394 -23.75 -27.13 1.29
N MET A 395 -23.96 -28.29 1.89
CA MET A 395 -23.68 -29.62 1.32
C MET A 395 -24.70 -30.60 1.90
N LYS A 396 -25.55 -31.19 1.06
CA LYS A 396 -26.52 -32.20 1.52
C LYS A 396 -25.75 -33.36 2.17
N ASN A 397 -26.09 -33.66 3.43
CA ASN A 397 -25.61 -34.80 4.23
C ASN A 397 -24.09 -34.82 4.47
N LEU A 398 -23.58 -33.91 5.32
CA LEU A 398 -22.23 -34.05 5.88
C LEU A 398 -22.32 -34.92 7.14
N SER A 399 -21.40 -35.88 7.29
CA SER A 399 -21.33 -36.66 8.51
C SER A 399 -20.89 -35.76 9.68
N ILE A 400 -21.29 -36.12 10.91
CA ILE A 400 -20.99 -35.34 12.10
C ILE A 400 -19.47 -35.22 12.32
N GLU A 401 -18.70 -36.23 11.88
CA GLU A 401 -17.24 -36.20 11.94
C GLU A 401 -16.67 -35.13 11.00
N ILE A 402 -17.18 -35.00 9.77
CA ILE A 402 -16.66 -33.96 8.86
C ILE A 402 -16.97 -32.56 9.39
N LEU A 403 -18.17 -32.37 9.96
CA LEU A 403 -18.53 -31.11 10.63
C LEU A 403 -17.62 -30.78 11.81
N PHE A 404 -17.27 -31.79 12.60
CA PHE A 404 -16.36 -31.62 13.73
C PHE A 404 -14.95 -31.20 13.30
N GLY A 405 -14.41 -31.82 12.24
CA GLY A 405 -13.14 -31.40 11.66
C GLY A 405 -13.20 -29.97 11.09
N ARG A 406 -14.30 -29.58 10.44
CA ARG A 406 -14.47 -28.19 9.99
C ARG A 406 -14.56 -27.19 11.14
N LEU A 407 -15.23 -27.55 12.23
CA LEU A 407 -15.25 -26.72 13.43
C LEU A 407 -13.84 -26.50 14.00
N MET A 408 -12.96 -27.51 13.97
CA MET A 408 -11.54 -27.33 14.34
C MET A 408 -10.86 -26.26 13.46
N CYS A 409 -11.12 -26.30 12.15
CA CYS A 409 -10.58 -25.30 11.23
C CYS A 409 -11.06 -23.90 11.56
N ASP A 410 -12.37 -23.75 11.82
CA ASP A 410 -12.99 -22.46 12.15
C ASP A 410 -12.47 -21.90 13.49
N MET A 411 -12.09 -22.78 14.43
CA MET A 411 -11.41 -22.40 15.68
C MET A 411 -9.91 -22.07 15.51
N GLY A 412 -9.35 -22.22 14.30
CA GLY A 412 -7.92 -22.03 14.04
C GLY A 412 -7.02 -23.21 14.44
N GLN A 413 -7.60 -24.37 14.77
CA GLN A 413 -6.87 -25.59 15.15
C GLN A 413 -6.51 -26.43 13.90
N TRP A 414 -5.80 -25.83 12.94
CA TRP A 414 -5.57 -26.45 11.63
C TRP A 414 -4.75 -27.74 11.68
N GLU A 415 -3.75 -27.82 12.57
CA GLU A 415 -2.92 -29.03 12.74
C GLU A 415 -3.74 -30.22 13.27
N GLN A 416 -4.55 -29.97 14.29
CA GLN A 416 -5.45 -30.97 14.86
C GLN A 416 -6.51 -31.39 13.85
N SER A 417 -7.07 -30.43 13.10
CA SER A 417 -8.03 -30.72 12.04
C SER A 417 -7.42 -31.57 10.92
N GLN A 418 -6.19 -31.28 10.50
CA GLN A 418 -5.49 -32.04 9.48
C GLN A 418 -5.30 -33.49 9.97
N HIS A 419 -4.73 -33.66 11.16
CA HIS A 419 -4.50 -34.99 11.75
C HIS A 419 -5.82 -35.78 11.85
N PHE A 420 -6.90 -35.13 12.28
CA PHE A 420 -8.22 -35.74 12.36
C PHE A 420 -8.77 -36.17 10.99
N PHE A 421 -8.66 -35.33 9.95
CA PHE A 421 -9.09 -35.71 8.61
C PHE A 421 -8.21 -36.80 7.98
N GLU A 422 -6.89 -36.80 8.22
CA GLU A 422 -5.98 -37.87 7.78
C GLU A 422 -6.32 -39.20 8.46
N TYR A 423 -6.64 -39.15 9.76
CA TYR A 423 -7.13 -40.30 10.50
C TYR A 423 -8.43 -40.85 9.91
N LEU A 424 -9.41 -39.97 9.63
CA LEU A 424 -10.67 -40.38 9.01
C LEU A 424 -10.43 -41.01 7.64
N LEU A 425 -9.50 -40.47 6.85
CA LEU A 425 -9.14 -41.00 5.54
C LEU A 425 -8.51 -42.40 5.62
N ASN A 426 -7.66 -42.65 6.63
CA ASN A 426 -6.93 -43.91 6.79
C ASN A 426 -7.77 -45.03 7.44
N ASN A 427 -8.77 -44.69 8.26
CA ASN A 427 -9.54 -45.65 9.05
C ASN A 427 -11.00 -45.82 8.61
N SER A 428 -11.40 -45.22 7.49
CA SER A 428 -12.77 -45.33 6.98
C SER A 428 -12.98 -46.57 6.10
N ASN A 429 -13.86 -47.49 6.53
CA ASN A 429 -14.53 -48.47 5.64
C ASN A 429 -15.72 -47.82 4.88
N ARG A 430 -15.63 -46.54 4.53
CA ARG A 430 -16.77 -45.73 4.02
C ARG A 430 -16.83 -45.72 2.49
N TYR A 431 -18.01 -45.42 1.95
CA TYR A 431 -18.25 -45.26 0.52
C TYR A 431 -17.35 -44.15 -0.08
N ASN A 432 -17.07 -44.24 -1.40
CA ASN A 432 -16.21 -43.27 -2.12
C ASN A 432 -16.61 -41.80 -1.95
N GLU A 433 -17.87 -41.51 -1.63
CA GLU A 433 -18.41 -40.15 -1.47
C GLU A 433 -17.93 -39.47 -0.17
N ASP A 434 -17.91 -40.18 0.95
CA ASP A 434 -17.41 -39.63 2.22
C ASP A 434 -15.89 -39.41 2.15
N LEU A 435 -15.18 -40.31 1.47
CA LEU A 435 -13.74 -40.16 1.19
C LEU A 435 -13.45 -38.90 0.39
N ALA A 436 -14.25 -38.60 -0.64
CA ALA A 436 -14.07 -37.37 -1.41
C ALA A 436 -14.33 -36.09 -0.59
N LYS A 437 -15.31 -36.11 0.32
CA LYS A 437 -15.60 -34.98 1.22
C LYS A 437 -14.49 -34.77 2.26
N ILE A 438 -13.88 -35.86 2.75
CA ILE A 438 -12.71 -35.80 3.64
C ILE A 438 -11.51 -35.23 2.89
N GLU A 439 -11.19 -35.76 1.70
CA GLU A 439 -10.08 -35.25 0.86
C GLU A 439 -10.29 -33.76 0.50
N TYR A 440 -11.52 -33.36 0.17
CA TYR A 440 -11.86 -31.94 -0.05
C TYR A 440 -11.61 -31.08 1.20
N SER A 441 -12.10 -31.51 2.37
CA SER A 441 -11.96 -30.74 3.61
C SER A 441 -10.49 -30.65 4.04
N LEU A 442 -9.71 -31.70 3.82
CA LEU A 442 -8.26 -31.72 4.05
C LEU A 442 -7.52 -30.78 3.08
N GLY A 443 -7.97 -30.72 1.82
CA GLY A 443 -7.54 -29.70 0.86
C GLY A 443 -7.79 -28.27 1.38
N GLU A 444 -8.97 -28.01 1.97
CA GLU A 444 -9.27 -26.71 2.60
C GLU A 444 -8.33 -26.44 3.78
N VAL A 445 -8.13 -27.40 4.69
CA VAL A 445 -7.23 -27.22 5.85
C VAL A 445 -5.81 -26.85 5.41
N LEU A 446 -5.26 -27.57 4.43
CA LEU A 446 -3.93 -27.30 3.90
C LEU A 446 -3.87 -25.95 3.17
N GLN A 447 -4.95 -25.56 2.49
CA GLN A 447 -5.09 -24.24 1.90
C GLN A 447 -5.03 -23.14 2.97
N TRP A 448 -5.74 -23.28 4.10
CA TRP A 448 -5.68 -22.35 5.22
C TRP A 448 -4.28 -22.26 5.86
N LYS A 449 -3.54 -23.38 5.92
CA LYS A 449 -2.13 -23.42 6.36
C LYS A 449 -1.14 -22.78 5.38
N GLY A 450 -1.58 -22.51 4.14
CA GLY A 450 -0.73 -21.99 3.06
C GLY A 450 0.07 -23.04 2.30
N GLU A 451 -0.27 -24.32 2.45
CA GLU A 451 0.36 -25.46 1.77
C GLU A 451 -0.34 -25.78 0.43
N TRP A 452 -0.39 -24.79 -0.47
CA TRP A 452 -1.23 -24.82 -1.68
C TRP A 452 -0.99 -26.02 -2.61
N ARG A 453 0.26 -26.50 -2.71
CA ARG A 453 0.62 -27.64 -3.56
C ARG A 453 0.09 -28.97 -3.04
N GLU A 454 0.14 -29.18 -1.73
CA GLU A 454 -0.43 -30.37 -1.11
C GLU A 454 -1.95 -30.28 -1.14
N ALA A 455 -2.52 -29.11 -0.81
CA ALA A 455 -3.96 -28.85 -0.94
C ALA A 455 -4.48 -29.22 -2.34
N ARG A 456 -3.73 -28.85 -3.39
CA ARG A 456 -4.07 -29.16 -4.78
C ARG A 456 -4.20 -30.67 -5.04
N LYS A 457 -3.26 -31.49 -4.54
CA LYS A 457 -3.31 -32.95 -4.71
C LYS A 457 -4.56 -33.56 -4.08
N TYR A 458 -4.98 -33.05 -2.93
CA TYR A 458 -6.19 -33.52 -2.26
C TYR A 458 -7.45 -33.07 -3.02
N TYR A 459 -7.48 -31.86 -3.56
CA TYR A 459 -8.58 -31.43 -4.42
C TYR A 459 -8.69 -32.24 -5.72
N ASP A 460 -7.56 -32.56 -6.37
CA ASP A 460 -7.57 -33.39 -7.58
C ASP A 460 -8.10 -34.80 -7.28
N ARG A 461 -7.63 -35.44 -6.20
CA ARG A 461 -8.15 -36.75 -5.74
C ARG A 461 -9.64 -36.70 -5.40
N ALA A 462 -10.07 -35.68 -4.66
CA ALA A 462 -11.48 -35.49 -4.33
C ALA A 462 -12.34 -35.34 -5.58
N TYR A 463 -11.86 -34.56 -6.56
CA TYR A 463 -12.54 -34.37 -7.84
C TYR A 463 -12.65 -35.68 -8.64
N GLU A 464 -11.57 -36.46 -8.75
CA GLU A 464 -11.56 -37.75 -9.43
C GLU A 464 -12.53 -38.74 -8.80
N ARG A 465 -12.56 -38.83 -7.45
CA ARG A 465 -13.50 -39.71 -6.73
C ARG A 465 -14.95 -39.33 -6.98
N ILE A 466 -15.29 -38.02 -6.98
CA ILE A 466 -16.65 -37.55 -7.28
C ILE A 466 -17.05 -37.87 -8.72
N MET A 467 -16.13 -37.67 -9.68
CA MET A 467 -16.41 -37.97 -11.09
C MET A 467 -16.62 -39.47 -11.33
N ASN A 468 -15.89 -40.32 -10.60
CA ASN A 468 -16.02 -41.78 -10.68
C ASN A 468 -17.30 -42.32 -10.01
N ALA A 469 -17.86 -41.61 -9.02
CA ALA A 469 -19.04 -42.03 -8.24
C ALA A 469 -20.39 -41.90 -8.98
N LYS A 470 -20.42 -41.33 -10.20
CA LYS A 470 -21.58 -41.20 -11.11
C LYS A 470 -22.92 -40.72 -10.46
N LEU A 471 -23.18 -39.43 -10.66
CA LEU A 471 -24.48 -38.73 -10.78
C LEU A 471 -25.21 -38.12 -9.56
N ALA A 472 -24.91 -38.42 -8.30
CA ALA A 472 -25.68 -37.80 -7.20
C ALA A 472 -25.23 -36.37 -6.80
N HIS A 473 -23.96 -35.99 -7.08
CA HIS A 473 -23.32 -34.81 -6.45
C HIS A 473 -22.43 -33.94 -7.38
N ILE A 474 -22.80 -33.80 -8.66
CA ILE A 474 -22.07 -32.93 -9.61
C ILE A 474 -21.93 -31.48 -9.09
N LYS A 475 -22.86 -31.02 -8.25
CA LYS A 475 -22.82 -29.70 -7.59
C LYS A 475 -21.59 -29.49 -6.70
N ASP A 476 -21.15 -30.53 -5.98
CA ASP A 476 -20.01 -30.46 -5.07
C ASP A 476 -18.67 -30.36 -5.84
N SER A 477 -18.61 -30.95 -7.05
CA SER A 477 -17.45 -30.84 -7.93
C SER A 477 -17.16 -29.40 -8.40
N ALA A 478 -18.19 -28.54 -8.46
CA ALA A 478 -18.02 -27.13 -8.82
C ALA A 478 -17.25 -26.34 -7.74
N ASN A 479 -17.41 -26.69 -6.46
CA ASN A 479 -16.67 -26.05 -5.36
C ASN A 479 -15.20 -26.48 -5.37
N ILE A 480 -14.93 -27.76 -5.66
CA ILE A 480 -13.56 -28.28 -5.81
C ILE A 480 -12.85 -27.57 -6.96
N LEU A 481 -13.49 -27.50 -8.14
CA LEU A 481 -12.94 -26.80 -9.30
C LEU A 481 -12.71 -25.31 -9.02
N PHE A 482 -13.60 -24.67 -8.26
CA PHE A 482 -13.43 -23.29 -7.84
C PHE A 482 -12.21 -23.11 -6.92
N ASN A 483 -12.03 -23.95 -5.89
CA ASN A 483 -10.87 -23.84 -4.98
C ASN A 483 -9.54 -24.14 -5.70
N ILE A 484 -9.57 -25.11 -6.61
CA ILE A 484 -8.50 -25.36 -7.58
C ILE A 484 -8.16 -24.07 -8.36
N GLY A 485 -9.18 -23.38 -8.88
CA GLY A 485 -9.02 -22.11 -9.59
C GLY A 485 -8.42 -21.01 -8.70
N GLU A 486 -8.81 -20.92 -7.43
CA GLU A 486 -8.23 -19.95 -6.48
C GLU A 486 -6.75 -20.26 -6.17
N ILE A 487 -6.37 -21.53 -6.03
CA ILE A 487 -4.95 -21.91 -5.90
C ILE A 487 -4.16 -21.47 -7.14
N LEU A 488 -4.66 -21.77 -8.35
CA LEU A 488 -4.00 -21.37 -9.60
C LEU A 488 -3.92 -19.85 -9.77
N TYR A 489 -4.94 -19.13 -9.29
CA TYR A 489 -4.93 -17.67 -9.24
C TYR A 489 -3.82 -17.15 -8.32
N LEU A 490 -3.64 -17.76 -7.13
CA LEU A 490 -2.57 -17.42 -6.19
C LEU A 490 -1.18 -17.79 -6.73
N GLU A 491 -1.07 -18.85 -7.54
CA GLU A 491 0.16 -19.20 -8.28
C GLU A 491 0.46 -18.27 -9.47
N GLY A 492 -0.43 -17.34 -9.81
CA GLY A 492 -0.28 -16.43 -10.95
C GLY A 492 -0.65 -17.04 -12.31
N LYS A 493 -1.22 -18.25 -12.33
CA LYS A 493 -1.68 -18.97 -13.55
C LYS A 493 -3.11 -18.58 -13.90
N TYR A 494 -3.32 -17.31 -14.26
CA TYR A 494 -4.66 -16.74 -14.42
C TYR A 494 -5.51 -17.36 -15.54
N GLU A 495 -4.90 -17.80 -16.65
CA GLU A 495 -5.64 -18.44 -17.76
C GLU A 495 -6.15 -19.83 -17.35
N GLU A 496 -5.32 -20.63 -16.67
CA GLU A 496 -5.74 -21.91 -16.12
C GLU A 496 -6.83 -21.71 -15.06
N ALA A 497 -6.64 -20.77 -14.13
CA ALA A 497 -7.63 -20.41 -13.13
C ALA A 497 -8.99 -20.04 -13.75
N LEU A 498 -8.97 -19.28 -14.85
CA LEU A 498 -10.18 -18.90 -15.58
C LEU A 498 -10.94 -20.11 -16.11
N ASN A 499 -10.24 -21.06 -16.75
CA ASN A 499 -10.84 -22.29 -17.25
C ASN A 499 -11.51 -23.10 -16.12
N TYR A 500 -10.86 -23.20 -14.95
CA TYR A 500 -11.45 -23.88 -13.80
C TYR A 500 -12.66 -23.13 -13.23
N TYR A 501 -12.63 -21.79 -13.17
CA TYR A 501 -13.81 -21.01 -12.80
C TYR A 501 -14.95 -21.14 -13.79
N GLU A 502 -14.67 -21.22 -15.09
CA GLU A 502 -15.68 -21.47 -16.13
C GLU A 502 -16.32 -22.84 -15.97
N ARG A 503 -15.52 -23.89 -15.80
CA ARG A 503 -16.03 -25.24 -15.54
C ARG A 503 -16.86 -25.30 -14.26
N ALA A 504 -16.42 -24.63 -13.20
CA ALA A 504 -17.21 -24.52 -11.97
C ALA A 504 -18.53 -23.76 -12.23
N PHE A 505 -18.48 -22.68 -13.00
CA PHE A 505 -19.65 -21.85 -13.32
C PHE A 505 -20.65 -22.57 -14.24
N THR A 506 -20.19 -23.31 -15.26
CA THR A 506 -21.06 -24.10 -16.14
C THR A 506 -21.74 -25.23 -15.39
N LEU A 507 -21.00 -25.95 -14.54
CA LEU A 507 -21.57 -26.99 -13.69
C LEU A 507 -22.59 -26.44 -12.69
N ARG A 508 -22.35 -25.23 -12.15
CA ARG A 508 -23.35 -24.51 -11.37
C ARG A 508 -24.59 -24.25 -12.26
N LYS A 509 -24.43 -23.58 -13.40
CA LYS A 509 -25.55 -23.24 -14.30
C LYS A 509 -26.40 -24.43 -14.76
N GLU A 510 -25.78 -25.54 -15.16
CA GLU A 510 -26.47 -26.73 -15.71
C GLU A 510 -27.25 -27.51 -14.65
N ASN A 511 -26.75 -27.60 -13.41
CA ASN A 511 -27.40 -28.37 -12.34
C ASN A 511 -28.36 -27.56 -11.46
N TYR A 512 -28.31 -26.22 -11.53
CA TYR A 512 -29.24 -25.36 -10.80
C TYR A 512 -30.43 -24.90 -11.66
N SER A 513 -30.39 -25.11 -12.98
CA SER A 513 -31.53 -24.86 -13.90
C SER A 513 -32.47 -26.07 -14.08
N SER A 514 -32.07 -27.27 -13.64
CA SER A 514 -32.80 -28.53 -13.88
C SER A 514 -33.78 -28.93 -12.77
N THR A 515 -33.83 -28.23 -11.62
CA THR A 515 -34.88 -28.42 -10.61
C THR A 515 -36.17 -27.73 -11.02
N LYS A 516 -36.87 -28.27 -12.01
CA LYS A 516 -38.30 -28.00 -12.19
C LYS A 516 -39.07 -28.67 -11.05
N VAL A 517 -39.74 -27.89 -10.20
CA VAL A 517 -40.87 -28.41 -9.40
C VAL A 517 -42.00 -27.38 -9.44
N ASP A 518 -43.17 -27.90 -9.77
CA ASP A 518 -44.47 -27.24 -9.85
C ASP A 518 -44.76 -26.32 -8.66
N ARG A 519 -44.80 -25.02 -8.93
CA ARG A 519 -45.72 -24.12 -8.23
C ARG A 519 -46.69 -23.56 -9.27
N PRO A 520 -48.01 -23.52 -8.98
CA PRO A 520 -48.92 -22.79 -9.84
C PRO A 520 -48.45 -21.34 -9.86
N CYS A 521 -48.15 -20.82 -11.05
CA CYS A 521 -47.83 -19.41 -11.25
C CYS A 521 -48.93 -18.56 -10.61
N LEU A 522 -48.62 -17.88 -9.49
CA LEU A 522 -49.38 -16.71 -9.10
C LEU A 522 -49.21 -15.68 -10.22
N PRO A 523 -50.30 -15.18 -10.83
CA PRO A 523 -50.21 -14.42 -12.06
C PRO A 523 -49.43 -13.12 -11.86
N ILE A 524 -48.50 -12.89 -12.78
CA ILE A 524 -47.75 -11.66 -12.99
C ILE A 524 -48.75 -10.56 -13.36
N HIS A 525 -49.39 -9.94 -12.37
CA HIS A 525 -50.28 -8.80 -12.61
C HIS A 525 -49.95 -7.52 -11.82
N GLN A 526 -48.86 -7.49 -11.03
CA GLN A 526 -48.53 -6.28 -10.26
C GLN A 526 -47.19 -5.59 -10.59
N HIS A 527 -46.30 -6.21 -11.38
CA HIS A 527 -45.06 -5.54 -11.84
C HIS A 527 -45.05 -5.12 -13.32
N SER A 528 -46.04 -5.54 -14.12
CA SER A 528 -46.22 -5.06 -15.50
C SER A 528 -46.82 -3.66 -15.59
N THR A 529 -47.29 -3.07 -14.48
CA THR A 529 -47.94 -1.74 -14.43
C THR A 529 -46.96 -0.57 -14.32
N LEU A 530 -45.70 -0.79 -13.94
CA LEU A 530 -44.67 0.26 -13.85
C LEU A 530 -43.87 0.42 -15.15
N LEU A 531 -43.50 -0.69 -15.81
CA LEU A 531 -42.84 -0.62 -17.13
C LEU A 531 -43.82 -0.25 -18.26
N SER A 532 -45.09 -0.64 -18.16
CA SER A 532 -46.12 -0.22 -19.13
C SER A 532 -46.46 1.26 -19.03
N ARG A 533 -46.39 1.88 -17.85
CA ARG A 533 -46.58 3.33 -17.71
C ARG A 533 -45.41 4.14 -18.27
N ALA A 534 -44.18 3.67 -18.15
CA ALA A 534 -43.01 4.32 -18.75
C ALA A 534 -42.97 4.15 -20.29
N HIS A 535 -43.30 2.95 -20.80
CA HIS A 535 -43.39 2.70 -22.25
C HIS A 535 -44.61 3.36 -22.91
N ALA A 536 -45.76 3.41 -22.24
CA ALA A 536 -46.94 4.10 -22.76
C ALA A 536 -46.74 5.62 -22.85
N SER A 537 -45.96 6.21 -21.93
CA SER A 537 -45.60 7.64 -21.97
C SER A 537 -44.69 7.98 -23.16
N PHE A 538 -43.81 7.05 -23.55
CA PHE A 538 -42.93 7.21 -24.70
C PHE A 538 -43.68 7.01 -26.04
N TRP A 539 -44.63 6.07 -26.07
CA TRP A 539 -45.46 5.79 -27.26
C TRP A 539 -46.62 6.78 -27.47
N LEU A 540 -47.15 7.42 -26.42
CA LEU A 540 -48.14 8.50 -26.53
C LEU A 540 -47.56 9.79 -27.15
N VAL A 541 -46.25 10.02 -27.02
CA VAL A 541 -45.56 11.14 -27.66
C VAL A 541 -45.31 10.85 -29.15
N LEU A 542 -45.10 9.58 -29.53
CA LEU A 542 -44.92 9.16 -30.92
C LEU A 542 -46.25 8.98 -31.68
N PHE A 543 -47.35 8.64 -31.01
CA PHE A 543 -48.68 8.49 -31.64
C PHE A 543 -49.39 9.82 -31.97
N LYS A 544 -48.82 10.98 -31.61
CA LYS A 544 -49.34 12.30 -32.01
C LYS A 544 -48.88 12.76 -33.40
N PHE A 545 -47.98 12.04 -34.06
CA PHE A 545 -47.52 12.35 -35.42
C PHE A 545 -47.49 11.08 -36.29
N GLY A 546 -48.52 10.90 -37.12
CA GLY A 546 -48.50 9.95 -38.24
C GLY A 546 -49.50 8.80 -38.11
N GLY A 547 -50.66 8.97 -38.74
CA GLY A 547 -51.67 7.93 -38.91
C GLY A 547 -51.42 7.03 -40.13
N PHE A 548 -52.17 5.92 -40.15
CA PHE A 548 -52.39 4.96 -41.24
C PHE A 548 -51.24 4.00 -41.60
N PHE A 549 -51.32 2.74 -41.13
CA PHE A 549 -51.58 1.55 -41.98
C PHE A 549 -51.75 0.27 -41.13
N GLN A 550 -52.58 -0.64 -41.64
CA GLN A 550 -53.28 -1.73 -40.94
C GLN A 550 -52.45 -2.97 -40.54
N SER A 551 -52.99 -3.60 -39.49
CA SER A 551 -53.00 -4.98 -38.93
C SER A 551 -52.35 -6.20 -39.62
N SER A 552 -51.69 -6.11 -40.77
CA SER A 552 -51.03 -7.27 -41.41
C SER A 552 -49.57 -7.44 -40.97
N PHE A 553 -48.95 -6.40 -40.41
CA PHE A 553 -47.54 -6.38 -40.03
C PHE A 553 -47.23 -7.11 -38.72
N ARG A 554 -48.23 -7.26 -37.84
CA ARG A 554 -48.06 -7.78 -36.48
C ARG A 554 -47.87 -9.30 -36.44
N TRP A 555 -48.49 -10.02 -37.37
CA TRP A 555 -48.39 -11.49 -37.44
C TRP A 555 -47.10 -11.95 -38.14
N PHE A 556 -46.64 -11.18 -39.13
CA PHE A 556 -45.38 -11.45 -39.83
C PHE A 556 -44.17 -11.28 -38.91
N TRP A 557 -44.17 -10.24 -38.06
CA TRP A 557 -43.07 -10.00 -37.12
C TRP A 557 -43.00 -11.03 -35.98
N THR A 558 -44.12 -11.52 -35.45
CA THR A 558 -44.07 -12.53 -34.38
C THR A 558 -43.52 -13.87 -34.83
N LYS A 559 -43.79 -14.29 -36.08
CA LYS A 559 -43.23 -15.54 -36.63
C LYS A 559 -41.77 -15.39 -37.07
N HIS A 560 -41.39 -14.23 -37.61
CA HIS A 560 -39.99 -13.97 -37.95
C HIS A 560 -39.11 -13.81 -36.71
N PHE A 561 -39.59 -13.19 -35.63
CA PHE A 561 -38.81 -13.09 -34.39
C PHE A 561 -38.62 -14.44 -33.72
N LEU A 562 -39.66 -15.28 -33.62
CA LEU A 562 -39.51 -16.64 -33.09
C LEU A 562 -38.63 -17.52 -33.99
N GLY A 563 -38.75 -17.38 -35.32
CA GLY A 563 -37.94 -18.09 -36.30
C GLY A 563 -36.46 -17.70 -36.24
N VAL A 564 -36.15 -16.40 -36.10
CA VAL A 564 -34.78 -15.89 -35.93
C VAL A 564 -34.21 -16.30 -34.57
N PHE A 565 -35.02 -16.32 -33.51
CA PHE A 565 -34.61 -16.78 -32.18
C PHE A 565 -34.29 -18.29 -32.15
N CYS A 566 -35.13 -19.11 -32.81
CA CYS A 566 -34.89 -20.54 -32.95
C CYS A 566 -33.73 -20.87 -33.91
N TRP A 567 -33.55 -20.07 -34.96
CA TRP A 567 -32.43 -20.19 -35.89
C TRP A 567 -31.09 -19.80 -35.24
N PHE A 568 -31.06 -18.75 -34.41
CA PHE A 568 -29.90 -18.41 -33.58
C PHE A 568 -29.59 -19.52 -32.57
N ARG A 569 -30.61 -20.09 -31.93
CA ARG A 569 -30.45 -21.20 -30.97
C ARG A 569 -29.89 -22.47 -31.63
N SER A 570 -30.30 -22.77 -32.86
CA SER A 570 -29.78 -23.90 -33.65
C SER A 570 -28.33 -23.69 -34.09
N LYS A 571 -27.96 -22.48 -34.54
CA LYS A 571 -26.59 -22.17 -34.98
C LYS A 571 -25.58 -22.14 -33.82
N CYS A 572 -26.01 -21.74 -32.62
CA CYS A 572 -25.19 -21.79 -31.40
C CYS A 572 -24.94 -23.22 -30.88
N VAL A 573 -25.82 -24.18 -31.20
CA VAL A 573 -25.62 -25.60 -30.86
C VAL A 573 -24.76 -26.31 -31.91
N ALA A 574 -24.85 -25.92 -33.19
CA ALA A 574 -24.05 -26.51 -34.26
C ALA A 574 -22.54 -26.17 -34.18
N ASN A 575 -22.17 -24.99 -33.67
CA ASN A 575 -20.76 -24.61 -33.48
C ASN A 575 -20.10 -25.21 -32.21
N ARG A 576 -20.76 -26.15 -31.50
CA ARG A 576 -20.23 -26.75 -30.26
C ARG A 576 -19.46 -28.06 -30.42
N MET A 577 -19.32 -28.61 -31.63
CA MET A 577 -18.74 -29.95 -31.83
C MET A 577 -17.49 -30.04 -32.71
N GLU A 578 -16.95 -28.92 -33.19
CA GLU A 578 -15.62 -28.89 -33.83
C GLU A 578 -14.82 -27.73 -33.26
N LEU A 579 -13.67 -28.03 -32.64
CA LEU A 579 -12.39 -27.29 -32.69
C LEU A 579 -11.53 -27.57 -31.45
N VAL A 580 -10.80 -28.69 -31.55
CA VAL A 580 -9.45 -28.84 -31.01
C VAL A 580 -8.51 -28.24 -32.07
N HIS A 581 -7.51 -27.49 -31.61
CA HIS A 581 -6.44 -26.80 -32.34
C HIS A 581 -6.65 -25.33 -32.75
N GLU A 582 -5.81 -24.51 -32.10
CA GLU A 582 -5.12 -23.31 -32.60
C GLU A 582 -5.95 -22.15 -33.19
N HIS A 583 -6.07 -21.03 -32.43
CA HIS A 583 -5.56 -19.69 -32.82
C HIS A 583 -6.10 -18.57 -31.89
N SER A 584 -5.16 -17.79 -31.33
CA SER A 584 -5.28 -16.40 -30.81
C SER A 584 -6.20 -16.10 -29.60
N ASN A 585 -5.56 -15.93 -28.44
CA ASN A 585 -6.11 -15.71 -27.09
C ASN A 585 -7.04 -14.49 -26.87
N ASN A 586 -7.21 -13.58 -27.83
CA ASN A 586 -8.04 -12.37 -27.62
C ASN A 586 -9.52 -12.54 -28.00
N ASN A 587 -9.84 -13.47 -28.91
CA ASN A 587 -11.23 -13.72 -29.31
C ASN A 587 -11.99 -14.55 -28.27
N TYR A 588 -11.34 -15.51 -27.60
CA TYR A 588 -11.99 -16.42 -26.66
C TYR A 588 -12.64 -15.67 -25.47
N LEU A 589 -11.89 -14.80 -24.80
CA LEU A 589 -12.37 -14.01 -23.65
C LEU A 589 -13.44 -12.97 -24.04
N GLN A 590 -13.32 -12.35 -25.22
CA GLN A 590 -14.36 -11.46 -25.76
C GLN A 590 -15.64 -12.23 -26.11
N GLN A 591 -15.50 -13.45 -26.63
CA GLN A 591 -16.63 -14.36 -26.90
C GLN A 591 -17.34 -14.74 -25.60
N ILE A 592 -16.59 -15.05 -24.54
CA ILE A 592 -17.11 -15.38 -23.20
C ILE A 592 -17.82 -14.17 -22.57
N CYS A 593 -17.21 -12.98 -22.61
CA CYS A 593 -17.83 -11.76 -22.10
C CYS A 593 -19.12 -11.41 -22.87
N ARG A 594 -19.14 -11.57 -24.20
CA ARG A 594 -20.35 -11.37 -25.02
C ARG A 594 -21.44 -12.40 -24.71
N ASN A 595 -21.07 -13.67 -24.49
CA ASN A 595 -22.02 -14.73 -24.16
C ASN A 595 -22.64 -14.55 -22.76
N LEU A 596 -21.88 -14.00 -21.80
CA LEU A 596 -22.32 -13.78 -20.41
C LEU A 596 -23.05 -12.44 -20.18
N GLN A 597 -22.97 -11.47 -21.10
CA GLN A 597 -23.42 -10.09 -20.86
C GLN A 597 -24.93 -9.84 -21.01
N GLU A 598 -25.64 -10.46 -21.95
CA GLU A 598 -27.04 -10.06 -22.26
C GLU A 598 -28.10 -11.16 -22.11
N THR A 599 -27.84 -12.40 -22.55
CA THR A 599 -28.84 -13.48 -22.51
C THR A 599 -28.84 -14.28 -21.21
N ASP A 600 -27.70 -14.37 -20.53
CA ASP A 600 -27.53 -15.22 -19.35
C ASP A 600 -27.89 -14.52 -18.03
N TRP A 601 -27.77 -13.20 -17.93
CA TRP A 601 -28.11 -12.43 -16.73
C TRP A 601 -29.61 -12.49 -16.37
N LEU A 602 -30.49 -12.39 -17.38
CA LEU A 602 -31.93 -12.49 -17.19
C LEU A 602 -32.35 -13.90 -16.74
N LEU A 603 -31.72 -14.94 -17.30
CA LEU A 603 -31.94 -16.33 -16.90
C LEU A 603 -31.45 -16.61 -15.47
N MET A 604 -30.33 -16.00 -15.06
CA MET A 604 -29.76 -16.15 -13.71
C MET A 604 -30.64 -15.52 -12.62
N ARG A 605 -31.41 -14.48 -12.93
CA ARG A 605 -32.39 -13.90 -12.00
C ARG A 605 -33.61 -14.79 -11.76
N GLU A 606 -33.85 -15.77 -12.63
CA GLU A 606 -34.96 -16.74 -12.51
C GLU A 606 -34.57 -18.02 -11.74
N ILE A 607 -33.31 -18.17 -11.31
CA ILE A 607 -32.82 -19.32 -10.53
C ILE A 607 -33.23 -19.17 -9.05
N HIS A 608 -33.39 -20.28 -8.30
CA HIS A 608 -33.79 -20.25 -6.88
C HIS A 608 -32.87 -19.37 -6.01
N LEU A 609 -33.47 -18.61 -5.05
CA LEU A 609 -32.75 -17.74 -4.11
C LEU A 609 -31.51 -18.41 -3.48
N ASN A 610 -31.63 -19.66 -2.99
CA ASN A 610 -30.53 -20.38 -2.31
C ASN A 610 -29.27 -20.59 -3.17
N ASP A 611 -29.36 -20.43 -4.49
CA ASP A 611 -28.27 -20.70 -5.43
C ASP A 611 -27.57 -19.41 -5.93
N HIS A 612 -28.00 -18.23 -5.46
CA HIS A 612 -27.41 -16.93 -5.84
C HIS A 612 -25.97 -16.76 -5.34
N VAL A 613 -25.62 -17.31 -4.17
CA VAL A 613 -24.31 -17.07 -3.53
C VAL A 613 -23.14 -17.76 -4.27
N PRO A 614 -23.22 -19.05 -4.65
CA PRO A 614 -22.17 -19.69 -5.46
C PRO A 614 -22.01 -19.05 -6.85
N ILE A 615 -23.10 -18.61 -7.48
CA ILE A 615 -23.05 -17.94 -8.78
C ILE A 615 -22.38 -16.56 -8.65
N ALA A 616 -22.78 -15.78 -7.64
CA ALA A 616 -22.19 -14.48 -7.38
C ALA A 616 -20.70 -14.55 -7.05
N THR A 617 -20.25 -15.59 -6.34
CA THR A 617 -18.82 -15.80 -6.05
C THR A 617 -18.02 -16.14 -7.32
N SER A 618 -18.55 -16.95 -8.23
CA SER A 618 -17.93 -17.17 -9.55
C SER A 618 -17.81 -15.86 -10.35
N LEU A 619 -18.88 -15.07 -10.43
CA LEU A 619 -18.87 -13.77 -11.12
C LEU A 619 -17.84 -12.81 -10.52
N ARG A 620 -17.73 -12.79 -9.19
CA ARG A 620 -16.69 -12.01 -8.50
C ARG A 620 -15.27 -12.47 -8.87
N SER A 621 -15.02 -13.78 -8.95
CA SER A 621 -13.70 -14.30 -9.35
C SER A 621 -13.38 -14.02 -10.83
N PHE A 622 -14.36 -14.03 -11.74
CA PHE A 622 -14.18 -13.53 -13.10
C PHE A 622 -13.77 -12.05 -13.11
N GLY A 623 -14.47 -11.21 -12.33
CA GLY A 623 -14.11 -9.81 -12.16
C GLY A 623 -12.67 -9.62 -11.62
N LYS A 624 -12.23 -10.46 -10.67
CA LYS A 624 -10.84 -10.45 -10.16
C LYS A 624 -9.82 -10.74 -11.26
N ILE A 625 -10.06 -11.71 -12.13
CA ILE A 625 -9.14 -12.04 -13.25
C ILE A 625 -9.10 -10.90 -14.26
N LEU A 626 -10.26 -10.39 -14.68
CA LEU A 626 -10.36 -9.28 -15.62
C LEU A 626 -9.68 -8.01 -15.09
N PHE A 627 -9.82 -7.75 -13.79
CA PHE A 627 -9.11 -6.66 -13.11
C PHE A 627 -7.58 -6.83 -13.20
N ARG A 628 -7.05 -8.04 -12.99
CA ARG A 628 -5.61 -8.34 -13.15
C ARG A 628 -5.14 -8.19 -14.59
N GLN A 629 -6.00 -8.47 -15.57
CA GLN A 629 -5.76 -8.25 -16.99
C GLN A 629 -5.95 -6.78 -17.43
N ILE A 630 -6.17 -5.84 -16.51
CA ILE A 630 -6.35 -4.40 -16.77
C ILE A 630 -7.66 -4.09 -17.52
N LYS A 631 -8.57 -5.06 -17.64
CA LYS A 631 -9.90 -4.91 -18.26
C LYS A 631 -10.93 -4.40 -17.24
N TYR A 632 -10.73 -3.17 -16.75
CA TYR A 632 -11.50 -2.61 -15.64
C TYR A 632 -12.99 -2.46 -15.93
N ASP A 633 -13.37 -2.09 -17.16
CA ASP A 633 -14.79 -1.90 -17.52
C ASP A 633 -15.54 -3.24 -17.56
N GLU A 634 -14.92 -4.29 -18.10
CA GLU A 634 -15.48 -5.65 -18.09
C GLU A 634 -15.56 -6.21 -16.66
N ALA A 635 -14.49 -6.03 -15.87
CA ALA A 635 -14.46 -6.45 -14.46
C ALA A 635 -15.60 -5.80 -13.65
N LEU A 636 -15.90 -4.53 -13.92
CA LEU A 636 -16.97 -3.79 -13.24
C LEU A 636 -18.36 -4.40 -13.51
N ILE A 637 -18.60 -4.92 -14.71
CA ILE A 637 -19.86 -5.56 -15.07
C ILE A 637 -20.08 -6.79 -14.18
N PHE A 638 -19.09 -7.68 -14.13
CA PHE A 638 -19.16 -8.90 -13.33
C PHE A 638 -19.28 -8.64 -11.83
N HIS A 639 -18.54 -7.66 -11.30
CA HIS A 639 -18.65 -7.27 -9.90
C HIS A 639 -20.03 -6.68 -9.55
N LYS A 640 -20.62 -5.87 -10.44
CA LYS A 640 -21.97 -5.32 -10.25
C LYS A 640 -23.05 -6.40 -10.32
N GLN A 641 -22.93 -7.35 -11.25
CA GLN A 641 -23.84 -8.50 -11.34
C GLN A 641 -23.76 -9.37 -10.08
N SER A 642 -22.54 -9.68 -9.62
CA SER A 642 -22.31 -10.38 -8.35
C SER A 642 -22.94 -9.65 -7.17
N LEU A 643 -22.73 -8.33 -7.09
CA LEU A 643 -23.28 -7.50 -6.01
C LEU A 643 -24.81 -7.51 -6.01
N ALA A 644 -25.45 -7.37 -7.18
CA ALA A 644 -26.90 -7.36 -7.29
C ALA A 644 -27.53 -8.69 -6.84
N LEU A 645 -26.94 -9.85 -7.21
CA LEU A 645 -27.42 -11.15 -6.75
C LEU A 645 -27.30 -11.31 -5.23
N LEU A 646 -26.20 -10.83 -4.63
CA LEU A 646 -25.98 -10.93 -3.19
C LEU A 646 -26.91 -9.99 -2.40
N GLU A 647 -27.13 -8.77 -2.89
CA GLU A 647 -28.06 -7.81 -2.27
C GLU A 647 -29.51 -8.30 -2.34
N GLU A 648 -29.92 -8.93 -3.45
CA GLU A 648 -31.25 -9.54 -3.61
C GLU A 648 -31.45 -10.76 -2.70
N TYR A 649 -30.40 -11.58 -2.53
CA TYR A 649 -30.46 -12.78 -1.70
C TYR A 649 -30.50 -12.49 -0.20
N TYR A 650 -29.54 -11.72 0.32
CA TYR A 650 -29.38 -11.56 1.77
C TYR A 650 -30.40 -10.60 2.40
N GLN A 651 -30.99 -9.69 1.61
CA GLN A 651 -31.99 -8.65 2.02
C GLN A 651 -31.58 -7.78 3.24
N SER A 652 -30.39 -8.02 3.79
CA SER A 652 -29.81 -7.46 5.00
C SER A 652 -28.29 -7.37 4.78
N PRO A 653 -27.58 -6.52 5.54
CA PRO A 653 -26.12 -6.38 5.41
C PRO A 653 -25.45 -7.76 5.54
N HIS A 654 -24.56 -8.16 4.63
CA HIS A 654 -23.85 -9.44 4.73
C HIS A 654 -22.38 -9.32 4.30
N ILE A 655 -21.50 -10.16 4.86
CA ILE A 655 -20.05 -10.12 4.61
C ILE A 655 -19.71 -10.30 3.12
N ASP A 656 -20.38 -11.20 2.40
CA ASP A 656 -20.16 -11.41 0.97
C ASP A 656 -20.45 -10.15 0.12
N VAL A 657 -21.45 -9.36 0.54
CA VAL A 657 -21.75 -8.06 -0.08
C VAL A 657 -20.58 -7.12 0.15
N ALA A 658 -20.07 -7.03 1.39
CA ALA A 658 -18.91 -6.20 1.72
C ALA A 658 -17.65 -6.57 0.92
N VAL A 659 -17.37 -7.87 0.76
CA VAL A 659 -16.24 -8.36 -0.06
C VAL A 659 -16.40 -7.89 -1.51
N THR A 660 -17.59 -7.98 -2.09
CA THR A 660 -17.85 -7.58 -3.47
C THR A 660 -17.79 -6.05 -3.66
N LEU A 661 -18.28 -5.30 -2.68
CA LEU A 661 -18.14 -3.84 -2.61
C LEU A 661 -16.66 -3.43 -2.60
N MET A 662 -15.80 -4.14 -1.86
CA MET A 662 -14.36 -3.87 -1.82
C MET A 662 -13.67 -4.07 -3.19
N HIS A 663 -13.99 -5.16 -3.89
CA HIS A 663 -13.47 -5.40 -5.24
C HIS A 663 -13.93 -4.32 -6.21
N THR A 664 -15.22 -3.95 -6.15
CA THR A 664 -15.81 -2.86 -6.94
C THR A 664 -15.12 -1.51 -6.67
N GLY A 665 -14.85 -1.20 -5.40
CA GLY A 665 -14.11 0.00 -4.99
C GLY A 665 -12.69 0.03 -5.56
N SER A 666 -12.01 -1.13 -5.63
CA SER A 666 -10.70 -1.27 -6.26
C SER A 666 -10.73 -0.95 -7.76
N VAL A 667 -11.76 -1.42 -8.48
CA VAL A 667 -11.95 -1.09 -9.90
C VAL A 667 -12.09 0.42 -10.10
N PHE A 668 -12.92 1.09 -9.31
CA PHE A 668 -13.10 2.53 -9.38
C PHE A 668 -11.84 3.32 -9.03
N LEU A 669 -11.05 2.85 -8.06
CA LEU A 669 -9.75 3.42 -7.73
C LEU A 669 -8.81 3.41 -8.94
N HIS A 670 -8.76 2.30 -9.67
CA HIS A 670 -7.94 2.15 -10.89
C HIS A 670 -8.46 2.99 -12.07
N GLN A 671 -9.79 3.19 -12.15
CA GLN A 671 -10.40 4.14 -13.10
C GLN A 671 -10.22 5.63 -12.71
N LYS A 672 -9.50 5.92 -11.62
CA LYS A 672 -9.32 7.27 -11.04
C LYS A 672 -10.63 7.94 -10.58
N LYS A 673 -11.70 7.16 -10.41
CA LYS A 673 -13.01 7.58 -9.87
C LYS A 673 -13.00 7.48 -8.34
N TYR A 674 -12.22 8.37 -7.72
CA TYR A 674 -11.86 8.26 -6.30
C TYR A 674 -13.04 8.47 -5.34
N ASN A 675 -14.07 9.22 -5.73
CA ASN A 675 -15.21 9.49 -4.85
C ASN A 675 -16.13 8.28 -4.79
N GLU A 676 -16.39 7.66 -5.95
CA GLU A 676 -17.15 6.43 -6.10
C GLU A 676 -16.44 5.29 -5.36
N ALA A 677 -15.12 5.13 -5.57
CA ALA A 677 -14.33 4.14 -4.84
C ALA A 677 -14.46 4.26 -3.31
N LEU A 678 -14.45 5.50 -2.80
CA LEU A 678 -14.58 5.78 -1.38
C LEU A 678 -15.99 5.45 -0.83
N ASP A 679 -17.03 5.68 -1.64
CA ASP A 679 -18.41 5.34 -1.27
C ASP A 679 -18.60 3.83 -1.09
N PHE A 680 -18.11 3.05 -2.06
CA PHE A 680 -18.12 1.58 -1.99
C PHE A 680 -17.32 1.06 -0.77
N CYS A 681 -16.15 1.61 -0.49
CA CYS A 681 -15.35 1.22 0.69
C CYS A 681 -16.05 1.60 2.01
N LYS A 682 -16.74 2.74 2.07
CA LYS A 682 -17.52 3.14 3.27
C LYS A 682 -18.70 2.21 3.51
N ARG A 683 -19.43 1.83 2.46
CA ARG A 683 -20.52 0.85 2.54
C ARG A 683 -20.00 -0.49 3.05
N ALA A 684 -18.89 -0.98 2.51
CA ALA A 684 -18.25 -2.21 3.00
C ALA A 684 -17.83 -2.09 4.48
N MET A 685 -17.24 -0.95 4.86
CA MET A 685 -16.82 -0.71 6.24
C MET A 685 -17.99 -0.73 7.21
N LEU A 686 -19.13 -0.10 6.87
CA LEU A 686 -20.33 -0.12 7.72
C LEU A 686 -20.83 -1.55 7.98
N ILE A 687 -20.80 -2.40 6.96
CA ILE A 687 -21.16 -3.81 7.09
C ILE A 687 -20.15 -4.51 8.01
N TYR A 688 -18.85 -4.38 7.74
CA TYR A 688 -17.82 -5.03 8.55
C TYR A 688 -17.80 -4.56 10.01
N THR A 689 -17.98 -3.27 10.29
CA THR A 689 -18.03 -2.76 11.66
C THR A 689 -19.27 -3.25 12.42
N LYS A 690 -20.40 -3.45 11.73
CA LYS A 690 -21.60 -4.04 12.36
C LYS A 690 -21.35 -5.49 12.80
N TYR A 691 -20.66 -6.27 11.99
CA TYR A 691 -20.37 -7.68 12.27
C TYR A 691 -19.17 -7.89 13.20
N TYR A 692 -18.19 -6.98 13.17
CA TYR A 692 -16.96 -7.07 13.94
C TYR A 692 -16.71 -5.81 14.76
N PRO A 693 -17.51 -5.55 15.82
CA PRO A 693 -17.43 -4.32 16.62
C PRO A 693 -16.08 -4.17 17.34
N ASN A 694 -15.43 -5.29 17.67
CA ASN A 694 -14.13 -5.32 18.36
C ASN A 694 -12.92 -5.30 17.40
N GLY A 695 -13.15 -5.11 16.10
CA GLY A 695 -12.12 -5.08 15.06
C GLY A 695 -11.86 -6.44 14.40
N HIS A 696 -11.56 -6.42 13.10
CA HIS A 696 -11.27 -7.61 12.29
C HIS A 696 -10.33 -7.29 11.12
N VAL A 697 -9.68 -8.30 10.56
CA VAL A 697 -8.74 -8.17 9.42
C VAL A 697 -9.43 -7.59 8.19
N TYR A 698 -10.71 -7.88 7.98
CA TYR A 698 -11.52 -7.27 6.91
C TYR A 698 -11.72 -5.76 7.09
N ILE A 699 -11.77 -5.26 8.32
CA ILE A 699 -11.81 -3.81 8.58
C ILE A 699 -10.45 -3.21 8.24
N ALA A 700 -9.35 -3.87 8.62
CA ALA A 700 -8.00 -3.42 8.29
C ALA A 700 -7.75 -3.38 6.77
N SER A 701 -8.19 -4.38 6.00
CA SER A 701 -8.06 -4.38 4.54
C SER A 701 -8.89 -3.27 3.88
N THR A 702 -10.08 -2.99 4.43
CA THR A 702 -10.92 -1.87 3.99
C THR A 702 -10.24 -0.52 4.28
N LEU A 703 -9.63 -0.37 5.46
CA LEU A 703 -8.83 0.80 5.82
C LEU A 703 -7.65 0.98 4.87
N ASN A 704 -6.90 -0.07 4.54
CA ASN A 704 -5.80 0.01 3.57
C ASN A 704 -6.25 0.54 2.20
N GLN A 705 -7.40 0.08 1.71
CA GLN A 705 -7.96 0.58 0.45
C GLN A 705 -8.41 2.04 0.54
N ILE A 706 -8.99 2.46 1.66
CA ILE A 706 -9.29 3.88 1.92
C ILE A 706 -8.00 4.71 1.99
N GLY A 707 -6.96 4.18 2.61
CA GLY A 707 -5.61 4.76 2.62
C GLY A 707 -5.10 4.98 1.19
N ASN A 708 -5.22 3.96 0.32
CA ASN A 708 -4.83 4.04 -1.09
C ASN A 708 -5.58 5.15 -1.83
N ILE A 709 -6.90 5.25 -1.62
CA ILE A 709 -7.74 6.31 -2.21
C ILE A 709 -7.31 7.69 -1.70
N LEU A 710 -7.10 7.86 -0.40
CA LEU A 710 -6.69 9.13 0.21
C LEU A 710 -5.31 9.57 -0.27
N TYR A 711 -4.36 8.63 -0.39
CA TYR A 711 -3.04 8.88 -0.94
C TYR A 711 -3.12 9.38 -2.39
N ARG A 712 -3.92 8.72 -3.24
CA ARG A 712 -4.11 9.16 -4.65
C ARG A 712 -4.79 10.52 -4.78
N LYS A 713 -5.61 10.93 -3.80
CA LYS A 713 -6.19 12.29 -3.70
C LYS A 713 -5.22 13.34 -3.14
N GLY A 714 -3.97 12.97 -2.81
CA GLY A 714 -2.96 13.86 -2.23
C GLY A 714 -3.13 14.13 -0.73
N LYS A 715 -4.04 13.43 -0.04
CA LYS A 715 -4.30 13.60 1.40
C LYS A 715 -3.35 12.73 2.24
N HIS A 716 -2.05 12.99 2.15
CA HIS A 716 -0.99 12.14 2.69
C HIS A 716 -1.10 11.88 4.21
N GLU A 717 -1.36 12.89 5.04
CA GLU A 717 -1.48 12.71 6.50
C GLU A 717 -2.68 11.85 6.89
N LYS A 718 -3.83 12.03 6.22
CA LYS A 718 -5.02 11.21 6.48
C LYS A 718 -4.80 9.77 6.04
N ALA A 719 -4.10 9.56 4.92
CA ALA A 719 -3.72 8.23 4.46
C ALA A 719 -2.81 7.53 5.49
N LEU A 720 -1.80 8.23 6.02
CA LEU A 720 -0.87 7.69 7.01
C LEU A 720 -1.61 7.17 8.25
N LYS A 721 -2.47 8.00 8.87
CA LYS A 721 -3.26 7.61 10.05
C LYS A 721 -4.12 6.37 9.81
N VAL A 722 -4.70 6.26 8.61
CA VAL A 722 -5.55 5.12 8.24
C VAL A 722 -4.70 3.84 8.08
N TYR A 723 -3.53 3.92 7.45
CA TYR A 723 -2.62 2.77 7.34
C TYR A 723 -2.04 2.34 8.70
N GLU A 724 -1.69 3.29 9.58
CA GLU A 724 -1.22 3.00 10.94
C GLU A 724 -2.31 2.30 11.77
N GLY A 725 -3.56 2.74 11.65
CA GLY A 725 -4.71 2.07 12.26
C GLY A 725 -4.91 0.64 11.75
N ALA A 726 -4.82 0.44 10.43
CA ALA A 726 -4.91 -0.89 9.82
C ALA A 726 -3.77 -1.81 10.30
N LEU A 727 -2.54 -1.30 10.35
CA LEU A 727 -1.36 -2.01 10.83
C LEU A 727 -1.52 -2.46 12.28
N ALA A 728 -1.96 -1.57 13.17
CA ALA A 728 -2.16 -1.89 14.59
C ALA A 728 -3.21 -2.99 14.79
N MET A 729 -4.32 -2.95 14.03
CA MET A 729 -5.35 -4.01 14.08
C MET A 729 -4.80 -5.36 13.60
N GLN A 730 -4.05 -5.38 12.50
CA GLN A 730 -3.47 -6.61 11.97
C GLN A 730 -2.38 -7.18 12.88
N GLN A 731 -1.53 -6.35 13.48
CA GLN A 731 -0.50 -6.81 14.43
C GLN A 731 -1.10 -7.42 15.69
N LYS A 732 -2.22 -6.85 16.18
CA LYS A 732 -2.95 -7.42 17.33
C LYS A 732 -3.57 -8.78 16.98
N HIS A 733 -4.05 -8.95 15.74
CA HIS A 733 -4.69 -10.19 15.31
C HIS A 733 -3.68 -11.27 14.88
N TYR A 734 -2.55 -10.87 14.30
CA TYR A 734 -1.48 -11.75 13.81
C TYR A 734 -0.15 -11.50 14.55
N PRO A 735 -0.03 -11.92 15.83
CA PRO A 735 1.16 -11.64 16.64
C PRO A 735 2.44 -12.29 16.09
N PHE A 736 2.34 -13.35 15.29
CA PHE A 736 3.48 -14.05 14.67
C PHE A 736 3.80 -13.60 13.24
N GLY A 737 3.11 -12.56 12.74
CA GLY A 737 3.20 -12.05 11.38
C GLY A 737 2.17 -12.68 10.43
N HIS A 738 1.77 -11.92 9.40
CA HIS A 738 0.89 -12.35 8.33
C HIS A 738 1.10 -11.46 7.09
N VAL A 739 0.80 -11.96 5.89
CA VAL A 739 0.96 -11.22 4.63
C VAL A 739 0.20 -9.89 4.64
N ASP A 740 -0.97 -9.83 5.28
CA ASP A 740 -1.78 -8.61 5.32
C ASP A 740 -1.09 -7.42 6.00
N ILE A 741 -0.14 -7.70 6.90
CA ILE A 741 0.69 -6.67 7.54
C ILE A 741 1.57 -5.97 6.49
N ALA A 742 2.03 -6.70 5.47
CA ALA A 742 2.87 -6.15 4.40
C ALA A 742 2.13 -5.08 3.58
N ASP A 743 0.82 -5.24 3.35
CA ASP A 743 0.01 -4.25 2.61
C ASP A 743 -0.08 -2.91 3.34
N SER A 744 -0.31 -2.94 4.66
CA SER A 744 -0.33 -1.73 5.50
C SER A 744 1.04 -1.05 5.51
N LEU A 745 2.11 -1.83 5.68
CA LEU A 745 3.50 -1.34 5.65
C LEU A 745 3.85 -0.72 4.29
N PHE A 746 3.37 -1.28 3.17
CA PHE A 746 3.53 -0.69 1.85
C PHE A 746 2.76 0.62 1.69
N GLY A 747 1.56 0.71 2.24
CA GLY A 747 0.79 1.96 2.30
C GLY A 747 1.55 3.08 3.01
N ILE A 748 2.08 2.80 4.20
CA ILE A 748 2.94 3.73 4.97
C ILE A 748 4.16 4.12 4.14
N TRP A 749 4.87 3.14 3.57
CA TRP A 749 6.03 3.39 2.72
C TRP A 749 5.72 4.34 1.55
N HIS A 750 4.59 4.14 0.85
CA HIS A 750 4.17 5.01 -0.24
C HIS A 750 3.98 6.46 0.21
N VAL A 751 3.37 6.66 1.39
CA VAL A 751 3.17 8.00 1.95
C VAL A 751 4.51 8.68 2.28
N HIS A 752 5.42 8.00 2.99
CA HIS A 752 6.73 8.56 3.31
C HIS A 752 7.57 8.85 2.05
N CYS A 753 7.46 8.02 1.01
CA CYS A 753 8.07 8.29 -0.29
C CYS A 753 7.50 9.54 -0.96
N GLY A 754 6.18 9.73 -0.89
CA GLY A 754 5.50 10.95 -1.36
C GLY A 754 5.97 12.21 -0.64
N GLN A 755 6.27 12.09 0.66
CA GLN A 755 6.83 13.16 1.49
C GLN A 755 8.35 13.35 1.32
N LYS A 756 9.00 12.57 0.44
CA LYS A 756 10.47 12.55 0.24
C LYS A 756 11.27 12.10 1.48
N LYS A 757 10.63 11.46 2.46
CA LYS A 757 11.27 10.87 3.65
C LYS A 757 11.77 9.46 3.35
N TYR A 758 12.75 9.36 2.44
CA TYR A 758 13.13 8.06 1.88
C TYR A 758 13.84 7.12 2.85
N GLY A 759 14.47 7.64 3.91
CA GLY A 759 15.11 6.83 4.96
C GLY A 759 14.10 6.04 5.77
N GLU A 760 13.10 6.73 6.32
CA GLU A 760 11.98 6.13 7.05
C GLU A 760 11.17 5.17 6.17
N ALA A 761 10.93 5.53 4.91
CA ALA A 761 10.21 4.64 3.99
C ALA A 761 10.93 3.27 3.89
N MET A 762 12.26 3.28 3.76
CA MET A 762 13.04 2.05 3.58
C MET A 762 12.91 1.06 4.75
N THR A 763 12.67 1.52 5.98
CA THR A 763 12.54 0.64 7.15
C THR A 763 11.26 -0.19 7.06
N PHE A 764 10.11 0.47 6.84
CA PHE A 764 8.82 -0.20 6.66
C PHE A 764 8.82 -1.14 5.46
N TYR A 765 9.51 -0.77 4.40
CA TYR A 765 9.60 -1.61 3.20
C TYR A 765 10.38 -2.90 3.43
N LYS A 766 11.52 -2.81 4.12
CA LYS A 766 12.32 -4.00 4.49
C LYS A 766 11.53 -4.93 5.40
N GLN A 767 10.75 -4.38 6.33
CA GLN A 767 9.86 -5.17 7.17
C GLN A 767 8.81 -5.91 6.33
N ALA A 768 8.14 -5.21 5.41
CA ALA A 768 7.15 -5.82 4.50
C ALA A 768 7.78 -6.91 3.63
N LEU A 769 8.97 -6.68 3.07
CA LEU A 769 9.69 -7.65 2.25
C LEU A 769 10.07 -8.92 3.04
N ASN A 770 10.55 -8.76 4.28
CA ASN A 770 10.93 -9.89 5.13
C ASN A 770 9.71 -10.78 5.47
N ILE A 771 8.55 -10.14 5.72
CA ILE A 771 7.29 -10.86 5.89
C ILE A 771 6.98 -11.63 4.60
N LEU A 772 6.95 -10.96 3.44
CA LEU A 772 6.61 -11.62 2.18
C LEU A 772 7.57 -12.78 1.83
N GLN A 773 8.86 -12.64 2.08
CA GLN A 773 9.86 -13.70 1.84
C GLN A 773 9.67 -14.93 2.73
N LYS A 774 9.04 -14.77 3.91
CA LYS A 774 8.72 -15.88 4.81
C LYS A 774 7.53 -16.71 4.31
N TYR A 775 6.53 -16.07 3.68
CA TYR A 775 5.26 -16.72 3.30
C TYR A 775 5.16 -17.09 1.82
N TYR A 776 5.88 -16.38 0.94
CA TYR A 776 5.85 -16.62 -0.49
C TYR A 776 7.16 -17.21 -0.99
N PHE A 777 7.06 -18.04 -2.03
CA PHE A 777 8.26 -18.52 -2.73
C PHE A 777 9.00 -17.34 -3.39
N PRO A 778 10.33 -17.41 -3.56
CA PRO A 778 11.15 -16.26 -3.96
C PRO A 778 10.76 -15.57 -5.28
N GLY A 779 10.11 -16.28 -6.21
CA GLY A 779 9.64 -15.75 -7.48
C GLY A 779 8.25 -15.10 -7.45
N HIS A 780 7.59 -15.01 -6.30
CA HIS A 780 6.23 -14.49 -6.22
C HIS A 780 6.16 -13.01 -6.63
N ASP A 781 5.10 -12.63 -7.35
CA ASP A 781 4.91 -11.27 -7.91
C ASP A 781 5.03 -10.16 -6.85
N TYR A 782 4.55 -10.38 -5.62
CA TYR A 782 4.69 -9.42 -4.53
C TYR A 782 6.15 -9.14 -4.15
N ILE A 783 7.02 -10.16 -4.12
CA ILE A 783 8.45 -10.00 -3.80
C ILE A 783 9.15 -9.25 -4.94
N VAL A 784 8.85 -9.63 -6.18
CA VAL A 784 9.42 -9.01 -7.38
C VAL A 784 9.02 -7.54 -7.51
N ASN A 785 7.72 -7.24 -7.36
CA ASN A 785 7.23 -5.86 -7.33
C ASN A 785 7.88 -5.10 -6.20
N ALA A 786 8.15 -5.77 -5.08
CA ALA A 786 8.79 -5.13 -3.96
C ALA A 786 10.21 -4.68 -4.28
N LEU A 787 11.03 -5.57 -4.85
CA LEU A 787 12.39 -5.25 -5.29
C LEU A 787 12.40 -4.12 -6.35
N ASN A 788 11.47 -4.16 -7.31
CA ASN A 788 11.34 -3.10 -8.32
C ASN A 788 11.01 -1.73 -7.72
N ASN A 789 10.14 -1.69 -6.73
CA ASN A 789 9.78 -0.46 -6.02
C ASN A 789 10.96 0.12 -5.21
N ILE A 790 11.77 -0.73 -4.58
CA ILE A 790 13.03 -0.31 -3.95
C ILE A 790 13.95 0.32 -4.99
N GLY A 791 14.16 -0.36 -6.13
CA GLY A 791 14.99 0.15 -7.21
C GLY A 791 14.52 1.53 -7.70
N TYR A 792 13.20 1.72 -7.85
CA TYR A 792 12.62 3.01 -8.24
C TYR A 792 12.94 4.14 -7.24
N ILE A 793 12.87 3.87 -5.93
CA ILE A 793 13.18 4.87 -4.90
C ILE A 793 14.68 5.16 -4.83
N GLN A 794 15.54 4.15 -4.96
CA GLN A 794 16.99 4.37 -5.04
C GLN A 794 17.35 5.27 -6.23
N LYS A 795 16.68 5.08 -7.38
CA LYS A 795 16.81 5.98 -8.53
C LYS A 795 16.40 7.42 -8.19
N LYS A 796 15.32 7.62 -7.42
CA LYS A 796 14.89 8.96 -6.97
C LYS A 796 15.90 9.63 -6.03
N GLN A 797 16.58 8.84 -5.21
CA GLN A 797 17.71 9.28 -4.38
C GLN A 797 19.01 9.48 -5.16
N ARG A 798 19.01 9.30 -6.50
CA ARG A 798 20.19 9.33 -7.38
C ARG A 798 21.22 8.23 -7.09
N LYS A 799 20.85 7.18 -6.35
CA LYS A 799 21.66 5.99 -6.09
C LYS A 799 21.43 4.96 -7.19
N TYR A 800 21.98 5.23 -8.37
CA TYR A 800 21.65 4.48 -9.59
C TYR A 800 22.17 3.03 -9.59
N ASP A 801 23.34 2.77 -9.01
CA ASP A 801 23.92 1.41 -9.00
C ASP A 801 23.10 0.47 -8.08
N LEU A 802 22.79 0.92 -6.87
CA LEU A 802 21.85 0.23 -5.97
C LEU A 802 20.48 0.00 -6.63
N ALA A 803 19.99 0.97 -7.40
CA ALA A 803 18.73 0.80 -8.12
C ALA A 803 18.81 -0.33 -9.16
N LEU A 804 19.91 -0.41 -9.92
CA LEU A 804 20.15 -1.47 -10.89
C LEU A 804 20.26 -2.83 -10.21
N ASP A 805 20.93 -2.93 -9.06
CA ASP A 805 21.07 -4.19 -8.33
C ASP A 805 19.71 -4.77 -7.95
N PHE A 806 18.82 -3.97 -7.36
CA PHE A 806 17.48 -4.43 -7.00
C PHE A 806 16.63 -4.81 -8.22
N HIS A 807 16.68 -4.03 -9.30
CA HIS A 807 15.97 -4.37 -10.52
C HIS A 807 16.51 -5.64 -11.19
N ARG A 808 17.83 -5.88 -11.16
CA ARG A 808 18.46 -7.11 -11.67
C ARG A 808 18.13 -8.32 -10.81
N GLN A 809 18.07 -8.17 -9.50
CA GLN A 809 17.58 -9.22 -8.59
C GLN A 809 16.13 -9.59 -8.91
N ALA A 810 15.25 -8.59 -9.10
CA ALA A 810 13.88 -8.81 -9.50
C ALA A 810 13.78 -9.56 -10.84
N LEU A 811 14.58 -9.13 -11.83
CA LEU A 811 14.66 -9.77 -13.15
C LEU A 811 15.12 -11.23 -13.05
N ALA A 812 16.20 -11.49 -12.30
CA ALA A 812 16.75 -12.84 -12.14
C ALA A 812 15.76 -13.79 -11.45
N LEU A 813 15.01 -13.30 -10.46
CA LEU A 813 13.94 -14.07 -9.83
C LEU A 813 12.81 -14.38 -10.83
N GLN A 814 12.38 -13.39 -11.62
CA GLN A 814 11.36 -13.60 -12.64
C GLN A 814 11.81 -14.60 -13.70
N GLU A 815 13.02 -14.46 -14.24
CA GLU A 815 13.58 -15.35 -15.28
C GLU A 815 13.80 -16.79 -14.78
N LYS A 816 14.10 -16.96 -13.49
CA LYS A 816 14.29 -18.28 -12.87
C LYS A 816 12.98 -19.05 -12.70
N TYR A 817 11.91 -18.38 -12.30
CA TYR A 817 10.66 -19.05 -11.90
C TYR A 817 9.56 -19.00 -12.97
N TYR A 818 9.61 -18.08 -13.93
CA TYR A 818 8.66 -17.99 -15.04
C TYR A 818 9.40 -18.17 -16.38
N PRO A 819 9.02 -19.15 -17.22
CA PRO A 819 9.66 -19.36 -18.51
C PRO A 819 9.42 -18.16 -19.43
N SER A 820 10.48 -17.36 -19.61
CA SER A 820 10.82 -16.38 -20.68
C SER A 820 9.79 -15.38 -21.23
N TYR A 821 8.51 -15.39 -20.87
CA TYR A 821 7.47 -14.67 -21.62
C TYR A 821 6.37 -14.01 -20.75
N PHE A 822 6.68 -13.64 -19.50
CA PHE A 822 5.72 -13.02 -18.59
C PHE A 822 5.69 -11.48 -18.69
N ALA A 823 4.50 -10.87 -18.75
CA ALA A 823 4.31 -9.42 -18.92
C ALA A 823 5.02 -8.56 -17.85
N ASN A 824 5.22 -9.09 -16.64
CA ASN A 824 5.92 -8.38 -15.56
C ASN A 824 7.44 -8.27 -15.80
N ILE A 825 8.05 -9.14 -16.63
CA ILE A 825 9.47 -9.04 -16.99
C ILE A 825 9.71 -7.75 -17.80
N ALA A 826 8.82 -7.45 -18.75
CA ALA A 826 8.92 -6.24 -19.56
C ALA A 826 8.91 -4.95 -18.72
N ASN A 827 8.13 -4.92 -17.62
CA ASN A 827 8.12 -3.79 -16.69
C ASN A 827 9.46 -3.64 -15.95
N THR A 828 10.04 -4.74 -15.46
CA THR A 828 11.37 -4.74 -14.83
C THR A 828 12.45 -4.25 -15.80
N LEU A 829 12.44 -4.74 -17.05
CA LEU A 829 13.36 -4.29 -18.10
C LEU A 829 13.21 -2.78 -18.39
N ASN A 830 11.98 -2.26 -18.40
CA ASN A 830 11.72 -0.82 -18.54
C ASN A 830 12.20 0.01 -17.34
N TYR A 831 12.21 -0.55 -16.13
CA TYR A 831 12.79 0.12 -14.97
C TYR A 831 14.31 0.20 -15.06
N ILE A 832 14.96 -0.90 -15.46
CA ILE A 832 16.41 -0.96 -15.71
C ILE A 832 16.80 0.09 -16.76
N SER A 833 16.11 0.11 -17.90
CA SER A 833 16.40 1.09 -18.96
C SER A 833 16.19 2.53 -18.49
N GLY A 834 15.17 2.79 -17.66
CA GLY A 834 14.94 4.10 -17.05
C GLY A 834 16.04 4.55 -16.08
N VAL A 835 16.76 3.62 -15.43
CA VAL A 835 17.94 3.93 -14.60
C VAL A 835 19.15 4.20 -15.50
N LEU A 836 19.41 3.33 -16.49
CA LEU A 836 20.53 3.46 -17.43
C LEU A 836 20.45 4.77 -18.24
N LEU A 837 19.24 5.19 -18.61
CA LEU A 837 18.96 6.50 -19.22
C LEU A 837 19.47 7.68 -18.38
N ARG A 838 19.39 7.58 -17.04
CA ARG A 838 19.89 8.62 -16.12
C ARG A 838 21.40 8.58 -15.97
N GLN A 839 22.02 7.43 -16.18
CA GLN A 839 23.47 7.25 -16.23
C GLN A 839 24.06 7.56 -17.62
N VAL A 840 23.27 8.02 -18.60
CA VAL A 840 23.73 8.34 -19.97
C VAL A 840 24.18 7.08 -20.75
N LYS A 841 23.84 5.87 -20.27
CA LYS A 841 24.16 4.59 -20.92
C LYS A 841 23.11 4.21 -21.96
N TYR A 842 23.04 4.99 -23.03
CA TYR A 842 21.96 4.92 -24.03
C TYR A 842 21.88 3.57 -24.77
N ASN A 843 23.03 3.00 -25.15
CA ASN A 843 23.05 1.74 -25.91
C ASN A 843 22.57 0.55 -25.09
N GLU A 844 23.04 0.42 -23.85
CA GLU A 844 22.55 -0.62 -22.92
C GLU A 844 21.06 -0.45 -22.63
N ALA A 845 20.60 0.79 -22.38
CA ALA A 845 19.20 1.09 -22.14
C ALA A 845 18.32 0.70 -23.34
N LEU A 846 18.83 0.88 -24.56
CA LEU A 846 18.12 0.53 -25.80
C LEU A 846 17.89 -0.98 -25.89
N CYS A 847 18.92 -1.79 -25.61
CA CYS A 847 18.81 -3.25 -25.61
C CYS A 847 17.72 -3.75 -24.65
N TYR A 848 17.68 -3.22 -23.42
CA TYR A 848 16.67 -3.59 -22.43
C TYR A 848 15.25 -3.19 -22.87
N CYS A 849 15.07 -1.99 -23.41
CA CYS A 849 13.76 -1.54 -23.93
C CYS A 849 13.30 -2.33 -25.15
N GLN A 850 14.21 -2.66 -26.09
CA GLN A 850 13.89 -3.45 -27.27
C GLN A 850 13.48 -4.87 -26.89
N ARG A 851 14.20 -5.48 -25.94
CA ARG A 851 13.80 -6.77 -25.37
C ARG A 851 12.42 -6.69 -24.70
N ALA A 852 12.15 -5.65 -23.92
CA ALA A 852 10.84 -5.44 -23.30
C ALA A 852 9.72 -5.30 -24.34
N LEU A 853 9.96 -4.51 -25.40
CA LEU A 853 9.02 -4.30 -26.48
C LEU A 853 8.75 -5.61 -27.25
N MET A 854 9.80 -6.36 -27.60
CA MET A 854 9.67 -7.65 -28.29
C MET A 854 8.81 -8.63 -27.50
N MET A 855 9.03 -8.74 -26.19
CA MET A 855 8.21 -9.58 -25.30
C MET A 855 6.75 -9.13 -25.28
N GLN A 856 6.49 -7.84 -25.26
CA GLN A 856 5.14 -7.29 -25.29
C GLN A 856 4.46 -7.51 -26.64
N GLU A 857 5.19 -7.40 -27.76
CA GLU A 857 4.70 -7.60 -29.13
C GLU A 857 4.30 -9.04 -29.40
N CYS A 858 5.07 -10.01 -28.89
CA CYS A 858 4.68 -11.42 -28.95
C CYS A 858 3.35 -11.70 -28.24
N TYR A 859 3.05 -11.00 -27.14
CA TYR A 859 1.86 -11.26 -26.33
C TYR A 859 0.63 -10.45 -26.78
N PHE A 860 0.84 -9.23 -27.30
CA PHE A 860 -0.25 -8.36 -27.75
C PHE A 860 -0.04 -7.85 -29.18
N PRO A 861 -0.30 -8.68 -30.22
CA PRO A 861 -0.05 -8.31 -31.62
C PRO A 861 -0.86 -7.09 -32.09
N ALA A 862 -2.02 -6.84 -31.47
CA ALA A 862 -2.88 -5.69 -31.78
C ALA A 862 -2.45 -4.37 -31.08
N GLY A 863 -1.33 -4.39 -30.35
CA GLY A 863 -0.92 -3.34 -29.42
C GLY A 863 -1.38 -3.64 -27.99
N ASN A 864 -0.77 -2.98 -26.98
CA ASN A 864 -1.30 -2.85 -25.62
C ASN A 864 -0.76 -1.55 -24.98
N ALA A 865 -1.48 -1.00 -23.99
CA ALA A 865 -1.03 0.09 -23.12
C ALA A 865 0.36 -0.17 -22.51
N SER A 866 0.75 -1.42 -22.22
CA SER A 866 2.09 -1.75 -21.68
C SER A 866 3.25 -1.41 -22.63
N MET A 867 3.02 -1.48 -23.95
CA MET A 867 4.01 -1.14 -24.99
C MET A 867 4.33 0.34 -25.03
N THR A 868 3.39 1.19 -24.60
CA THR A 868 3.51 2.64 -24.67
C THR A 868 4.67 3.15 -23.82
N LEU A 869 4.98 2.47 -22.70
CA LEU A 869 6.12 2.77 -21.84
C LEU A 869 7.45 2.43 -22.52
N SER A 870 7.56 1.24 -23.11
CA SER A 870 8.76 0.80 -23.84
C SER A 870 9.02 1.69 -25.04
N LEU A 871 8.01 1.94 -25.88
CA LEU A 871 8.10 2.82 -27.04
C LEU A 871 8.45 4.26 -26.64
N ASN A 872 7.91 4.77 -25.54
CA ASN A 872 8.28 6.07 -25.01
C ASN A 872 9.74 6.11 -24.57
N ASN A 873 10.22 5.11 -23.83
CA ASN A 873 11.62 5.04 -23.40
C ASN A 873 12.57 4.92 -24.61
N ILE A 874 12.24 4.10 -25.60
CA ILE A 874 12.99 4.01 -26.87
C ILE A 874 13.03 5.37 -27.57
N SER A 875 11.89 6.06 -27.67
CA SER A 875 11.84 7.39 -28.30
C SER A 875 12.73 8.42 -27.60
N ILE A 876 12.83 8.38 -26.27
CA ILE A 876 13.71 9.26 -25.49
C ILE A 876 15.17 8.93 -25.76
N ILE A 877 15.53 7.64 -25.82
CA ILE A 877 16.88 7.19 -26.14
C ILE A 877 17.27 7.66 -27.54
N LEU A 878 16.41 7.44 -28.54
CA LEU A 878 16.65 7.83 -29.93
C LEU A 878 16.72 9.36 -30.09
N ASP A 879 15.88 10.13 -29.40
CA ASP A 879 15.96 11.60 -29.33
C ASP A 879 17.31 12.07 -28.79
N LYS A 880 17.83 11.43 -27.74
CA LYS A 880 19.15 11.74 -27.17
C LYS A 880 20.31 11.35 -28.08
N GLN A 881 20.12 10.37 -28.95
CA GLN A 881 21.10 9.95 -29.97
C GLN A 881 20.99 10.77 -31.28
N GLY A 882 20.04 11.70 -31.39
CA GLY A 882 19.81 12.48 -32.61
C GLY A 882 19.06 11.73 -33.72
N LYS A 883 18.59 10.50 -33.46
CA LYS A 883 17.82 9.67 -34.41
C LYS A 883 16.34 10.05 -34.40
N TYR A 884 16.05 11.29 -34.81
CA TYR A 884 14.74 11.88 -34.62
C TYR A 884 13.61 11.19 -35.41
N ASN A 885 13.88 10.65 -36.61
CA ASN A 885 12.85 9.99 -37.43
C ASN A 885 12.36 8.69 -36.78
N GLU A 886 13.29 7.85 -36.30
CA GLU A 886 12.97 6.61 -35.57
C GLU A 886 12.23 6.91 -34.25
N ALA A 887 12.60 8.01 -33.57
CA ALA A 887 11.92 8.46 -32.36
C ALA A 887 10.46 8.85 -32.61
N VAL A 888 10.19 9.59 -33.71
CA VAL A 888 8.82 9.95 -34.13
C VAL A 888 8.01 8.70 -34.48
N ASP A 889 8.60 7.73 -35.18
CA ASP A 889 7.92 6.47 -35.51
C ASP A 889 7.49 5.71 -34.24
N CYS A 890 8.39 5.57 -33.27
CA CYS A 890 8.08 4.96 -31.97
C CYS A 890 6.92 5.67 -31.25
N LEU A 891 6.90 7.01 -31.26
CA LEU A 891 5.82 7.79 -30.64
C LEU A 891 4.50 7.68 -31.41
N ARG A 892 4.51 7.57 -32.74
CA ARG A 892 3.32 7.33 -33.55
C ARG A 892 2.71 5.95 -33.25
N ARG A 893 3.56 4.93 -33.11
CA ARG A 893 3.15 3.59 -32.69
C ARG A 893 2.55 3.60 -31.28
N ALA A 894 3.17 4.32 -30.34
CA ALA A 894 2.61 4.49 -28.99
C ALA A 894 1.25 5.21 -29.00
N LEU A 895 1.12 6.27 -29.80
CA LEU A 895 -0.14 7.01 -29.96
C LEU A 895 -1.25 6.13 -30.57
N ALA A 896 -0.92 5.30 -31.56
CA ALA A 896 -1.86 4.35 -32.17
C ALA A 896 -2.32 3.30 -31.15
N ALA A 897 -1.39 2.74 -30.37
CA ALA A 897 -1.72 1.77 -29.31
C ALA A 897 -2.68 2.38 -28.27
N VAL A 898 -2.42 3.59 -27.79
CA VAL A 898 -3.32 4.26 -26.81
C VAL A 898 -4.71 4.50 -27.42
N LYS A 899 -4.80 4.96 -28.66
CA LYS A 899 -6.09 5.20 -29.33
C LYS A 899 -6.92 3.94 -29.49
N ASN A 900 -6.27 2.80 -29.77
CA ASN A 900 -6.97 1.53 -29.96
C ASN A 900 -7.45 0.92 -28.63
N HIS A 901 -6.66 1.00 -27.55
CA HIS A 901 -7.03 0.37 -26.27
C HIS A 901 -7.79 1.26 -25.31
N SER A 902 -7.56 2.57 -25.34
CA SER A 902 -8.19 3.51 -24.42
C SER A 902 -8.54 4.80 -25.16
N PRO A 903 -9.56 4.77 -26.04
CA PRO A 903 -9.96 5.92 -26.84
C PRO A 903 -10.39 7.13 -25.99
N SER A 904 -10.82 6.87 -24.76
CA SER A 904 -11.23 7.86 -23.76
C SER A 904 -10.08 8.41 -22.92
N ASP A 905 -8.84 7.88 -23.05
CA ASP A 905 -7.66 8.44 -22.37
C ASP A 905 -7.07 9.63 -23.15
N TYR A 906 -7.86 10.69 -23.23
CA TYR A 906 -7.51 11.93 -23.90
C TYR A 906 -6.21 12.56 -23.35
N SER A 907 -5.89 12.32 -22.08
CA SER A 907 -4.68 12.84 -21.43
C SER A 907 -3.41 12.24 -22.04
N THR A 908 -3.37 10.91 -22.16
CA THR A 908 -2.23 10.19 -22.73
C THR A 908 -2.13 10.41 -24.24
N ILE A 909 -3.26 10.50 -24.95
CA ILE A 909 -3.30 10.86 -26.38
C ILE A 909 -2.68 12.25 -26.61
N ALA A 910 -3.07 13.25 -25.80
CA ALA A 910 -2.49 14.59 -25.90
C ALA A 910 -1.00 14.62 -25.57
N PHE A 911 -0.55 13.86 -24.56
CA PHE A 911 0.85 13.73 -24.19
C PHE A 911 1.71 13.24 -25.36
N TYR A 912 1.35 12.12 -25.98
CA TYR A 912 2.12 11.58 -27.12
C TYR A 912 2.07 12.50 -28.34
N THR A 913 0.93 13.14 -28.59
CA THR A 913 0.79 14.15 -29.67
C THR A 913 1.76 15.32 -29.45
N ASN A 914 1.88 15.82 -28.22
CA ASN A 914 2.84 16.86 -27.86
C ASN A 914 4.31 16.42 -27.96
N LYS A 915 4.62 15.17 -27.57
CA LYS A 915 5.99 14.63 -27.70
C LYS A 915 6.43 14.54 -29.14
N ILE A 916 5.54 14.16 -30.05
CA ILE A 916 5.81 14.17 -31.50
C ILE A 916 6.13 15.60 -31.95
N GLY A 917 5.31 16.58 -31.57
CA GLY A 917 5.55 17.99 -31.87
C GLY A 917 6.92 18.49 -31.38
N LEU A 918 7.33 18.09 -30.17
CA LEU A 918 8.63 18.46 -29.60
C LEU A 918 9.82 17.91 -30.39
N ILE A 919 9.75 16.64 -30.85
CA ILE A 919 10.83 16.05 -31.65
C ILE A 919 10.86 16.68 -33.05
N LEU A 920 9.70 16.93 -33.66
CA LEU A 920 9.61 17.63 -34.94
C LEU A 920 10.17 19.07 -34.86
N PHE A 921 9.99 19.76 -33.73
CA PHE A 921 10.62 21.05 -33.49
C PHE A 921 12.14 20.97 -33.51
N LYS A 922 12.74 19.92 -32.94
CA LYS A 922 14.20 19.68 -33.00
C LYS A 922 14.70 19.30 -34.39
N GLN A 923 13.83 18.71 -35.22
CA GLN A 923 14.09 18.48 -36.64
C GLN A 923 13.92 19.74 -37.51
N GLU A 924 13.61 20.89 -36.91
CA GLU A 924 13.30 22.15 -37.61
C GLU A 924 12.04 22.09 -38.50
N LYS A 925 11.21 21.05 -38.37
CA LYS A 925 9.92 20.91 -39.06
C LYS A 925 8.82 21.68 -38.34
N TYR A 926 8.95 23.00 -38.35
CA TYR A 926 8.13 23.87 -37.52
C TYR A 926 6.63 23.88 -37.86
N ASP A 927 6.23 23.64 -39.12
CA ASP A 927 4.80 23.59 -39.51
C ASP A 927 4.11 22.34 -38.94
N GLU A 928 4.73 21.19 -39.13
CA GLU A 928 4.22 19.93 -38.61
C GLU A 928 4.19 19.97 -37.07
N ALA A 929 5.27 20.45 -36.43
CA ALA A 929 5.32 20.60 -34.98
C ALA A 929 4.17 21.47 -34.45
N LEU A 930 3.86 22.58 -35.13
CA LEU A 930 2.77 23.48 -34.77
C LEU A 930 1.39 22.80 -34.91
N ASP A 931 1.17 21.98 -35.94
CA ASP A 931 -0.07 21.20 -36.10
C ASP A 931 -0.26 20.21 -34.94
N TYR A 932 0.77 19.43 -34.62
CA TYR A 932 0.72 18.47 -33.51
C TYR A 932 0.44 19.14 -32.17
N HIS A 933 1.10 20.27 -31.86
CA HIS A 933 0.83 21.01 -30.62
C HIS A 933 -0.58 21.61 -30.58
N ARG A 934 -1.12 22.11 -31.70
CA ARG A 934 -2.51 22.60 -31.77
C ARG A 934 -3.53 21.49 -31.55
N ARG A 935 -3.29 20.31 -32.13
CA ARG A 935 -4.14 19.13 -31.93
C ARG A 935 -4.12 18.66 -30.48
N ALA A 936 -2.94 18.63 -29.86
CA ALA A 936 -2.81 18.31 -28.44
C ALA A 936 -3.58 19.31 -27.55
N LEU A 937 -3.43 20.61 -27.84
CA LEU A 937 -4.15 21.67 -27.12
C LEU A 937 -5.68 21.51 -27.25
N ALA A 938 -6.18 21.26 -28.46
CA ALA A 938 -7.62 21.06 -28.70
C ALA A 938 -8.19 19.85 -27.94
N ILE A 939 -7.43 18.75 -27.85
CA ILE A 939 -7.82 17.56 -27.06
C ILE A 939 -7.88 17.91 -25.57
N GLN A 940 -6.84 18.58 -25.06
CA GLN A 940 -6.76 18.97 -23.65
C GLN A 940 -7.92 19.92 -23.25
N GLU A 941 -8.21 20.92 -24.07
CA GLU A 941 -9.27 21.90 -23.79
C GLU A 941 -10.67 21.29 -23.80
N LYS A 942 -10.93 20.36 -24.74
CA LYS A 942 -12.26 19.77 -24.90
C LYS A 942 -12.57 18.68 -23.88
N HIS A 943 -11.56 17.92 -23.45
CA HIS A 943 -11.78 16.68 -22.70
C HIS A 943 -11.04 16.59 -21.36
N CYS A 944 -10.11 17.50 -21.04
CA CYS A 944 -9.31 17.42 -19.83
C CYS A 944 -9.54 18.62 -18.89
N SER A 945 -10.62 18.58 -18.10
CA SER A 945 -10.97 19.64 -17.14
C SER A 945 -9.92 19.89 -16.05
N SER A 946 -9.07 18.89 -15.74
CA SER A 946 -8.02 18.96 -14.71
C SER A 946 -6.59 19.16 -15.24
N CYS A 947 -6.36 19.30 -16.56
CA CYS A 947 -5.03 19.34 -17.17
C CYS A 947 -4.48 20.77 -17.41
N GLN A 948 -4.69 21.67 -16.45
CA GLN A 948 -4.28 23.08 -16.59
C GLN A 948 -2.76 23.25 -16.79
N HIS A 949 -1.97 22.39 -16.15
CA HIS A 949 -0.51 22.36 -16.34
C HIS A 949 -0.11 21.95 -17.78
N ASP A 950 -0.74 20.92 -18.33
CA ASP A 950 -0.41 20.41 -19.67
C ASP A 950 -0.82 21.39 -20.76
N ILE A 951 -1.94 22.10 -20.56
CA ILE A 951 -2.38 23.19 -21.43
C ILE A 951 -1.33 24.31 -21.43
N ALA A 952 -0.88 24.75 -20.26
CA ALA A 952 0.14 25.80 -20.16
C ALA A 952 1.47 25.42 -20.86
N ASN A 953 1.93 24.19 -20.69
CA ASN A 953 3.14 23.69 -21.39
C ASN A 953 2.95 23.63 -22.91
N THR A 954 1.77 23.22 -23.37
CA THR A 954 1.45 23.15 -24.81
C THR A 954 1.42 24.54 -25.42
N LEU A 955 0.83 25.51 -24.72
CA LEU A 955 0.85 26.92 -25.10
C LEU A 955 2.28 27.49 -25.15
N ASP A 956 3.16 27.11 -24.21
CA ASP A 956 4.58 27.49 -24.25
C ASP A 956 5.30 26.92 -25.48
N TYR A 957 5.05 25.65 -25.85
CA TYR A 957 5.63 25.06 -27.06
C TYR A 957 5.15 25.78 -28.33
N ILE A 958 3.87 26.11 -28.41
CA ILE A 958 3.31 26.90 -29.53
C ILE A 958 3.94 28.30 -29.56
N GLY A 959 4.09 28.96 -28.40
CA GLY A 959 4.74 30.26 -28.27
C GLY A 959 6.18 30.26 -28.77
N LYS A 960 6.98 29.25 -28.37
CA LYS A 960 8.38 29.09 -28.84
C LYS A 960 8.46 28.90 -30.36
N LEU A 961 7.57 28.09 -30.92
CA LEU A 961 7.47 27.87 -32.36
C LEU A 961 7.12 29.14 -33.14
N LEU A 962 6.13 29.90 -32.65
CA LEU A 962 5.73 31.16 -33.27
C LEU A 962 6.80 32.25 -33.14
N MET A 963 7.54 32.26 -32.02
CA MET A 963 8.69 33.14 -31.80
C MET A 963 9.82 32.86 -32.79
N LYS A 964 10.20 31.59 -32.97
CA LYS A 964 11.22 31.19 -33.97
C LYS A 964 10.83 31.55 -35.41
N ARG A 965 9.55 31.77 -35.68
CA ARG A 965 9.00 32.21 -36.97
C ARG A 965 8.79 33.72 -37.09
N GLY A 966 9.15 34.50 -36.07
CA GLY A 966 8.94 35.95 -36.05
C GLY A 966 7.47 36.38 -35.96
N LYS A 967 6.53 35.48 -35.59
CA LYS A 967 5.08 35.80 -35.46
C LYS A 967 4.73 36.31 -34.07
N PHE A 968 5.41 37.38 -33.68
CA PHE A 968 5.40 38.02 -32.37
C PHE A 968 4.00 38.33 -31.79
N ASP A 969 3.08 38.89 -32.59
CA ASP A 969 1.74 39.27 -32.09
C ASP A 969 0.87 38.05 -31.74
N LYS A 970 1.07 36.93 -32.45
CA LYS A 970 0.38 35.67 -32.14
C LYS A 970 1.02 34.99 -30.93
N THR A 971 2.35 35.05 -30.82
CA THR A 971 3.11 34.54 -29.67
C THR A 971 2.59 35.14 -28.35
N LEU A 972 2.34 36.45 -28.31
CA LEU A 972 1.83 37.15 -27.14
C LEU A 972 0.52 36.54 -26.61
N LYS A 973 -0.47 36.35 -27.49
CA LYS A 973 -1.79 35.82 -27.12
C LYS A 973 -1.71 34.42 -26.49
N PHE A 974 -0.81 33.56 -26.99
CA PHE A 974 -0.62 32.23 -26.43
C PHE A 974 0.12 32.27 -25.08
N TYR A 975 1.11 33.15 -24.92
CA TYR A 975 1.82 33.32 -23.65
C TYR A 975 0.97 33.97 -22.56
N GLU A 976 0.19 35.01 -22.87
CA GLU A 976 -0.77 35.62 -21.94
C GLU A 976 -1.79 34.61 -21.42
N ARG A 977 -2.22 33.70 -22.30
CA ARG A 977 -3.14 32.63 -21.92
C ARG A 977 -2.46 31.57 -21.06
N ALA A 978 -1.21 31.21 -21.36
CA ALA A 978 -0.42 30.33 -20.52
C ALA A 978 -0.19 30.92 -19.12
N LEU A 979 0.10 32.23 -19.05
CA LEU A 979 0.22 33.00 -17.82
C LEU A 979 -1.05 32.98 -16.99
N LYS A 980 -2.22 33.33 -17.56
CA LYS A 980 -3.49 33.32 -16.83
C LYS A 980 -3.82 31.95 -16.20
N ILE A 981 -3.45 30.87 -16.87
CA ILE A 981 -3.61 29.51 -16.35
C ILE A 981 -2.60 29.23 -15.24
N GLN A 982 -1.34 29.67 -15.40
CA GLN A 982 -0.31 29.52 -14.38
C GLN A 982 -0.62 30.37 -13.13
N ASP A 983 -0.95 31.65 -13.25
CA ASP A 983 -1.27 32.52 -12.11
C ASP A 983 -2.43 31.99 -11.26
N LYS A 984 -3.43 31.37 -11.90
CA LYS A 984 -4.60 30.81 -11.20
C LYS A 984 -4.31 29.51 -10.45
N TYR A 985 -3.40 28.67 -10.91
CA TYR A 985 -3.22 27.29 -10.39
C TYR A 985 -1.81 26.99 -9.86
N TYR A 986 -0.81 27.75 -10.27
CA TYR A 986 0.62 27.56 -9.98
C TYR A 986 1.33 28.93 -9.93
N PRO A 987 1.36 29.60 -8.77
CA PRO A 987 1.96 30.94 -8.58
C PRO A 987 3.48 31.04 -8.87
N ASN A 988 4.08 30.00 -9.44
CA ASN A 988 5.53 29.81 -9.57
C ASN A 988 5.91 29.90 -11.07
N GLY A 989 5.66 31.06 -11.68
CA GLY A 989 5.76 31.32 -13.12
C GLY A 989 7.13 31.02 -13.77
N HIS A 990 7.08 30.65 -15.06
CA HIS A 990 8.19 30.09 -15.84
C HIS A 990 9.11 31.16 -16.47
N ILE A 991 10.42 30.93 -16.46
CA ILE A 991 11.48 31.75 -17.11
C ILE A 991 11.19 32.06 -18.60
N ASN A 992 10.44 31.19 -19.29
CA ASN A 992 10.21 31.30 -20.74
C ASN A 992 9.34 32.50 -21.13
N ILE A 993 8.46 32.94 -20.23
CA ILE A 993 7.59 34.10 -20.45
C ILE A 993 8.40 35.38 -20.39
N ALA A 994 9.28 35.50 -19.39
CA ALA A 994 10.22 36.62 -19.30
C ALA A 994 11.02 36.72 -20.60
N THR A 995 11.63 35.62 -21.08
CA THR A 995 12.37 35.62 -22.36
C THR A 995 11.52 36.02 -23.58
N ALA A 996 10.23 35.67 -23.63
CA ALA A 996 9.37 36.07 -24.74
C ALA A 996 9.08 37.59 -24.73
N LEU A 997 8.85 38.16 -23.54
CA LEU A 997 8.71 39.62 -23.35
C LEU A 997 10.01 40.35 -23.73
N LEU A 998 11.20 39.78 -23.44
CA LEU A 998 12.50 40.34 -23.88
C LEU A 998 12.62 40.47 -25.39
N HIS A 999 12.21 39.42 -26.11
CA HIS A 999 12.29 39.42 -27.57
C HIS A 999 11.34 40.45 -28.19
N MET A 1000 10.22 40.75 -27.53
CA MET A 1000 9.31 41.82 -27.91
C MET A 1000 9.90 43.20 -27.64
N GLY A 1001 10.42 43.44 -26.44
CA GLY A 1001 11.13 44.68 -26.11
C GLY A 1001 12.24 44.95 -27.13
N ARG A 1002 13.03 43.94 -27.49
CA ARG A 1002 14.06 44.04 -28.53
C ARG A 1002 13.51 44.43 -29.90
N LYS A 1003 12.36 43.87 -30.31
CA LYS A 1003 11.72 44.20 -31.59
C LYS A 1003 11.22 45.65 -31.58
N PHE A 1004 10.55 46.10 -30.53
CA PHE A 1004 10.07 47.47 -30.43
C PHE A 1004 11.23 48.48 -30.38
N ARG A 1005 12.36 48.13 -29.73
CA ARG A 1005 13.61 48.91 -29.83
C ARG A 1005 14.12 49.01 -31.27
N GLN A 1006 14.12 47.91 -32.02
CA GLN A 1006 14.51 47.92 -33.45
C GLN A 1006 13.55 48.76 -34.31
N GLN A 1007 12.28 48.86 -33.93
CA GLN A 1007 11.27 49.67 -34.60
C GLN A 1007 11.27 51.15 -34.15
N LYS A 1008 12.16 51.53 -33.21
CA LYS A 1008 12.21 52.85 -32.55
C LYS A 1008 10.90 53.25 -31.85
N GLU A 1009 10.11 52.26 -31.42
CA GLU A 1009 8.89 52.47 -30.62
C GLU A 1009 9.23 52.40 -29.13
N SER A 1010 9.89 53.45 -28.62
CA SER A 1010 10.48 53.47 -27.27
C SER A 1010 9.49 53.24 -26.14
N GLU A 1011 8.30 53.85 -26.20
CA GLU A 1011 7.28 53.73 -25.15
C GLU A 1011 6.80 52.28 -24.99
N LYS A 1012 6.56 51.58 -26.10
CA LYS A 1012 6.19 50.16 -26.08
C LYS A 1012 7.37 49.30 -25.66
N ALA A 1013 8.58 49.62 -26.08
CA ALA A 1013 9.77 48.88 -25.64
C ALA A 1013 9.89 48.90 -24.10
N ILE A 1014 9.74 50.08 -23.49
CA ILE A 1014 9.77 50.25 -22.03
C ILE A 1014 8.60 49.49 -21.37
N GLU A 1015 7.38 49.60 -21.89
CA GLU A 1015 6.22 48.86 -21.37
C GLU A 1015 6.47 47.32 -21.34
N TYR A 1016 6.99 46.76 -22.43
CA TYR A 1016 7.25 45.33 -22.54
C TYR A 1016 8.49 44.87 -21.77
N ASP A 1017 9.50 45.72 -21.60
CA ASP A 1017 10.67 45.43 -20.76
C ASP A 1017 10.33 45.55 -19.25
N GLN A 1018 9.29 46.31 -18.88
CA GLN A 1018 8.79 46.46 -17.50
C GLN A 1018 7.89 45.31 -17.02
N LYS A 1019 7.00 44.77 -17.89
CA LYS A 1019 6.07 43.67 -17.53
C LYS A 1019 6.71 42.45 -16.83
N PRO A 1020 7.93 42.00 -17.19
CA PRO A 1020 8.62 40.95 -16.44
C PRO A 1020 8.90 41.30 -14.97
N LEU A 1021 9.11 42.59 -14.66
CA LEU A 1021 9.41 43.08 -13.30
C LEU A 1021 8.18 42.99 -12.38
N GLU A 1022 6.98 43.26 -12.91
CA GLU A 1022 5.72 43.24 -12.16
C GLU A 1022 5.24 41.83 -11.79
N THR A 1023 5.71 40.79 -12.50
CA THR A 1023 5.22 39.40 -12.36
C THR A 1023 6.04 38.55 -11.39
N GLN A 1024 7.09 39.08 -10.75
CA GLN A 1024 8.21 38.24 -10.25
C GLN A 1024 8.56 38.34 -8.76
N ASP A 1025 7.73 38.95 -7.92
CA ASP A 1025 8.02 39.26 -6.50
C ASP A 1025 8.25 38.04 -5.55
N LYS A 1026 8.50 36.82 -6.06
CA LYS A 1026 8.72 35.61 -5.25
C LYS A 1026 9.83 34.61 -5.66
N TYR A 1027 10.61 34.81 -6.74
CA TYR A 1027 11.61 33.81 -7.18
C TYR A 1027 12.95 34.43 -7.60
N TYR A 1028 13.89 34.48 -6.65
CA TYR A 1028 15.00 35.44 -6.67
C TYR A 1028 16.34 34.97 -7.28
N SER A 1029 16.60 33.69 -7.57
CA SER A 1029 18.00 33.25 -7.84
C SER A 1029 18.44 33.14 -9.31
N LEU A 1030 17.56 32.77 -10.25
CA LEU A 1030 17.91 32.70 -11.70
C LEU A 1030 17.30 33.86 -12.51
N VAL A 1031 16.37 34.59 -11.89
CA VAL A 1031 15.59 35.67 -12.47
C VAL A 1031 16.32 37.01 -12.35
N SER A 1032 17.17 37.19 -11.34
CA SER A 1032 17.88 38.45 -11.07
C SER A 1032 18.75 38.91 -12.25
N VAL A 1033 19.44 38.00 -12.94
CA VAL A 1033 20.30 38.34 -14.11
C VAL A 1033 19.47 38.95 -15.24
N ILE A 1034 18.33 38.31 -15.54
CA ILE A 1034 17.43 38.74 -16.62
C ILE A 1034 16.80 40.08 -16.24
N VAL A 1035 16.38 40.23 -14.99
CA VAL A 1035 15.80 41.45 -14.44
C VAL A 1035 16.77 42.63 -14.49
N THR A 1036 18.02 42.44 -14.04
CA THR A 1036 19.02 43.53 -14.03
C THR A 1036 19.39 43.94 -15.44
N ASN A 1037 19.45 42.98 -16.37
CA ASN A 1037 19.69 43.26 -17.78
C ASN A 1037 18.52 44.03 -18.42
N ASN A 1038 17.28 43.76 -18.01
CA ASN A 1038 16.12 44.51 -18.49
C ASN A 1038 16.11 45.95 -18.01
N ILE A 1039 16.38 46.14 -16.72
CA ILE A 1039 16.47 47.47 -16.14
C ILE A 1039 17.59 48.28 -16.82
N ASN A 1040 18.74 47.65 -17.10
CA ASN A 1040 19.83 48.27 -17.88
C ASN A 1040 19.40 48.61 -19.32
N LEU A 1041 18.62 47.75 -19.98
CA LEU A 1041 18.11 48.02 -21.33
C LEU A 1041 17.10 49.18 -21.33
N ILE A 1042 16.23 49.28 -20.32
CA ILE A 1042 15.33 50.42 -20.15
C ILE A 1042 16.15 51.71 -19.95
N GLY A 1043 17.16 51.67 -19.07
CA GLY A 1043 18.10 52.76 -18.88
C GLY A 1043 18.76 53.20 -20.19
N HIS A 1044 19.13 52.24 -21.05
CA HIS A 1044 19.75 52.53 -22.35
C HIS A 1044 18.78 53.19 -23.33
N VAL A 1045 17.51 52.74 -23.38
CA VAL A 1045 16.50 53.40 -24.22
C VAL A 1045 16.30 54.85 -23.77
N LEU A 1046 16.24 55.09 -22.47
CA LEU A 1046 16.11 56.44 -21.90
C LEU A 1046 17.36 57.30 -22.13
N TYR A 1047 18.56 56.71 -22.12
CA TYR A 1047 19.81 57.37 -22.49
C TYR A 1047 19.79 57.87 -23.94
N GLU A 1048 19.33 57.05 -24.89
CA GLU A 1048 19.19 57.43 -26.31
C GLU A 1048 18.14 58.56 -26.49
N GLU A 1049 17.09 58.58 -25.68
CA GLU A 1049 16.10 59.68 -25.64
C GLU A 1049 16.59 60.94 -24.91
N ARG A 1050 17.86 60.95 -24.45
CA ARG A 1050 18.47 62.05 -23.66
C ARG A 1050 17.79 62.31 -22.30
N LYS A 1051 17.02 61.35 -21.79
CA LYS A 1051 16.41 61.38 -20.44
C LYS A 1051 17.40 60.82 -19.40
N TYR A 1052 18.52 61.51 -19.24
CA TYR A 1052 19.68 61.00 -18.51
C TYR A 1052 19.44 60.77 -17.02
N ASP A 1053 18.66 61.63 -16.34
CA ASP A 1053 18.39 61.47 -14.90
C ASP A 1053 17.58 60.19 -14.62
N VAL A 1054 16.51 59.96 -15.41
CA VAL A 1054 15.69 58.76 -15.29
C VAL A 1054 16.46 57.50 -15.68
N ALA A 1055 17.34 57.59 -16.69
CA ALA A 1055 18.22 56.48 -17.07
C ALA A 1055 19.16 56.07 -15.91
N ILE A 1056 19.76 57.05 -15.22
CA ILE A 1056 20.61 56.80 -14.04
C ILE A 1056 19.83 56.13 -12.92
N ASP A 1057 18.59 56.53 -12.67
CA ASP A 1057 17.76 55.89 -11.63
C ASP A 1057 17.51 54.41 -11.91
N TYR A 1058 17.18 54.05 -13.15
CA TYR A 1058 17.07 52.65 -13.55
C TYR A 1058 18.41 51.92 -13.43
N TYR A 1059 19.52 52.50 -13.91
CA TYR A 1059 20.83 51.84 -13.76
C TYR A 1059 21.22 51.63 -12.29
N ARG A 1060 20.92 52.58 -11.39
CA ARG A 1060 21.13 52.44 -9.94
C ARG A 1060 20.23 51.36 -9.35
N GLN A 1061 18.99 51.26 -9.81
CA GLN A 1061 18.08 50.17 -9.42
C GLN A 1061 18.68 48.81 -9.82
N ALA A 1062 19.15 48.66 -11.07
CA ALA A 1062 19.82 47.43 -11.51
C ALA A 1062 21.05 47.12 -10.66
N LEU A 1063 21.91 48.12 -10.42
CA LEU A 1063 23.13 47.96 -9.63
C LEU A 1063 22.82 47.51 -8.21
N SER A 1064 21.83 48.11 -7.55
CA SER A 1064 21.42 47.75 -6.18
C SER A 1064 20.93 46.30 -6.07
N ILE A 1065 20.23 45.81 -7.09
CA ILE A 1065 19.81 44.41 -7.17
C ILE A 1065 21.05 43.54 -7.37
N GLN A 1066 21.92 43.87 -8.33
CA GLN A 1066 23.14 43.09 -8.60
C GLN A 1066 24.06 42.98 -7.37
N GLU A 1067 24.27 44.06 -6.62
CA GLU A 1067 25.12 44.10 -5.42
C GLU A 1067 24.56 43.26 -4.26
N ASN A 1068 23.23 43.09 -4.17
CA ASN A 1068 22.59 42.24 -3.18
C ASN A 1068 22.73 40.73 -3.51
N PHE A 1069 22.86 40.38 -4.80
CA PHE A 1069 22.87 38.98 -5.24
C PHE A 1069 24.26 38.44 -5.56
N TYR A 1070 25.13 39.27 -6.11
CA TYR A 1070 26.47 38.87 -6.50
C TYR A 1070 27.51 39.26 -5.44
N PRO A 1071 28.62 38.52 -5.34
CA PRO A 1071 29.80 39.03 -4.64
C PRO A 1071 30.20 40.39 -5.21
N ARG A 1072 30.73 41.29 -4.37
CA ARG A 1072 31.03 42.70 -4.68
C ARG A 1072 31.86 42.95 -5.96
N ASP A 1073 32.45 41.92 -6.56
CA ASP A 1073 33.31 42.00 -7.74
C ASP A 1073 32.71 41.33 -9.01
N HIS A 1074 31.43 40.96 -9.08
CA HIS A 1074 30.92 40.22 -10.25
C HIS A 1074 30.88 41.03 -11.56
N ILE A 1075 31.31 40.44 -12.68
CA ILE A 1075 31.48 41.13 -13.98
C ILE A 1075 30.25 41.93 -14.46
N GLU A 1076 29.03 41.44 -14.20
CA GLU A 1076 27.78 42.12 -14.59
C GLU A 1076 27.58 43.50 -13.94
N THR A 1077 28.14 43.74 -12.75
CA THR A 1077 28.08 45.07 -12.10
C THR A 1077 28.97 46.08 -12.83
N SER A 1078 30.05 45.63 -13.48
CA SER A 1078 30.95 46.50 -14.25
C SER A 1078 30.27 47.11 -15.48
N TYR A 1079 29.37 46.37 -16.13
CA TYR A 1079 28.61 46.88 -17.27
C TYR A 1079 27.62 47.96 -16.85
N THR A 1080 26.88 47.72 -15.76
CA THR A 1080 25.96 48.71 -15.18
C THR A 1080 26.69 49.99 -14.77
N LEU A 1081 27.84 49.86 -14.09
CA LEU A 1081 28.70 50.99 -13.72
C LEU A 1081 29.23 51.75 -14.93
N SER A 1082 29.54 51.05 -16.03
CA SER A 1082 29.97 51.68 -17.28
C SER A 1082 28.84 52.49 -17.93
N PHE A 1083 27.60 51.99 -17.89
CA PHE A 1083 26.44 52.75 -18.36
C PHE A 1083 26.17 54.00 -17.52
N ILE A 1084 26.29 53.89 -16.19
CA ILE A 1084 26.21 55.03 -15.28
C ILE A 1084 27.30 56.05 -15.62
N GLY A 1085 28.56 55.61 -15.76
CA GLY A 1085 29.68 56.49 -16.12
C GLY A 1085 29.48 57.22 -17.44
N ASN A 1086 29.04 56.52 -18.50
CA ASN A 1086 28.75 57.12 -19.79
C ASN A 1086 27.62 58.15 -19.72
N THR A 1087 26.57 57.86 -18.93
CA THR A 1087 25.43 58.76 -18.75
C THR A 1087 25.84 60.02 -17.98
N LEU A 1088 26.63 59.87 -16.92
CA LEU A 1088 27.19 60.99 -16.16
C LEU A 1088 28.16 61.84 -17.00
N TYR A 1089 28.96 61.20 -17.86
CA TYR A 1089 29.83 61.89 -18.82
C TYR A 1089 29.02 62.79 -19.77
N LYS A 1090 27.88 62.31 -20.29
CA LYS A 1090 26.97 63.12 -21.12
C LYS A 1090 26.29 64.25 -20.33
N GLN A 1091 26.07 64.08 -19.03
CA GLN A 1091 25.61 65.14 -18.13
C GLN A 1091 26.71 66.12 -17.70
N GLN A 1092 27.95 65.96 -18.19
CA GLN A 1092 29.13 66.75 -17.79
C GLN A 1092 29.52 66.62 -16.30
N LYS A 1093 29.03 65.59 -15.61
CA LYS A 1093 29.42 65.25 -14.23
C LYS A 1093 30.68 64.39 -14.24
N TYR A 1094 31.80 65.01 -14.62
CA TYR A 1094 33.03 64.29 -14.94
C TYR A 1094 33.65 63.55 -13.76
N ASP A 1095 33.61 64.09 -12.54
CA ASP A 1095 34.19 63.43 -11.36
C ASP A 1095 33.44 62.13 -11.00
N GLU A 1096 32.10 62.18 -10.98
CA GLU A 1096 31.27 61.00 -10.73
C GLU A 1096 31.39 59.97 -11.86
N ALA A 1097 31.50 60.43 -13.12
CA ALA A 1097 31.72 59.56 -14.27
C ALA A 1097 33.07 58.83 -14.18
N LEU A 1098 34.12 59.54 -13.76
CA LEU A 1098 35.45 58.98 -13.56
C LEU A 1098 35.43 57.88 -12.49
N GLU A 1099 34.78 58.16 -11.35
CA GLU A 1099 34.64 57.19 -10.26
C GLU A 1099 33.90 55.91 -10.71
N ALA A 1100 32.78 56.07 -11.43
CA ALA A 1100 32.00 54.95 -11.94
C ALA A 1100 32.80 54.08 -12.94
N HIS A 1101 33.51 54.71 -13.88
CA HIS A 1101 34.35 53.99 -14.84
C HIS A 1101 35.56 53.32 -14.21
N GLN A 1102 36.20 53.95 -13.20
CA GLN A 1102 37.32 53.34 -12.47
C GLN A 1102 36.87 52.12 -11.65
N LYS A 1103 35.70 52.19 -11.00
CA LYS A 1103 35.09 51.02 -10.33
C LYS A 1103 34.81 49.90 -11.32
N ALA A 1104 34.21 50.21 -12.48
CA ALA A 1104 33.96 49.22 -13.53
C ALA A 1104 35.26 48.56 -14.02
N LEU A 1105 36.30 49.34 -14.29
CA LEU A 1105 37.61 48.85 -14.71
C LEU A 1105 38.24 47.91 -13.67
N SER A 1106 38.20 48.29 -12.39
CA SER A 1106 38.78 47.48 -11.30
C SER A 1106 38.14 46.09 -11.19
N ILE A 1107 36.84 45.99 -11.46
CA ILE A 1107 36.08 44.73 -11.47
C ILE A 1107 36.48 43.88 -12.69
N GLN A 1108 36.55 44.51 -13.86
CA GLN A 1108 36.92 43.83 -15.11
C GLN A 1108 38.34 43.25 -15.05
N GLU A 1109 39.29 44.00 -14.49
CA GLU A 1109 40.69 43.56 -14.34
C GLU A 1109 40.86 42.38 -13.36
N LYS A 1110 40.02 42.28 -12.33
CA LYS A 1110 40.06 41.15 -11.38
C LYS A 1110 39.54 39.83 -11.97
N HIS A 1111 38.56 39.89 -12.87
CA HIS A 1111 37.81 38.70 -13.32
C HIS A 1111 38.39 38.01 -14.55
N HIS A 1112 39.22 38.67 -15.35
CA HIS A 1112 39.71 38.11 -16.62
C HIS A 1112 41.18 37.67 -16.58
N LYS A 1113 41.45 36.43 -17.02
CA LYS A 1113 42.81 35.89 -17.24
C LYS A 1113 43.45 36.33 -18.58
N PHE A 1114 42.70 36.99 -19.46
CA PHE A 1114 43.17 37.52 -20.75
C PHE A 1114 42.59 38.93 -20.94
N LEU A 1115 43.40 39.91 -21.35
CA LEU A 1115 42.95 41.30 -21.58
C LEU A 1115 41.84 41.31 -22.63
N ASP A 1116 40.61 41.75 -22.33
CA ASP A 1116 39.46 41.72 -23.26
C ASP A 1116 39.10 43.13 -23.80
N VAL A 1117 38.26 43.18 -24.83
CA VAL A 1117 37.77 44.40 -25.51
C VAL A 1117 37.05 45.35 -24.55
N ASP A 1118 36.36 44.82 -23.53
CA ASP A 1118 35.62 45.64 -22.56
C ASP A 1118 36.55 46.46 -21.64
N ILE A 1119 37.71 45.92 -21.25
CA ILE A 1119 38.75 46.66 -20.53
C ILE A 1119 39.22 47.84 -21.39
N ALA A 1120 39.43 47.60 -22.69
CA ALA A 1120 39.85 48.66 -23.60
C ALA A 1120 38.78 49.77 -23.75
N LYS A 1121 37.49 49.43 -23.74
CA LYS A 1121 36.39 50.42 -23.76
C LYS A 1121 36.35 51.26 -22.49
N SER A 1122 36.48 50.63 -21.32
CA SER A 1122 36.52 51.34 -20.03
C SER A 1122 37.72 52.29 -19.95
N LEU A 1123 38.92 51.83 -20.35
CA LEU A 1123 40.13 52.66 -20.42
C LEU A 1123 39.95 53.86 -21.37
N ASN A 1124 39.33 53.66 -22.54
CA ASN A 1124 39.05 54.77 -23.47
C ASN A 1124 38.03 55.76 -22.89
N SER A 1125 37.01 55.28 -22.18
CA SER A 1125 35.99 56.13 -21.54
C SER A 1125 36.60 56.96 -20.40
N ILE A 1126 37.50 56.37 -19.60
CA ILE A 1126 38.30 57.10 -18.59
C ILE A 1126 39.16 58.18 -19.26
N GLY A 1127 39.87 57.82 -20.34
CA GLY A 1127 40.65 58.78 -21.11
C GLY A 1127 39.81 59.96 -21.61
N ASN A 1128 38.60 59.71 -22.11
CA ASN A 1128 37.68 60.76 -22.56
C ASN A 1128 37.29 61.70 -21.42
N VAL A 1129 36.95 61.15 -20.25
CA VAL A 1129 36.61 61.94 -19.06
C VAL A 1129 37.79 62.81 -18.61
N LEU A 1130 38.99 62.23 -18.50
CA LEU A 1130 40.22 62.94 -18.13
C LEU A 1130 40.59 64.04 -19.13
N CYS A 1131 40.39 63.78 -20.43
CA CYS A 1131 40.60 64.77 -21.48
C CYS A 1131 39.63 65.96 -21.35
N CYS A 1132 38.37 65.71 -20.99
CA CYS A 1132 37.40 66.78 -20.69
C CYS A 1132 37.76 67.54 -19.41
N GLN A 1133 38.42 66.89 -18.44
CA GLN A 1133 38.97 67.52 -17.23
C GLN A 1133 40.31 68.26 -17.46
N GLN A 1134 40.80 68.32 -18.70
CA GLN A 1134 42.11 68.90 -19.06
C GLN A 1134 43.33 68.17 -18.47
N LYS A 1135 43.16 66.94 -17.97
CA LYS A 1135 44.24 66.06 -17.50
C LYS A 1135 44.81 65.25 -18.66
N TYR A 1136 45.43 65.94 -19.60
CA TYR A 1136 45.79 65.36 -20.89
C TYR A 1136 46.87 64.26 -20.80
N ASP A 1137 47.88 64.41 -19.94
CA ASP A 1137 48.95 63.41 -19.78
C ASP A 1137 48.40 62.07 -19.26
N GLU A 1138 47.55 62.12 -18.22
CA GLU A 1138 46.86 60.94 -17.68
C GLU A 1138 45.94 60.32 -18.74
N ALA A 1139 45.17 61.13 -19.47
CA ALA A 1139 44.29 60.65 -20.53
C ALA A 1139 45.06 59.86 -21.61
N ILE A 1140 46.23 60.35 -22.02
CA ILE A 1140 47.10 59.69 -23.00
C ILE A 1140 47.56 58.32 -22.50
N GLU A 1141 47.94 58.18 -21.23
CA GLU A 1141 48.33 56.89 -20.65
C GLU A 1141 47.20 55.86 -20.76
N PHE A 1142 45.97 56.24 -20.38
CA PHE A 1142 44.79 55.37 -20.48
C PHE A 1142 44.45 55.01 -21.93
N TYR A 1143 44.54 55.97 -22.87
CA TYR A 1143 44.33 55.69 -24.28
C TYR A 1143 45.40 54.77 -24.87
N GLN A 1144 46.68 54.94 -24.52
CA GLN A 1144 47.76 54.07 -24.99
C GLN A 1144 47.56 52.63 -24.50
N ARG A 1145 47.13 52.48 -23.25
CA ARG A 1145 46.81 51.17 -22.67
C ARG A 1145 45.60 50.53 -23.36
N SER A 1146 44.55 51.29 -23.68
CA SER A 1146 43.41 50.83 -24.50
C SER A 1146 43.85 50.40 -25.90
N LEU A 1147 44.70 51.19 -26.55
CA LEU A 1147 45.23 50.93 -27.90
C LEU A 1147 46.08 49.65 -27.94
N ALA A 1148 46.89 49.41 -26.92
CA ALA A 1148 47.71 48.20 -26.82
C ALA A 1148 46.85 46.93 -26.77
N ILE A 1149 45.76 46.95 -25.99
CA ILE A 1149 44.81 45.83 -25.90
C ILE A 1149 44.12 45.60 -27.24
N ARG A 1150 43.55 46.64 -27.85
CA ARG A 1150 42.80 46.52 -29.11
C ARG A 1150 43.65 46.03 -30.29
N LYS A 1151 44.96 46.31 -30.28
CA LYS A 1151 45.89 45.81 -31.31
C LYS A 1151 46.04 44.29 -31.31
N ILE A 1152 45.75 43.60 -30.21
CA ILE A 1152 45.91 42.14 -30.06
C ILE A 1152 44.76 41.35 -30.72
N PHE A 1153 43.53 41.91 -30.81
CA PHE A 1153 42.29 41.16 -31.16
C PHE A 1153 41.83 41.21 -32.64
N ARG A 1154 42.73 41.43 -33.61
CA ARG A 1154 42.39 41.70 -35.03
C ARG A 1154 41.59 40.56 -35.69
N PRO A 1155 40.38 40.80 -36.25
CA PRO A 1155 40.17 41.75 -37.36
C PRO A 1155 38.91 42.65 -37.30
N PHE A 1156 38.08 42.60 -36.24
CA PHE A 1156 36.78 43.32 -36.19
C PHE A 1156 36.82 44.74 -35.57
N ASP A 1157 37.96 45.18 -35.03
CA ASP A 1157 38.06 46.36 -34.13
C ASP A 1157 38.80 47.58 -34.72
N TYR A 1158 39.01 47.63 -36.05
CA TYR A 1158 39.82 48.69 -36.67
C TYR A 1158 39.22 50.11 -36.53
N ALA A 1159 37.89 50.25 -36.52
CA ALA A 1159 37.24 51.55 -36.26
C ALA A 1159 37.58 52.07 -34.87
N ASP A 1160 37.45 51.23 -33.84
CA ASP A 1160 37.74 51.63 -32.47
C ASP A 1160 39.23 51.96 -32.25
N ILE A 1161 40.13 51.24 -32.93
CA ILE A 1161 41.56 51.59 -32.95
C ILE A 1161 41.76 53.01 -33.49
N ALA A 1162 41.09 53.35 -34.61
CA ALA A 1162 41.16 54.68 -35.19
C ALA A 1162 40.56 55.74 -34.24
N THR A 1163 39.47 55.42 -33.53
CA THR A 1163 38.87 56.31 -32.52
C THR A 1163 39.83 56.60 -31.37
N VAL A 1164 40.49 55.57 -30.81
CA VAL A 1164 41.47 55.76 -29.72
C VAL A 1164 42.68 56.57 -30.21
N VAL A 1165 43.17 56.31 -31.43
CA VAL A 1165 44.28 57.07 -32.04
C VAL A 1165 43.87 58.54 -32.25
N ASN A 1166 42.64 58.80 -32.69
CA ASN A 1166 42.08 60.14 -32.83
C ASN A 1166 41.93 60.83 -31.46
N ASN A 1167 41.52 60.11 -30.42
CA ASN A 1167 41.41 60.64 -29.05
C ASN A 1167 42.77 61.00 -28.44
N ILE A 1168 43.82 60.23 -28.73
CA ILE A 1168 45.21 60.60 -28.38
C ILE A 1168 45.59 61.91 -29.09
N GLY A 1169 45.26 62.04 -30.38
CA GLY A 1169 45.45 63.27 -31.13
C GLY A 1169 44.71 64.46 -30.48
N ASN A 1170 43.46 64.27 -30.04
CA ASN A 1170 42.69 65.31 -29.34
C ASN A 1170 43.35 65.74 -28.02
N ALA A 1171 43.86 64.79 -27.23
CA ALA A 1171 44.55 65.10 -25.98
C ALA A 1171 45.87 65.86 -26.22
N LEU A 1172 46.67 65.45 -27.22
CA LEU A 1172 47.89 66.16 -27.61
C LEU A 1172 47.59 67.56 -28.18
N ASN A 1173 46.45 67.72 -28.85
CA ASN A 1173 46.01 69.02 -29.35
C ASN A 1173 45.64 69.96 -28.18
N GLY A 1174 45.01 69.42 -27.13
CA GLY A 1174 44.82 70.13 -25.86
C GLY A 1174 46.13 70.58 -25.21
N GLN A 1175 47.21 69.83 -25.39
CA GLN A 1175 48.57 70.19 -24.95
C GLN A 1175 49.30 71.15 -25.91
N ARG A 1176 48.70 71.51 -27.05
CA ARG A 1176 49.30 72.33 -28.12
C ARG A 1176 50.54 71.72 -28.78
N LYS A 1177 50.70 70.39 -28.75
CA LYS A 1177 51.81 69.66 -29.42
C LYS A 1177 51.48 69.34 -30.88
N TYR A 1178 51.27 70.38 -31.68
CA TYR A 1178 50.63 70.27 -33.00
C TYR A 1178 51.36 69.35 -34.00
N ASP A 1179 52.69 69.26 -33.97
CA ASP A 1179 53.44 68.36 -34.88
C ASP A 1179 53.16 66.88 -34.59
N GLU A 1180 53.07 66.51 -33.32
CA GLU A 1180 52.73 65.14 -32.90
C GLU A 1180 51.26 64.82 -33.20
N VAL A 1181 50.36 65.79 -33.00
CA VAL A 1181 48.91 65.67 -33.29
C VAL A 1181 48.66 65.22 -34.73
N LEU A 1182 49.33 65.85 -35.69
CA LEU A 1182 49.16 65.54 -37.11
C LEU A 1182 49.54 64.11 -37.46
N VAL A 1183 50.53 63.52 -36.78
CA VAL A 1183 50.92 62.11 -36.96
C VAL A 1183 49.77 61.20 -36.54
N PHE A 1184 49.18 61.44 -35.37
CA PHE A 1184 48.07 60.62 -34.86
C PHE A 1184 46.79 60.81 -35.68
N TYR A 1185 46.40 62.04 -36.03
CA TYR A 1185 45.21 62.26 -36.86
C TYR A 1185 45.35 61.70 -38.27
N LYS A 1186 46.49 61.87 -38.95
CA LYS A 1186 46.72 61.26 -40.27
C LYS A 1186 46.71 59.73 -40.18
N HIS A 1187 47.20 59.17 -39.09
CA HIS A 1187 47.14 57.72 -38.86
C HIS A 1187 45.70 57.22 -38.64
N ALA A 1188 44.89 57.91 -37.83
CA ALA A 1188 43.48 57.59 -37.64
C ALA A 1188 42.69 57.68 -38.97
N LEU A 1189 42.89 58.75 -39.74
CA LEU A 1189 42.28 58.94 -41.05
C LEU A 1189 42.59 57.78 -42.00
N LYS A 1190 43.86 57.37 -42.09
CA LYS A 1190 44.27 56.24 -42.95
C LYS A 1190 43.61 54.92 -42.55
N ILE A 1191 43.34 54.71 -41.26
CA ILE A 1191 42.61 53.53 -40.78
C ILE A 1191 41.13 53.63 -41.14
N TYR A 1192 40.49 54.79 -40.90
CA TYR A 1192 39.08 55.01 -41.24
C TYR A 1192 38.82 54.83 -42.75
N GLU A 1193 39.64 55.42 -43.62
CA GLU A 1193 39.53 55.30 -45.09
C GLU A 1193 39.67 53.84 -45.57
N LYS A 1194 40.53 53.04 -44.91
CA LYS A 1194 40.77 51.64 -45.29
C LYS A 1194 39.67 50.69 -44.82
N CYS A 1195 39.10 50.93 -43.64
CA CYS A 1195 38.21 49.98 -42.98
C CYS A 1195 36.73 50.26 -43.22
N TYR A 1196 36.33 51.53 -43.38
CA TYR A 1196 34.92 51.90 -43.54
C TYR A 1196 34.76 53.03 -44.58
N PRO A 1197 34.82 52.71 -45.89
CA PRO A 1197 34.47 53.67 -46.95
C PRO A 1197 33.04 54.20 -46.83
N SER A 1198 32.18 53.47 -46.11
CA SER A 1198 30.78 53.75 -45.85
C SER A 1198 30.49 54.49 -44.54
N ASN A 1199 31.51 54.86 -43.74
CA ASN A 1199 31.33 55.70 -42.56
C ASN A 1199 31.98 57.09 -42.76
N PRO A 1200 31.40 57.92 -43.65
CA PRO A 1200 32.02 59.16 -44.09
C PRO A 1200 32.15 60.21 -42.98
N LEU A 1201 31.35 60.10 -41.91
CA LEU A 1201 31.33 61.09 -40.84
C LEU A 1201 32.61 61.09 -39.98
N ASP A 1202 33.15 59.91 -39.64
CA ASP A 1202 34.40 59.82 -38.87
C ASP A 1202 35.62 60.24 -39.69
N ILE A 1203 35.59 59.97 -41.01
CA ILE A 1203 36.56 60.48 -41.97
C ILE A 1203 36.51 62.01 -42.00
N ALA A 1204 35.32 62.60 -42.07
CA ALA A 1204 35.14 64.06 -42.03
C ALA A 1204 35.61 64.68 -40.70
N ASN A 1205 35.35 64.02 -39.57
CA ASN A 1205 35.83 64.45 -38.25
C ASN A 1205 37.36 64.48 -38.18
N SER A 1206 38.03 63.41 -38.63
CA SER A 1206 39.49 63.38 -38.66
C SER A 1206 40.10 64.39 -39.64
N LEU A 1207 39.52 64.56 -40.84
CA LEU A 1207 39.93 65.58 -41.81
C LEU A 1207 39.81 67.00 -41.23
N ARG A 1208 38.68 67.30 -40.58
CA ARG A 1208 38.48 68.59 -39.90
C ARG A 1208 39.51 68.81 -38.81
N ASN A 1209 39.76 67.82 -37.97
CA ASN A 1209 40.74 67.93 -36.88
C ASN A 1209 42.16 68.20 -37.42
N ILE A 1210 42.54 67.58 -38.55
CA ILE A 1210 43.81 67.87 -39.25
C ILE A 1210 43.84 69.31 -39.75
N GLY A 1211 42.79 69.76 -40.45
CA GLY A 1211 42.71 71.11 -40.97
C GLY A 1211 42.78 72.19 -39.89
N LEU A 1212 42.05 72.02 -38.79
CA LEU A 1212 42.10 72.93 -37.65
C LEU A 1212 43.49 72.97 -36.99
N THR A 1213 44.18 71.83 -36.91
CA THR A 1213 45.54 71.76 -36.35
C THR A 1213 46.56 72.45 -37.25
N LEU A 1214 46.46 72.27 -38.58
CA LEU A 1214 47.34 72.94 -39.55
C LEU A 1214 47.19 74.46 -39.54
N ARG A 1215 45.96 74.96 -39.38
CA ARG A 1215 45.69 76.40 -39.19
C ARG A 1215 46.35 76.92 -37.91
N GLN A 1216 46.31 76.16 -36.81
CA GLN A 1216 47.02 76.53 -35.58
C GLN A 1216 48.55 76.53 -35.72
N GLN A 1217 49.09 75.91 -36.79
CA GLN A 1217 50.49 76.00 -37.18
C GLN A 1217 50.78 77.06 -38.27
N GLU A 1218 49.80 77.92 -38.60
CA GLU A 1218 49.88 78.92 -39.68
C GLU A 1218 50.13 78.33 -41.08
N LYS A 1219 49.78 77.04 -41.29
CA LYS A 1219 49.86 76.35 -42.59
C LYS A 1219 48.52 76.36 -43.30
N ASP A 1220 48.03 77.57 -43.58
CA ASP A 1220 46.64 77.78 -44.04
C ASP A 1220 46.34 77.16 -45.41
N GLU A 1221 47.30 77.14 -46.34
CA GLU A 1221 47.12 76.52 -47.66
C GLU A 1221 46.89 75.00 -47.57
N GLU A 1222 47.63 74.31 -46.69
CA GLU A 1222 47.43 72.88 -46.46
C GLU A 1222 46.13 72.61 -45.67
N ALA A 1223 45.80 73.47 -44.70
CA ALA A 1223 44.58 73.36 -43.90
C ALA A 1223 43.31 73.43 -44.77
N LEU A 1224 43.34 74.24 -45.83
CA LEU A 1224 42.22 74.46 -46.75
C LEU A 1224 41.80 73.16 -47.45
N ASP A 1225 42.74 72.37 -47.97
CA ASP A 1225 42.45 71.11 -48.68
C ASP A 1225 41.70 70.11 -47.78
N PHE A 1226 42.20 69.92 -46.54
CA PHE A 1226 41.58 69.01 -45.58
C PHE A 1226 40.20 69.50 -45.12
N CYS A 1227 40.03 70.81 -44.90
CA CYS A 1227 38.72 71.38 -44.51
C CYS A 1227 37.69 71.30 -45.63
N GLN A 1228 38.09 71.50 -46.89
CA GLN A 1228 37.19 71.40 -48.04
C GLN A 1228 36.68 69.96 -48.24
N ARG A 1229 37.57 68.97 -48.05
CA ARG A 1229 37.22 67.55 -48.08
C ARG A 1229 36.31 67.13 -46.92
N ALA A 1230 36.52 67.68 -45.73
CA ALA A 1230 35.63 67.44 -44.59
C ALA A 1230 34.23 68.03 -44.83
N MET A 1231 34.19 69.27 -45.34
CA MET A 1231 32.94 70.01 -45.57
C MET A 1231 32.04 69.34 -46.61
N THR A 1232 32.60 68.94 -47.75
CA THR A 1232 31.86 68.22 -48.81
C THR A 1232 31.21 66.95 -48.30
N ILE A 1233 31.79 66.31 -47.28
CA ILE A 1233 31.18 65.17 -46.62
C ILE A 1233 30.09 65.60 -45.64
N TYR A 1234 30.33 66.60 -44.78
CA TYR A 1234 29.32 67.06 -43.82
C TYR A 1234 28.04 67.59 -44.48
N GLU A 1235 28.14 68.30 -45.61
CA GLU A 1235 27.00 68.84 -46.38
C GLU A 1235 26.03 67.75 -46.87
N GLN A 1236 26.47 66.50 -46.98
CA GLN A 1236 25.61 65.38 -47.36
C GLN A 1236 24.73 64.89 -46.19
N TYR A 1237 25.08 65.20 -44.95
CA TYR A 1237 24.45 64.63 -43.74
C TYR A 1237 23.86 65.68 -42.79
N TYR A 1238 24.34 66.92 -42.84
CA TYR A 1238 23.86 68.01 -41.98
C TYR A 1238 23.46 69.25 -42.80
N PRO A 1239 22.44 70.00 -42.37
CA PRO A 1239 22.13 71.30 -42.96
C PRO A 1239 23.27 72.30 -42.71
N SER A 1240 23.44 73.30 -43.59
CA SER A 1240 24.57 74.26 -43.60
C SER A 1240 24.76 75.08 -42.32
N ALA A 1241 23.81 75.04 -41.38
CA ALA A 1241 23.89 75.70 -40.07
C ALA A 1241 24.49 74.82 -38.95
N ASP A 1242 24.95 73.60 -39.26
CA ASP A 1242 25.58 72.70 -38.28
C ASP A 1242 26.98 73.20 -37.86
N GLU A 1243 27.28 73.14 -36.58
CA GLU A 1243 28.53 73.61 -35.97
C GLU A 1243 29.78 72.99 -36.62
N ASN A 1244 29.67 71.76 -37.12
CA ASN A 1244 30.79 71.09 -37.78
C ASN A 1244 31.08 71.68 -39.16
N VAL A 1245 30.05 72.09 -39.89
CA VAL A 1245 30.16 72.80 -41.17
C VAL A 1245 30.66 74.23 -40.94
N ALA A 1246 30.14 74.91 -39.91
CA ALA A 1246 30.56 76.26 -39.53
C ALA A 1246 32.04 76.34 -39.13
N ASN A 1247 32.56 75.35 -38.39
CA ASN A 1247 33.97 75.29 -38.03
C ASN A 1247 34.91 75.06 -39.22
N CYS A 1248 34.48 74.31 -40.24
CA CYS A 1248 35.21 74.20 -41.50
C CYS A 1248 35.18 75.52 -42.28
N LEU A 1249 34.01 76.19 -42.37
CA LEU A 1249 33.84 77.48 -43.05
C LEU A 1249 34.68 78.61 -42.43
N GLY A 1250 34.66 78.73 -41.10
CA GLY A 1250 35.47 79.72 -40.37
C GLY A 1250 36.99 79.50 -40.49
N THR A 1251 37.42 78.33 -40.97
CA THR A 1251 38.82 77.98 -41.27
C THR A 1251 39.18 78.28 -42.73
N ILE A 1252 38.20 78.24 -43.63
CA ILE A 1252 38.34 78.61 -45.05
C ILE A 1252 38.22 80.14 -45.25
N GLY A 1253 37.84 80.90 -44.22
CA GLY A 1253 37.83 82.37 -44.22
C GLY A 1253 36.46 83.00 -44.50
N PHE A 1254 35.36 82.25 -44.28
CA PHE A 1254 33.98 82.73 -44.38
C PHE A 1254 33.30 82.88 -43.02
#